data_AF-A0A401KK24-F1
#
_entry.id   AF-A0A401KK24-F1
#
_cell.length_a   1.000
_cell.length_b   1.000
_cell.length_c   1.000
_cell.angle_alpha   90.00
_cell.angle_beta   90.00
_cell.angle_gamma   90.00
#
_symmetry.space_group_name_H-M   'P 1'
#
loop_
_entity.id
_entity.type
_entity.pdbx_description
1 polymer ?
#
loop_
_entity_poly.entity_id
_entity_poly.type
_entity_poly.pdbx_seq_one_letter_code
_entity_poly.pdbx_strand_id
1 'polypeptide(L)'
;MSGSSAKLCADYLPGALRARGPLLRAVPRGTRRPGAREYRRGAHGANNSRYRPWVTAHRVPVCDTVDVRLSQGQYARRFATAAERKAVEADAAAGMQGGPLAEYDARVQQGRLRDDPYQRQIIEQLQDLYERLRSYNPPPVVQPSVESLDPKPKSFFGSLFGRNAKQELTIPEALPKGLYMYGDVGCGKTMLMDLFYETLPPNIKTKTRIHFHNFMQDVHKRMHVVKMKYGNDFDALPLVAASIAEGSSVLCFDEFQCTDVADAMILRRLLESLMSHGVLLVTTSNRHPDDLYKNGIQRESFIPCINLLKTALDVINLNSPTDYRKIPRPPAAVYHHPLGPDADQHAQKWFDFLGDPINDPPHPATQEVWGRKIHVPLASGKAAKFSFQQLIGSATGAADYLELVRNYEAFIITDVPGMNLTQRDLARRFITFIDAVYESRAKLVLTTEVPLTNLFLSADDVKGTLKDGSDDNGADLSDAMRMMMDDLGLSMQALKTTSIFSGDEERFAFARALSRLSEMGSKMWVERGLGVGMDADHGKSEHDAEQFNMATKHDDLARDTVQLSGVQPMTTDYGIKISDPDHWLRVVDAQHNGPSLLEDPIAREKIMRFDHERIPERVVHARGAGAFGIFKLHQAIPELSSAGVLTDTERETPVFVRFSTVQGSRGSADTVRDVRGFAVKMYTAEGNWDIVGNNIPVFFIQDAIKFPDVIHSVKPEPHNEIPQGQSAHNNFWDFQYMHSETTHMQQWVMSDRAIPRSYRMMQGFGVNTYCLVNAKGQRHFVKFHFTPELGVHSLVWDEALKIAGQDPDFHRKDLMDAIEAGQYPRWKFGIQVIPEEKKDDFEFDIQDATKIWPEELVPIQYIGQLELNRNVDEYFPQTEQVAFCTSHIVPGIDFSDDPLLVGRNFSYFDTQISRLGPNWQELPINRPVCPYMSLVNRDGQMRHRITKGKVNYWPNRFDANPPTSPAHGGFATYPEKQRGVKARALSDKFSEHFNQAQLFYNSLSPIEKLHVSKAFSFELDHCDEEIVYKRLSERLAVVDLQLAKTVAKNVGGNTPTKAPKENDGKTSKGLSQFDYLSDSAQIATRRVAILIADGFDLNSYRDMKSALQKQNAFVFTIGSQRQGVTSESGEKVIPDHHFPGMRSTLFDATFVPGGKHVSVLAKNGIAKHWISESFAHLKPIAGVNEAVDFIRKQINLDAVKYASNGQVKESYGVVTAHGAPAELLQVSSNISRESKGFVDQFIWQISRHRNWQRELDGLVDEIAA
;
A
#
# COMPACT_ATOMS: atom_id res chain seq x y z
N MET A 1 20.88 43.98 -63.55
CA MET A 1 20.24 45.27 -63.88
C MET A 1 18.95 44.93 -64.64
N SER A 2 17.73 45.39 -64.33
CA SER A 2 17.14 46.03 -63.11
C SER A 2 15.60 45.92 -63.24
N GLY A 3 14.74 46.17 -62.25
CA GLY A 3 14.92 46.48 -60.81
C GLY A 3 13.64 47.14 -60.22
N SER A 4 13.46 47.09 -58.89
CA SER A 4 12.26 47.51 -58.12
C SER A 4 11.00 46.64 -58.31
N SER A 5 10.03 46.55 -57.39
CA SER A 5 9.83 47.21 -56.07
C SER A 5 9.35 46.20 -54.99
N ALA A 6 9.05 46.65 -53.77
CA ALA A 6 8.68 45.83 -52.59
C ALA A 6 7.67 46.58 -51.69
N LYS A 7 7.06 46.06 -50.62
CA LYS A 7 7.32 44.88 -49.74
C LYS A 7 5.91 44.34 -49.29
N LEU A 8 5.53 43.67 -48.18
CA LEU A 8 6.06 43.21 -46.86
C LEU A 8 5.02 42.25 -46.22
N CYS A 9 5.30 41.12 -45.55
CA CYS A 9 6.30 40.04 -45.70
C CYS A 9 5.64 38.73 -45.20
N ALA A 10 6.06 37.57 -45.71
CA ALA A 10 5.49 36.26 -45.39
C ALA A 10 6.56 35.14 -45.42
N ASP A 11 6.22 33.99 -44.85
CA ASP A 11 6.48 32.55 -45.18
C ASP A 11 7.74 32.09 -45.97
N TYR A 12 8.04 30.78 -45.93
CA TYR A 12 7.88 29.87 -47.09
C TYR A 12 8.24 28.40 -46.78
N LEU A 13 7.71 27.46 -47.59
CA LEU A 13 7.96 26.01 -47.51
C LEU A 13 8.97 25.51 -48.61
N PRO A 14 8.80 24.36 -49.32
CA PRO A 14 9.88 23.39 -49.51
C PRO A 14 10.51 23.44 -50.93
N GLY A 15 11.41 22.50 -51.28
CA GLY A 15 12.12 22.53 -52.57
C GLY A 15 12.44 21.18 -53.22
N ALA A 16 12.78 21.20 -54.52
CA ALA A 16 13.26 20.05 -55.29
C ALA A 16 14.09 20.42 -56.55
N LEU A 17 15.10 19.60 -56.86
CA LEU A 17 15.68 19.27 -58.19
C LEU A 17 16.30 20.35 -59.15
N ARG A 18 17.65 20.38 -59.17
CA ARG A 18 18.59 20.03 -60.29
C ARG A 18 18.41 20.65 -61.73
N ALA A 19 19.45 20.96 -62.54
CA ALA A 19 20.88 20.59 -62.49
C ALA A 19 21.83 21.44 -63.41
N ARG A 20 23.17 21.38 -63.13
CA ARG A 20 24.37 21.62 -64.00
C ARG A 20 24.57 23.05 -64.58
N GLY A 21 25.77 23.65 -64.67
CA GLY A 21 27.19 23.34 -64.31
C GLY A 21 28.12 24.32 -65.08
N PRO A 22 29.48 24.20 -65.13
CA PRO A 22 30.48 23.53 -64.26
C PRO A 22 31.75 24.42 -63.92
N LEU A 23 32.83 23.80 -63.38
CA LEU A 23 34.27 24.23 -63.33
C LEU A 23 34.91 24.93 -62.09
N LEU A 24 35.70 24.12 -61.35
CA LEU A 24 37.10 24.29 -60.85
C LEU A 24 37.61 25.40 -59.87
N ARG A 25 37.97 24.93 -58.65
CA ARG A 25 39.23 25.11 -57.84
C ARG A 25 39.69 26.47 -57.22
N ALA A 26 40.09 26.37 -55.93
CA ALA A 26 41.26 26.98 -55.23
C ALA A 26 41.09 28.07 -54.11
N VAL A 27 41.10 27.63 -52.83
CA VAL A 27 42.04 27.95 -51.70
C VAL A 27 43.02 29.16 -51.87
N PRO A 28 43.37 30.03 -50.86
CA PRO A 28 43.40 29.84 -49.37
C PRO A 28 42.95 31.02 -48.42
N ARG A 29 42.93 30.71 -47.10
CA ARG A 29 43.16 31.51 -45.85
C ARG A 29 43.25 33.07 -45.87
N GLY A 30 42.63 33.76 -44.89
CA GLY A 30 43.05 35.13 -44.48
C GLY A 30 42.22 35.92 -43.43
N THR A 31 42.59 35.86 -42.15
CA THR A 31 42.39 36.80 -41.01
C THR A 31 41.42 38.01 -41.04
N ARG A 32 40.70 38.24 -39.92
CA ARG A 32 40.37 39.58 -39.36
C ARG A 32 40.50 39.61 -37.82
N ARG A 33 40.57 40.81 -37.21
CA ARG A 33 40.78 41.08 -35.76
C ARG A 33 39.81 42.17 -35.21
N PRO A 34 39.68 42.35 -33.87
CA PRO A 34 38.57 43.09 -33.22
C PRO A 34 38.97 44.45 -32.59
N GLY A 35 38.01 45.15 -31.94
CA GLY A 35 38.32 46.15 -30.90
C GLY A 35 37.16 47.03 -30.38
N ALA A 36 36.91 47.00 -29.05
CA ALA A 36 36.32 47.99 -28.12
C ALA A 36 35.73 47.23 -26.90
N ARG A 37 36.31 47.21 -25.68
CA ARG A 37 36.59 48.24 -24.64
C ARG A 37 35.36 48.69 -23.84
N GLU A 38 35.45 48.91 -22.51
CA GLU A 38 36.60 48.75 -21.58
C GLU A 38 36.50 47.44 -20.76
N TYR A 39 36.45 47.27 -19.42
CA TYR A 39 36.66 48.09 -18.22
C TYR A 39 37.29 47.20 -17.12
N ARG A 40 38.25 47.68 -16.30
CA ARG A 40 39.09 46.79 -15.43
C ARG A 40 39.87 47.53 -14.33
N ARG A 41 40.04 46.94 -13.13
CA ARG A 41 41.15 47.05 -12.11
C ARG A 41 40.75 46.29 -10.83
N GLY A 42 41.62 45.82 -9.93
CA GLY A 42 43.10 45.81 -9.78
C GLY A 42 43.47 45.46 -8.30
N ALA A 43 44.70 45.19 -7.84
CA ALA A 43 46.01 44.95 -8.48
C ALA A 43 47.05 44.38 -7.45
N HIS A 44 48.28 44.12 -7.93
CA HIS A 44 49.61 43.98 -7.28
C HIS A 44 50.23 42.55 -7.16
N GLY A 45 51.54 42.32 -7.40
CA GLY A 45 52.54 43.13 -8.12
C GLY A 45 54.05 42.84 -7.92
N ALA A 46 54.70 42.13 -8.88
CA ALA A 46 56.17 42.12 -9.19
C ALA A 46 57.14 41.48 -8.13
N ASN A 47 58.45 41.15 -8.38
CA ASN A 47 59.32 41.21 -9.58
C ASN A 47 60.61 40.30 -9.48
N ASN A 48 61.25 39.92 -10.61
CA ASN A 48 62.70 39.59 -10.91
C ASN A 48 63.67 38.94 -9.87
N SER A 49 64.78 38.22 -10.19
CA SER A 49 65.43 37.59 -11.39
C SER A 49 66.68 36.77 -10.91
N ARG A 50 67.21 35.68 -11.52
CA ARG A 50 68.18 35.62 -12.66
C ARG A 50 68.62 34.16 -13.01
N TYR A 51 69.18 34.01 -14.22
CA TYR A 51 69.89 32.90 -14.94
C TYR A 51 70.63 31.73 -14.21
N ARG A 52 70.43 30.49 -14.73
CA ARG A 52 71.38 29.49 -15.37
C ARG A 52 72.79 29.15 -14.75
N PRO A 53 73.44 27.99 -15.10
CA PRO A 53 72.98 26.57 -15.21
C PRO A 53 74.06 25.51 -14.74
N TRP A 54 73.86 24.22 -15.08
CA TRP A 54 74.77 23.03 -15.03
C TRP A 54 74.79 22.06 -13.80
N VAL A 55 74.52 20.80 -14.16
CA VAL A 55 74.71 19.46 -13.57
C VAL A 55 75.85 19.24 -12.53
N THR A 56 75.56 18.63 -11.37
CA THR A 56 76.10 17.29 -10.93
C THR A 56 75.63 16.78 -9.55
N ALA A 57 75.48 15.45 -9.45
CA ALA A 57 75.74 14.54 -8.30
C ALA A 57 75.06 14.67 -6.89
N HIS A 58 74.32 13.60 -6.54
CA HIS A 58 74.40 12.77 -5.29
C HIS A 58 73.62 13.09 -3.97
N ARG A 59 72.85 12.06 -3.52
CA ARG A 59 72.37 11.67 -2.15
C ARG A 59 71.40 12.61 -1.37
N VAL A 60 70.12 12.25 -1.13
CA VAL A 60 69.56 11.33 -0.08
C VAL A 60 69.90 11.82 1.35
N PRO A 61 68.94 12.10 2.28
CA PRO A 61 67.68 11.38 2.64
C PRO A 61 66.38 12.08 2.17
N VAL A 62 65.15 11.52 2.11
CA VAL A 62 64.38 10.45 2.83
C VAL A 62 63.50 10.98 3.98
N CYS A 63 62.24 10.50 4.00
CA CYS A 63 61.09 10.85 4.87
C CYS A 63 60.50 12.26 4.68
N ASP A 64 59.18 12.49 4.78
CA ASP A 64 58.10 11.58 5.22
C ASP A 64 56.77 11.72 4.43
N THR A 65 55.80 10.89 4.81
CA THR A 65 54.47 10.64 4.20
C THR A 65 53.56 11.87 4.00
N VAL A 66 52.65 11.80 3.03
CA VAL A 66 51.50 12.70 2.90
C VAL A 66 50.24 11.99 3.41
N ASP A 67 49.63 12.57 4.44
CA ASP A 67 48.63 11.91 5.30
C ASP A 67 47.21 11.91 4.68
N VAL A 68 46.61 10.74 4.48
CA VAL A 68 45.21 10.59 4.02
C VAL A 68 44.26 10.60 5.23
N ARG A 69 44.35 11.66 6.02
CA ARG A 69 43.44 11.93 7.14
C ARG A 69 42.55 13.12 6.86
N LEU A 70 41.40 12.85 6.22
CA LEU A 70 40.24 13.72 6.39
C LEU A 70 39.71 13.55 7.82
N SER A 71 39.51 14.67 8.50
CA SER A 71 39.41 14.75 9.96
C SER A 71 38.25 13.96 10.56
N GLN A 72 38.57 13.00 11.44
CA GLN A 72 37.70 12.73 12.59
C GLN A 72 37.69 13.98 13.49
N GLY A 73 36.50 14.51 13.78
CA GLY A 73 36.37 15.82 14.42
C GLY A 73 35.09 15.99 15.24
N GLN A 74 35.21 15.75 16.54
CA GLN A 74 34.42 16.40 17.60
C GLN A 74 32.89 16.28 17.56
N TYR A 75 32.38 15.09 17.89
CA TYR A 75 31.38 15.01 18.96
C TYR A 75 31.97 14.24 20.15
N ALA A 76 32.73 14.97 20.96
CA ALA A 76 33.19 14.51 22.27
C ALA A 76 32.82 15.60 23.29
N ARG A 77 31.78 15.37 24.09
CA ARG A 77 31.62 16.13 25.34
C ARG A 77 32.63 15.60 26.35
N ARG A 78 33.40 16.54 26.92
CA ARG A 78 34.17 16.34 28.16
C ARG A 78 33.17 16.00 29.29
N PHE A 79 33.54 15.33 30.37
CA PHE A 79 34.80 15.35 31.13
C PHE A 79 35.26 13.90 31.44
N ALA A 80 36.46 13.61 31.98
CA ALA A 80 37.38 14.49 32.69
C ALA A 80 38.85 14.43 32.20
N THR A 81 39.83 14.43 33.11
CA THR A 81 41.12 15.13 32.89
C THR A 81 42.29 14.22 32.52
N ALA A 82 43.38 14.82 32.03
CA ALA A 82 44.55 14.08 31.51
C ALA A 82 45.32 13.25 32.55
N ALA A 83 44.98 13.33 33.84
CA ALA A 83 45.51 12.44 34.87
C ALA A 83 44.88 11.03 34.79
N GLU A 84 43.57 10.94 34.58
CA GLU A 84 42.81 9.69 34.62
C GLU A 84 43.20 8.73 33.48
N ARG A 85 43.49 9.26 32.29
CA ARG A 85 43.89 8.44 31.12
C ARG A 85 45.12 7.57 31.39
N LYS A 86 46.07 8.06 32.19
CA LYS A 86 47.27 7.30 32.56
C LYS A 86 47.04 6.20 33.60
N ALA A 87 45.90 6.20 34.30
CA ALA A 87 45.49 5.09 35.14
C ALA A 87 44.79 4.02 34.29
N VAL A 88 43.79 4.42 33.49
CA VAL A 88 42.97 3.49 32.70
C VAL A 88 43.78 2.76 31.61
N GLU A 89 44.76 3.41 30.98
CA GLU A 89 45.66 2.75 30.02
C GLU A 89 46.65 1.76 30.68
N ALA A 90 46.82 1.79 32.01
CA ALA A 90 47.70 0.86 32.73
C ALA A 90 46.99 -0.46 33.06
N ASP A 91 45.77 -0.41 33.61
CA ASP A 91 45.02 -1.62 33.99
C ASP A 91 44.54 -2.42 32.76
N ALA A 92 44.10 -1.72 31.71
CA ALA A 92 43.67 -2.34 30.46
C ALA A 92 44.77 -3.16 29.76
N ALA A 93 46.05 -2.90 30.06
CA ALA A 93 47.19 -3.61 29.49
C ALA A 93 47.52 -4.96 30.18
N ALA A 94 46.88 -5.26 31.32
CA ALA A 94 47.22 -6.42 32.15
C ALA A 94 46.28 -7.63 32.01
N GLY A 95 45.06 -7.45 31.51
CA GLY A 95 43.95 -8.41 31.69
C GLY A 95 43.73 -9.49 30.62
N MET A 96 44.11 -9.27 29.36
CA MET A 96 43.71 -10.15 28.23
C MET A 96 44.89 -10.91 27.60
N GLN A 97 45.15 -12.12 28.10
CA GLN A 97 45.98 -13.13 27.41
C GLN A 97 45.32 -14.52 27.51
N GLY A 98 44.82 -15.06 26.39
CA GLY A 98 44.31 -16.44 26.36
C GLY A 98 43.50 -16.82 25.12
N GLY A 99 42.75 -15.90 24.52
CA GLY A 99 41.94 -16.15 23.31
C GLY A 99 40.47 -16.52 23.60
N PRO A 100 39.68 -16.89 22.58
CA PRO A 100 38.25 -17.15 22.66
C PRO A 100 37.84 -18.08 23.81
N LEU A 101 38.57 -19.17 24.05
CA LEU A 101 38.23 -20.14 25.10
C LEU A 101 38.46 -19.54 26.50
N ALA A 102 39.60 -18.88 26.72
CA ALA A 102 39.92 -18.25 28.00
C ALA A 102 39.01 -17.05 28.33
N GLU A 103 38.59 -16.28 27.33
CA GLU A 103 37.59 -15.21 27.50
C GLU A 103 36.19 -15.77 27.74
N TYR A 104 35.84 -16.92 27.14
CA TYR A 104 34.58 -17.60 27.45
C TYR A 104 34.59 -18.07 28.89
N ASP A 105 35.69 -18.68 29.34
CA ASP A 105 35.92 -19.05 30.74
C ASP A 105 35.80 -17.82 31.67
N ALA A 106 36.36 -16.67 31.30
CA ALA A 106 36.23 -15.42 32.05
C ALA A 106 34.80 -14.88 32.08
N ARG A 107 34.08 -14.86 30.95
CA ARG A 107 32.67 -14.41 30.85
C ARG A 107 31.71 -15.33 31.59
N VAL A 108 32.03 -16.63 31.67
CA VAL A 108 31.36 -17.62 32.51
C VAL A 108 31.64 -17.35 33.99
N GLN A 109 32.90 -17.15 34.39
CA GLN A 109 33.28 -16.85 35.78
C GLN A 109 32.67 -15.53 36.29
N GLN A 110 32.55 -14.51 35.44
CA GLN A 110 31.86 -13.23 35.72
C GLN A 110 30.31 -13.32 35.65
N GLY A 111 29.73 -14.52 35.45
CA GLY A 111 28.29 -14.73 35.35
C GLY A 111 27.61 -14.00 34.18
N ARG A 112 28.36 -13.61 33.15
CA ARG A 112 27.86 -12.89 31.96
C ARG A 112 27.31 -13.85 30.91
N LEU A 113 27.88 -15.06 30.85
CA LEU A 113 27.44 -16.17 30.02
C LEU A 113 27.21 -17.41 30.90
N ARG A 114 26.44 -18.37 30.39
CA ARG A 114 26.39 -19.74 30.94
C ARG A 114 27.43 -20.59 30.22
N ASP A 115 28.10 -21.47 30.95
CA ASP A 115 28.90 -22.53 30.35
C ASP A 115 28.03 -23.58 29.62
N ASP A 116 28.32 -23.83 28.36
CA ASP A 116 27.60 -24.76 27.49
C ASP A 116 28.59 -25.62 26.69
N PRO A 117 28.64 -26.95 26.91
CA PRO A 117 29.57 -27.84 26.21
C PRO A 117 29.45 -27.86 24.67
N TYR A 118 28.27 -27.58 24.10
CA TYR A 118 28.13 -27.47 22.64
C TYR A 118 28.79 -26.17 22.15
N GLN A 119 28.62 -25.07 22.88
CA GLN A 119 29.33 -23.83 22.59
C GLN A 119 30.84 -24.03 22.75
N ARG A 120 31.31 -24.73 23.80
CA ARG A 120 32.73 -25.06 23.97
C ARG A 120 33.34 -25.77 22.77
N GLN A 121 32.70 -26.79 22.20
CA GLN A 121 33.23 -27.48 21.00
C GLN A 121 33.37 -26.57 19.76
N ILE A 122 32.56 -25.52 19.67
CA ILE A 122 32.65 -24.50 18.62
C ILE A 122 33.72 -23.47 18.97
N ILE A 123 33.84 -23.13 20.25
CA ILE A 123 34.83 -22.18 20.80
C ILE A 123 36.24 -22.77 20.80
N GLU A 124 36.40 -24.09 20.91
CA GLU A 124 37.65 -24.82 20.66
C GLU A 124 38.12 -24.61 19.21
N GLN A 125 37.21 -24.66 18.22
CA GLN A 125 37.56 -24.36 16.83
C GLN A 125 37.84 -22.85 16.60
N LEU A 126 37.22 -21.97 17.38
CA LEU A 126 37.59 -20.54 17.44
C LEU A 126 38.95 -20.32 18.12
N GLN A 127 39.31 -21.12 19.13
CA GLN A 127 40.60 -21.11 19.80
C GLN A 127 41.71 -21.64 18.88
N ASP A 128 41.47 -22.72 18.14
CA ASP A 128 42.34 -23.21 17.08
C ASP A 128 42.52 -22.16 15.98
N LEU A 129 41.48 -21.38 15.67
CA LEU A 129 41.59 -20.23 14.77
C LEU A 129 42.40 -19.07 15.39
N TYR A 130 42.25 -18.82 16.69
CA TYR A 130 43.03 -17.81 17.42
C TYR A 130 44.51 -18.18 17.52
N GLU A 131 44.89 -19.43 17.82
CA GLU A 131 46.31 -19.84 17.88
C GLU A 131 46.94 -19.88 16.47
N ARG A 132 46.18 -20.29 15.44
CA ARG A 132 46.55 -20.08 14.04
C ARG A 132 46.80 -18.60 13.76
N LEU A 133 45.90 -17.71 14.16
CA LEU A 133 46.04 -16.25 13.98
C LEU A 133 47.17 -15.63 14.80
N ARG A 134 47.50 -16.16 15.97
CA ARG A 134 48.57 -15.68 16.86
C ARG A 134 49.96 -15.88 16.25
N SER A 135 50.13 -16.93 15.46
CA SER A 135 51.35 -17.19 14.68
C SER A 135 51.34 -16.55 13.28
N TYR A 136 50.16 -16.20 12.76
CA TYR A 136 50.00 -15.52 11.48
C TYR A 136 50.27 -14.00 11.60
N ASN A 137 51.21 -13.50 10.79
CA ASN A 137 51.38 -12.06 10.59
C ASN A 137 50.92 -11.70 9.17
N PRO A 138 49.83 -10.93 9.01
CA PRO A 138 49.30 -10.62 7.68
C PRO A 138 50.33 -9.86 6.82
N PRO A 139 50.39 -10.13 5.50
CA PRO A 139 51.28 -9.42 4.61
C PRO A 139 50.91 -7.93 4.53
N PRO A 140 51.87 -7.02 4.25
CA PRO A 140 51.56 -5.62 4.05
C PRO A 140 50.62 -5.46 2.85
N VAL A 141 49.51 -4.73 3.04
CA VAL A 141 48.52 -4.51 1.99
C VAL A 141 49.12 -3.70 0.85
N VAL A 142 49.32 -4.35 -0.30
CA VAL A 142 49.81 -3.69 -1.51
C VAL A 142 48.64 -2.94 -2.17
N GLN A 143 48.57 -1.62 -1.94
CA GLN A 143 47.66 -0.76 -2.68
C GLN A 143 47.97 -0.82 -4.18
N PRO A 144 47.03 -1.28 -5.04
CA PRO A 144 47.25 -1.32 -6.48
C PRO A 144 47.29 0.10 -7.05
N SER A 145 48.34 0.45 -7.79
CA SER A 145 48.47 1.81 -8.36
C SER A 145 47.39 2.05 -9.42
N VAL A 146 46.96 3.29 -9.60
CA VAL A 146 45.90 3.63 -10.56
C VAL A 146 46.32 3.23 -11.99
N GLU A 147 47.60 3.39 -12.34
CA GLU A 147 48.18 2.99 -13.63
C GLU A 147 48.30 1.46 -13.82
N SER A 148 48.14 0.68 -12.75
CA SER A 148 48.11 -0.79 -12.80
C SER A 148 46.70 -1.36 -13.02
N LEU A 149 45.66 -0.58 -12.72
CA LEU A 149 44.25 -0.94 -12.88
C LEU A 149 43.56 -0.26 -14.08
N ASP A 150 44.13 0.85 -14.57
CA ASP A 150 43.68 1.53 -15.79
C ASP A 150 43.82 0.60 -17.03
N PRO A 151 42.72 0.27 -17.74
CA PRO A 151 42.78 -0.65 -18.86
C PRO A 151 43.47 -0.01 -20.07
N LYS A 152 44.78 -0.22 -20.19
CA LYS A 152 45.60 0.20 -21.35
C LYS A 152 44.86 -0.02 -22.68
N PRO A 153 44.75 1.00 -23.55
CA PRO A 153 43.92 0.92 -24.74
C PRO A 153 44.39 -0.22 -25.65
N LYS A 154 43.46 -1.12 -25.98
CA LYS A 154 43.72 -2.27 -26.86
C LYS A 154 44.10 -1.80 -28.26
N SER A 155 45.37 -1.92 -28.61
CA SER A 155 45.82 -1.74 -30.00
C SER A 155 45.11 -2.76 -30.91
N PHE A 156 44.62 -2.28 -32.06
CA PHE A 156 43.60 -2.93 -32.90
C PHE A 156 44.06 -4.22 -33.62
N PHE A 157 45.27 -4.73 -33.34
CA PHE A 157 45.87 -5.88 -34.02
C PHE A 157 46.39 -6.99 -33.07
N GLY A 158 46.10 -6.91 -31.76
CA GLY A 158 46.67 -7.82 -30.76
C GLY A 158 45.88 -9.10 -30.42
N SER A 159 44.90 -9.54 -31.22
CA SER A 159 43.85 -10.47 -30.77
C SER A 159 44.08 -11.98 -31.00
N LEU A 160 45.12 -12.42 -31.72
CA LEU A 160 45.28 -13.84 -32.10
C LEU A 160 46.38 -14.63 -31.38
N PHE A 161 47.49 -14.02 -30.98
CA PHE A 161 48.58 -14.71 -30.28
C PHE A 161 49.11 -13.87 -29.13
N GLY A 162 48.66 -14.20 -27.92
CA GLY A 162 49.02 -13.50 -26.69
C GLY A 162 48.24 -14.01 -25.49
N ARG A 163 48.69 -15.13 -24.91
CA ARG A 163 48.21 -15.60 -23.61
C ARG A 163 48.78 -14.70 -22.51
N ASN A 164 48.32 -13.44 -22.48
CA ASN A 164 48.64 -12.49 -21.42
C ASN A 164 48.20 -13.13 -20.10
N ALA A 165 49.16 -13.50 -19.26
CA ALA A 165 48.88 -13.96 -17.93
C ALA A 165 48.17 -12.82 -17.19
N LYS A 166 46.86 -12.99 -16.93
CA LYS A 166 46.26 -12.33 -15.78
C LYS A 166 47.08 -12.75 -14.57
N GLN A 167 47.52 -11.77 -13.80
CA GLN A 167 48.17 -12.02 -12.53
C GLN A 167 47.11 -12.68 -11.63
N GLU A 168 47.17 -14.00 -11.49
CA GLU A 168 46.22 -14.74 -10.67
C GLU A 168 46.40 -14.29 -9.22
N LEU A 169 45.28 -14.01 -8.55
CA LEU A 169 45.27 -13.57 -7.15
C LEU A 169 45.57 -14.78 -6.27
N THR A 170 46.86 -15.10 -6.14
CA THR A 170 47.35 -16.18 -5.29
C THR A 170 47.09 -15.82 -3.83
N ILE A 171 46.07 -16.44 -3.25
CA ILE A 171 45.86 -16.43 -1.80
C ILE A 171 47.13 -17.00 -1.14
N PRO A 172 47.76 -16.32 -0.17
CA PRO A 172 49.01 -16.80 0.43
C PRO A 172 48.82 -18.17 1.09
N GLU A 173 49.73 -19.11 0.84
CA GLU A 173 49.72 -20.45 1.49
C GLU A 173 49.84 -20.36 3.03
N ALA A 174 50.32 -19.23 3.54
CA ALA A 174 50.41 -18.92 4.96
C ALA A 174 49.12 -18.34 5.58
N LEU A 175 48.08 -18.02 4.79
CA LEU A 175 46.79 -17.56 5.30
C LEU A 175 46.06 -18.74 5.98
N PRO A 176 45.75 -18.67 7.29
CA PRO A 176 44.95 -19.71 7.92
C PRO A 176 43.55 -19.77 7.32
N LYS A 177 42.96 -20.96 7.30
CA LYS A 177 41.53 -21.09 6.99
C LYS A 177 40.70 -20.29 7.98
N GLY A 178 39.69 -19.61 7.45
CA GLY A 178 38.67 -18.92 8.23
C GLY A 178 37.54 -19.84 8.70
N LEU A 179 36.40 -19.28 9.07
CA LEU A 179 35.28 -20.05 9.63
C LEU A 179 33.92 -19.66 9.06
N TYR A 180 33.10 -20.66 8.73
CA TYR A 180 31.71 -20.48 8.31
C TYR A 180 30.78 -21.22 9.26
N MET A 181 30.10 -20.48 10.14
CA MET A 181 29.22 -21.05 11.15
C MET A 181 27.74 -20.89 10.74
N TYR A 182 26.97 -21.99 10.68
CA TYR A 182 25.55 -21.93 10.28
C TYR A 182 24.63 -22.76 11.18
N GLY A 183 23.40 -22.31 11.38
CA GLY A 183 22.38 -23.03 12.16
C GLY A 183 21.10 -22.20 12.32
N ASP A 184 20.09 -22.73 13.02
CA ASP A 184 18.79 -22.07 13.19
C ASP A 184 18.80 -20.82 14.11
N VAL A 185 17.70 -20.07 14.13
CA VAL A 185 17.57 -18.85 14.94
C VAL A 185 17.58 -19.14 16.44
N GLY A 186 18.30 -18.32 17.21
CA GLY A 186 18.41 -18.45 18.67
C GLY A 186 19.57 -19.31 19.17
N CYS A 187 20.33 -20.00 18.30
CA CYS A 187 21.41 -20.94 18.67
C CYS A 187 22.75 -20.30 19.14
N GLY A 188 22.77 -19.02 19.50
CA GLY A 188 23.98 -18.35 20.02
C GLY A 188 24.99 -17.79 19.01
N LYS A 189 24.70 -17.83 17.69
CA LYS A 189 25.56 -17.30 16.60
C LYS A 189 26.25 -15.96 16.91
N THR A 190 25.47 -14.95 17.32
CA THR A 190 25.98 -13.61 17.59
C THR A 190 27.01 -13.60 18.72
N MET A 191 26.76 -14.34 19.81
CA MET A 191 27.66 -14.45 20.96
C MET A 191 29.00 -15.08 20.59
N LEU A 192 28.99 -16.15 19.79
CA LEU A 192 30.21 -16.79 19.29
C LEU A 192 31.05 -15.82 18.43
N MET A 193 30.38 -14.94 17.68
CA MET A 193 31.02 -13.88 16.90
C MET A 193 31.49 -12.70 17.77
N ASP A 194 30.75 -12.33 18.82
CA ASP A 194 31.16 -11.35 19.84
C ASP A 194 32.49 -11.80 20.47
N LEU A 195 32.49 -13.00 21.06
CA LEU A 195 33.60 -13.63 21.73
C LEU A 195 34.87 -13.68 20.88
N PHE A 196 34.79 -14.21 19.65
CA PHE A 196 35.95 -14.32 18.77
C PHE A 196 36.46 -12.94 18.32
N TYR A 197 35.56 -12.04 17.94
CA TYR A 197 35.95 -10.71 17.46
C TYR A 197 36.66 -9.89 18.54
N GLU A 198 36.19 -9.96 19.78
CA GLU A 198 36.80 -9.26 20.91
C GLU A 198 38.20 -9.82 21.22
N THR A 199 38.36 -11.15 21.21
CA THR A 199 39.59 -11.87 21.62
C THR A 199 40.69 -12.01 20.57
N LEU A 200 40.50 -11.54 19.34
CA LEU A 200 41.52 -11.60 18.27
C LEU A 200 42.93 -11.19 18.78
N PRO A 201 43.98 -11.97 18.49
CA PRO A 201 45.25 -11.88 19.22
C PRO A 201 46.00 -10.56 18.94
N PRO A 202 46.86 -10.05 19.86
CA PRO A 202 47.40 -8.69 19.79
C PRO A 202 48.25 -8.32 18.56
N ASN A 203 48.66 -9.31 17.75
CA ASN A 203 49.29 -9.10 16.44
C ASN A 203 48.28 -8.67 15.35
N ILE A 204 46.98 -8.95 15.52
CA ILE A 204 45.88 -8.55 14.62
C ILE A 204 45.47 -7.11 14.94
N LYS A 205 46.21 -6.16 14.34
CA LYS A 205 46.07 -4.72 14.62
C LYS A 205 44.82 -4.06 14.01
N THR A 206 44.22 -4.68 13.00
CA THR A 206 43.02 -4.17 12.32
C THR A 206 41.99 -5.27 12.17
N LYS A 207 40.78 -5.02 12.67
CA LYS A 207 39.64 -5.94 12.65
C LYS A 207 38.35 -5.14 12.42
N THR A 208 37.43 -5.71 11.64
CA THR A 208 36.11 -5.13 11.37
C THR A 208 35.04 -6.21 11.51
N ARG A 209 33.91 -5.86 12.12
CA ARG A 209 32.72 -6.69 12.18
C ARG A 209 31.50 -5.91 11.71
N ILE A 210 30.69 -6.54 10.88
CA ILE A 210 29.58 -5.87 10.17
C ILE A 210 28.54 -6.89 9.70
N HIS A 211 27.27 -6.50 9.71
CA HIS A 211 26.18 -7.28 9.12
C HIS A 211 26.35 -7.35 7.60
N PHE A 212 26.30 -8.54 6.99
CA PHE A 212 26.73 -8.77 5.61
C PHE A 212 26.05 -7.84 4.58
N HIS A 213 24.74 -7.60 4.71
CA HIS A 213 24.02 -6.70 3.82
C HIS A 213 24.55 -5.25 3.88
N ASN A 214 24.90 -4.76 5.07
CA ASN A 214 25.41 -3.40 5.27
C ASN A 214 26.84 -3.27 4.72
N PHE A 215 27.62 -4.35 4.77
CA PHE A 215 28.93 -4.42 4.13
C PHE A 215 28.81 -4.35 2.61
N MET A 216 27.91 -5.12 1.98
CA MET A 216 27.73 -5.06 0.53
C MET A 216 27.25 -3.67 0.07
N GLN A 217 26.35 -3.02 0.81
CA GLN A 217 25.97 -1.63 0.55
C GLN A 217 27.18 -0.67 0.60
N ASP A 218 28.05 -0.78 1.59
CA ASP A 218 29.27 0.05 1.70
C ASP A 218 30.29 -0.27 0.58
N VAL A 219 30.47 -1.54 0.22
CA VAL A 219 31.30 -1.94 -0.93
C VAL A 219 30.80 -1.31 -2.23
N HIS A 220 29.51 -1.43 -2.55
CA HIS A 220 28.92 -0.79 -3.74
C HIS A 220 29.06 0.73 -3.70
N LYS A 221 28.86 1.36 -2.54
CA LYS A 221 29.03 2.81 -2.34
C LYS A 221 30.48 3.26 -2.57
N ARG A 222 31.47 2.54 -2.01
CA ARG A 222 32.90 2.79 -2.24
C ARG A 222 33.28 2.58 -3.70
N MET A 223 32.80 1.50 -4.33
CA MET A 223 33.03 1.23 -5.75
C MET A 223 32.42 2.33 -6.64
N HIS A 224 31.24 2.84 -6.30
CA HIS A 224 30.61 3.96 -7.00
C HIS A 224 31.42 5.26 -6.86
N VAL A 225 31.93 5.58 -5.67
CA VAL A 225 32.81 6.74 -5.45
C VAL A 225 34.12 6.63 -6.25
N VAL A 226 34.72 5.44 -6.30
CA VAL A 226 35.93 5.20 -7.12
C VAL A 226 35.61 5.32 -8.62
N LYS A 227 34.49 4.77 -9.10
CA LYS A 227 34.05 4.90 -10.51
C LYS A 227 33.69 6.34 -10.88
N MET A 228 33.08 7.11 -9.99
CA MET A 228 32.86 8.55 -10.20
C MET A 228 34.16 9.36 -10.31
N LYS A 229 35.27 8.86 -9.75
CA LYS A 229 36.58 9.51 -9.79
C LYS A 229 37.47 9.07 -10.97
N TYR A 230 37.33 7.84 -11.45
CA TYR A 230 38.22 7.23 -12.46
C TYR A 230 37.51 6.67 -13.72
N GLY A 231 36.18 6.72 -13.79
CA GLY A 231 35.36 6.25 -14.91
C GLY A 231 34.55 4.99 -14.60
N ASN A 232 33.40 4.82 -15.27
CA ASN A 232 32.47 3.71 -15.03
C ASN A 232 33.05 2.33 -15.39
N ASP A 233 33.94 2.27 -16.38
CA ASP A 233 34.63 1.05 -16.82
C ASP A 233 35.86 0.69 -15.96
N PHE A 234 36.27 1.57 -15.04
CA PHE A 234 37.38 1.32 -14.13
C PHE A 234 37.04 0.17 -13.17
N ASP A 235 37.94 -0.81 -13.02
CA ASP A 235 37.76 -1.90 -12.07
C ASP A 235 38.07 -1.42 -10.65
N ALA A 236 37.06 -0.81 -10.03
CA ALA A 236 37.16 -0.28 -8.67
C ALA A 236 37.37 -1.35 -7.60
N LEU A 237 37.10 -2.63 -7.91
CA LEU A 237 37.03 -3.69 -6.91
C LEU A 237 38.36 -3.93 -6.17
N PRO A 238 39.55 -3.96 -6.82
CA PRO A 238 40.82 -4.14 -6.12
C PRO A 238 41.21 -2.95 -5.24
N LEU A 239 40.90 -1.70 -5.63
CA LEU A 239 41.11 -0.53 -4.74
C LEU A 239 40.21 -0.60 -3.50
N VAL A 240 38.95 -1.00 -3.68
CA VAL A 240 38.02 -1.13 -2.55
C VAL A 240 38.40 -2.29 -1.65
N ALA A 241 38.84 -3.43 -2.22
CA ALA A 241 39.36 -4.56 -1.46
C ALA A 241 40.64 -4.22 -0.68
N ALA A 242 41.61 -3.54 -1.30
CA ALA A 242 42.83 -3.07 -0.63
C ALA A 242 42.51 -2.07 0.50
N SER A 243 41.63 -1.09 0.25
CA SER A 243 41.16 -0.13 1.27
C SER A 243 40.42 -0.80 2.44
N ILE A 244 39.69 -1.89 2.20
CA ILE A 244 39.05 -2.69 3.25
C ILE A 244 40.09 -3.53 4.00
N ALA A 245 41.08 -4.10 3.32
CA ALA A 245 42.15 -4.87 3.93
C ALA A 245 43.07 -4.01 4.83
N GLU A 246 43.37 -2.77 4.44
CA GLU A 246 44.08 -1.80 5.29
C GLU A 246 43.31 -1.56 6.61
N GLY A 247 41.99 -1.40 6.53
CA GLY A 247 41.13 -1.23 7.69
C GLY A 247 40.83 -2.53 8.47
N SER A 248 41.17 -3.70 7.92
CA SER A 248 40.69 -4.98 8.46
C SER A 248 41.49 -6.20 7.97
N SER A 249 42.46 -6.64 8.76
CA SER A 249 43.18 -7.92 8.56
C SER A 249 42.37 -9.17 8.96
N VAL A 250 41.34 -9.02 9.80
CA VAL A 250 40.32 -10.05 10.04
C VAL A 250 38.93 -9.43 9.91
N LEU A 251 38.07 -10.04 9.09
CA LEU A 251 36.75 -9.53 8.74
C LEU A 251 35.65 -10.50 9.19
N CYS A 252 34.74 -10.00 10.03
CA CYS A 252 33.67 -10.77 10.64
C CYS A 252 32.30 -10.37 10.05
N PHE A 253 31.60 -11.30 9.39
CA PHE A 253 30.26 -11.07 8.83
C PHE A 253 29.16 -11.75 9.64
N ASP A 254 28.24 -10.94 10.18
CA ASP A 254 26.99 -11.43 10.74
C ASP A 254 25.90 -11.58 9.66
N GLU A 255 25.11 -12.65 9.76
CA GLU A 255 24.01 -13.04 8.87
C GLU A 255 24.38 -13.01 7.37
N PHE A 256 25.42 -13.76 6.99
CA PHE A 256 25.85 -13.91 5.61
C PHE A 256 24.81 -14.66 4.77
N GLN A 257 24.02 -13.89 4.03
CA GLN A 257 23.04 -14.38 3.07
C GLN A 257 23.11 -13.54 1.79
N CYS A 258 23.43 -14.18 0.67
CA CYS A 258 23.35 -13.57 -0.65
C CYS A 258 21.94 -13.81 -1.23
N THR A 259 21.22 -12.71 -1.51
CA THR A 259 19.87 -12.71 -2.12
C THR A 259 19.80 -11.96 -3.45
N ASP A 260 20.73 -11.03 -3.69
CA ASP A 260 20.74 -10.18 -4.89
C ASP A 260 21.75 -10.66 -5.96
N VAL A 261 21.44 -10.39 -7.23
CA VAL A 261 22.26 -10.80 -8.37
C VAL A 261 23.54 -9.99 -8.53
N ALA A 262 23.53 -8.68 -8.24
CA ALA A 262 24.73 -7.84 -8.32
C ALA A 262 25.74 -8.21 -7.23
N ASP A 263 25.26 -8.52 -6.02
CA ASP A 263 26.07 -9.09 -4.95
C ASP A 263 26.69 -10.43 -5.38
N ALA A 264 25.87 -11.37 -5.88
CA ALA A 264 26.34 -12.68 -6.35
C ALA A 264 27.41 -12.57 -7.44
N MET A 265 27.30 -11.59 -8.35
CA MET A 265 28.25 -11.37 -9.44
C MET A 265 29.62 -10.84 -8.98
N ILE A 266 29.73 -10.12 -7.87
CA ILE A 266 31.01 -9.56 -7.39
C ILE A 266 31.61 -10.30 -6.19
N LEU A 267 30.81 -10.98 -5.37
CA LEU A 267 31.21 -11.51 -4.07
C LEU A 267 32.43 -12.44 -4.13
N ARG A 268 32.49 -13.33 -5.14
CA ARG A 268 33.67 -14.19 -5.35
C ARG A 268 34.94 -13.37 -5.50
N ARG A 269 34.96 -12.43 -6.44
CA ARG A 269 36.14 -11.61 -6.77
C ARG A 269 36.56 -10.74 -5.57
N LEU A 270 35.58 -10.25 -4.81
CA LEU A 270 35.82 -9.48 -3.60
C LEU A 270 36.53 -10.32 -2.53
N LEU A 271 36.02 -11.53 -2.25
CA LEU A 271 36.63 -12.45 -1.29
C LEU A 271 38.00 -12.94 -1.73
N GLU A 272 38.19 -13.29 -3.00
CA GLU A 272 39.51 -13.64 -3.56
C GLU A 272 40.51 -12.49 -3.41
N SER A 273 40.10 -11.25 -3.68
CA SER A 273 40.97 -10.07 -3.53
C SER A 273 41.33 -9.80 -2.06
N LEU A 274 40.35 -9.89 -1.15
CA LEU A 274 40.58 -9.72 0.30
C LEU A 274 41.53 -10.81 0.84
N MET A 275 41.28 -12.08 0.51
CA MET A 275 42.15 -13.20 0.90
C MET A 275 43.55 -13.11 0.27
N SER A 276 43.68 -12.53 -0.93
CA SER A 276 45.00 -12.28 -1.55
C SER A 276 45.83 -11.20 -0.81
N HIS A 277 45.16 -10.24 -0.16
CA HIS A 277 45.80 -9.31 0.79
C HIS A 277 45.98 -9.94 2.19
N GLY A 278 45.69 -11.23 2.37
CA GLY A 278 45.83 -11.94 3.62
C GLY A 278 44.75 -11.63 4.66
N VAL A 279 43.59 -11.12 4.24
CA VAL A 279 42.44 -10.91 5.13
C VAL A 279 41.78 -12.25 5.44
N LEU A 280 41.69 -12.60 6.72
CA LEU A 280 40.97 -13.79 7.17
C LEU A 280 39.48 -13.48 7.37
N LEU A 281 38.61 -14.40 6.96
CA LEU A 281 37.15 -14.26 7.03
C LEU A 281 36.55 -15.18 8.10
N VAL A 282 35.68 -14.64 8.95
CA VAL A 282 34.80 -15.40 9.85
C VAL A 282 33.36 -14.97 9.64
N THR A 283 32.40 -15.90 9.64
CA THR A 283 31.01 -15.56 9.35
C THR A 283 29.96 -16.44 10.05
N THR A 284 28.82 -15.83 10.39
CA THR A 284 27.60 -16.51 10.85
C THR A 284 26.52 -16.48 9.75
N SER A 285 25.72 -17.56 9.63
CA SER A 285 24.58 -17.62 8.71
C SER A 285 23.42 -18.46 9.24
N ASN A 286 22.24 -18.29 8.64
CA ASN A 286 21.08 -19.16 8.84
C ASN A 286 20.99 -20.26 7.73
N ARG A 287 22.02 -20.42 6.89
CA ARG A 287 22.08 -21.38 5.75
C ARG A 287 23.46 -22.01 5.60
N HIS A 288 23.50 -23.28 5.19
CA HIS A 288 24.72 -23.94 4.74
C HIS A 288 25.27 -23.27 3.45
N PRO A 289 26.59 -23.24 3.17
CA PRO A 289 27.12 -22.60 1.97
C PRO A 289 26.51 -23.10 0.65
N ASP A 290 26.17 -24.39 0.53
CA ASP A 290 25.52 -24.92 -0.67
C ASP A 290 24.08 -24.39 -0.86
N ASP A 291 23.44 -23.88 0.19
CA ASP A 291 22.09 -23.28 0.16
C ASP A 291 22.11 -21.74 0.02
N LEU A 292 23.28 -21.11 -0.02
CA LEU A 292 23.40 -19.69 -0.38
C LEU A 292 22.96 -19.45 -1.82
N TYR A 293 22.18 -18.39 -2.05
CA TYR A 293 21.65 -18.01 -3.37
C TYR A 293 20.98 -19.19 -4.13
N LYS A 294 20.29 -20.06 -3.39
CA LYS A 294 19.54 -21.20 -3.94
C LYS A 294 18.36 -20.67 -4.77
N ASN A 295 18.21 -21.20 -5.99
CA ASN A 295 17.27 -20.73 -7.02
C ASN A 295 17.54 -19.31 -7.56
N GLY A 296 18.69 -18.70 -7.27
CA GLY A 296 19.07 -17.39 -7.78
C GLY A 296 19.41 -17.37 -9.28
N ILE A 297 19.24 -16.20 -9.92
CA ILE A 297 19.53 -16.00 -11.35
C ILE A 297 21.05 -16.14 -11.60
N GLN A 298 21.43 -16.90 -12.64
CA GLN A 298 22.83 -17.27 -12.95
C GLN A 298 23.58 -17.97 -11.80
N ARG A 299 22.89 -18.77 -10.98
CA ARG A 299 23.48 -19.56 -9.87
C ARG A 299 24.75 -20.33 -10.23
N GLU A 300 24.87 -20.84 -11.46
CA GLU A 300 26.09 -21.54 -11.93
C GLU A 300 27.36 -20.68 -11.82
N SER A 301 27.26 -19.38 -12.12
CA SER A 301 28.34 -18.40 -11.95
C SER A 301 28.72 -18.16 -10.49
N PHE A 302 27.81 -18.47 -9.55
CA PHE A 302 28.02 -18.34 -8.10
C PHE A 302 28.55 -19.62 -7.44
N ILE A 303 28.41 -20.81 -8.05
CA ILE A 303 28.96 -22.07 -7.52
C ILE A 303 30.47 -21.97 -7.22
N PRO A 304 31.33 -21.32 -8.05
CA PRO A 304 32.73 -21.08 -7.69
C PRO A 304 32.94 -20.24 -6.42
N CYS A 305 32.00 -19.37 -6.04
CA CYS A 305 32.03 -18.65 -4.76
C CYS A 305 31.74 -19.59 -3.58
N ILE A 306 30.78 -20.51 -3.73
CA ILE A 306 30.46 -21.54 -2.73
C ILE A 306 31.66 -22.48 -2.54
N ASN A 307 32.31 -22.88 -3.64
CA ASN A 307 33.53 -23.70 -3.60
C ASN A 307 34.70 -22.97 -2.92
N LEU A 308 34.87 -21.66 -3.18
CA LEU A 308 35.86 -20.84 -2.46
C LEU A 308 35.60 -20.83 -0.95
N LEU A 309 34.36 -20.54 -0.54
CA LEU A 309 33.97 -20.54 0.89
C LEU A 309 34.22 -21.90 1.54
N LYS A 310 33.85 -23.01 0.90
CA LYS A 310 34.06 -24.38 1.41
C LYS A 310 35.53 -24.86 1.37
N THR A 311 36.41 -24.13 0.67
CA THR A 311 37.85 -24.43 0.60
C THR A 311 38.63 -23.58 1.61
N ALA A 312 38.35 -22.28 1.66
CA ALA A 312 39.06 -21.30 2.47
C ALA A 312 38.53 -21.19 3.92
N LEU A 313 37.32 -21.70 4.20
CA LEU A 313 36.72 -21.70 5.53
C LEU A 313 36.46 -23.13 6.01
N ASP A 314 36.64 -23.37 7.30
CA ASP A 314 36.15 -24.58 7.96
C ASP A 314 34.65 -24.36 8.32
N VAL A 315 33.78 -25.29 7.91
CA VAL A 315 32.32 -25.11 7.91
C VAL A 315 31.68 -25.84 9.09
N ILE A 316 31.17 -25.09 10.07
CA ILE A 316 30.59 -25.60 11.32
C ILE A 316 29.06 -25.51 11.29
N ASN A 317 28.38 -26.60 11.65
CA ASN A 317 26.96 -26.60 11.96
C ASN A 317 26.74 -26.31 13.46
N LEU A 318 25.87 -25.33 13.76
CA LEU A 318 25.53 -24.82 15.09
C LEU A 318 24.15 -25.27 15.58
N ASN A 319 23.64 -26.42 15.12
CA ASN A 319 22.33 -26.96 15.51
C ASN A 319 22.31 -27.47 16.96
N SER A 320 22.47 -26.55 17.91
CA SER A 320 22.14 -26.72 19.32
C SER A 320 20.62 -26.72 19.50
N PRO A 321 20.05 -27.60 20.35
CA PRO A 321 18.62 -27.60 20.67
C PRO A 321 18.20 -26.41 21.58
N THR A 322 19.13 -25.55 21.99
CA THR A 322 18.91 -24.49 22.98
C THR A 322 18.66 -23.12 22.33
N ASP A 323 17.56 -22.47 22.73
CA ASP A 323 17.21 -21.10 22.36
C ASP A 323 17.43 -20.16 23.57
N TYR A 324 18.58 -19.47 23.58
CA TYR A 324 19.11 -18.76 24.76
C TYR A 324 18.32 -17.50 25.20
N ARG A 325 17.17 -17.17 24.58
CA ARG A 325 16.42 -15.91 24.76
C ARG A 325 15.39 -15.88 25.90
N LYS A 326 15.43 -16.79 26.90
CA LYS A 326 14.25 -17.12 27.75
C LYS A 326 14.50 -17.21 29.28
N ILE A 327 15.03 -16.16 29.94
CA ILE A 327 15.39 -16.17 31.39
C ILE A 327 15.01 -14.83 32.12
N PRO A 328 14.24 -14.82 33.26
CA PRO A 328 13.58 -13.61 33.85
C PRO A 328 13.84 -13.24 35.36
N ARG A 329 13.00 -12.40 36.06
CA ARG A 329 13.25 -11.80 37.43
C ARG A 329 12.11 -11.76 38.54
N PRO A 330 11.50 -10.65 39.06
CA PRO A 330 11.31 -10.40 40.54
C PRO A 330 9.88 -10.59 41.21
N PRO A 331 9.74 -10.78 42.57
CA PRO A 331 8.53 -11.29 43.28
C PRO A 331 7.64 -10.37 44.16
N ALA A 332 6.52 -10.95 44.63
CA ALA A 332 5.68 -10.56 45.78
C ALA A 332 5.42 -11.79 46.74
N ALA A 333 4.57 -11.62 47.76
CA ALA A 333 4.63 -12.40 49.03
C ALA A 333 3.84 -13.72 49.09
N VAL A 334 4.15 -14.70 48.24
CA VAL A 334 3.65 -16.11 48.31
C VAL A 334 4.61 -17.09 48.99
N TYR A 335 5.65 -16.58 49.65
CA TYR A 335 6.73 -17.37 50.23
C TYR A 335 6.98 -16.94 51.68
N HIS A 336 7.20 -17.90 52.58
CA HIS A 336 7.33 -17.65 54.02
C HIS A 336 8.58 -18.29 54.63
N HIS A 337 9.30 -17.52 55.43
CA HIS A 337 10.48 -17.93 56.21
C HIS A 337 10.46 -17.17 57.55
N PRO A 338 10.82 -17.79 58.70
CA PRO A 338 11.23 -19.19 58.88
C PRO A 338 10.07 -20.18 58.97
N LEU A 339 10.40 -21.46 59.20
CA LEU A 339 9.45 -22.49 59.60
C LEU A 339 9.05 -22.36 61.08
N GLY A 340 7.84 -22.79 61.40
CA GLY A 340 7.20 -22.66 62.71
C GLY A 340 5.68 -22.64 62.58
N PRO A 341 4.92 -22.45 63.68
CA PRO A 341 3.45 -22.48 63.66
C PRO A 341 2.83 -21.47 62.68
N ASP A 342 3.45 -20.30 62.50
CA ASP A 342 3.01 -19.27 61.56
C ASP A 342 3.20 -19.70 60.10
N ALA A 343 4.18 -20.58 59.81
CA ALA A 343 4.40 -21.14 58.49
C ALA A 343 3.32 -22.18 58.14
N ASP A 344 2.93 -23.04 59.08
CA ASP A 344 1.78 -23.94 58.91
C ASP A 344 0.49 -23.14 58.65
N GLN A 345 0.28 -22.05 59.40
CA GLN A 345 -0.86 -21.16 59.20
C GLN A 345 -0.79 -20.45 57.83
N HIS A 346 0.39 -20.01 57.38
CA HIS A 346 0.60 -19.43 56.06
C HIS A 346 0.25 -20.43 54.94
N ALA A 347 0.77 -21.66 55.04
CA ALA A 347 0.51 -22.72 54.07
C ALA A 347 -0.96 -23.16 54.05
N GLN A 348 -1.61 -23.24 55.22
CA GLN A 348 -3.03 -23.59 55.27
C GLN A 348 -3.90 -22.46 54.70
N LYS A 349 -3.66 -21.20 55.10
CA LYS A 349 -4.37 -20.03 54.56
C LYS A 349 -4.30 -19.94 53.03
N TRP A 350 -3.14 -20.22 52.44
CA TRP A 350 -3.01 -20.24 50.97
C TRP A 350 -3.65 -21.47 50.31
N PHE A 351 -3.68 -22.62 50.98
CA PHE A 351 -4.40 -23.80 50.47
C PHE A 351 -5.91 -23.57 50.48
N ASP A 352 -6.46 -23.03 51.57
CA ASP A 352 -7.88 -22.71 51.71
C ASP A 352 -8.33 -21.58 50.74
N PHE A 353 -7.41 -20.70 50.35
CA PHE A 353 -7.65 -19.59 49.41
C PHE A 353 -7.48 -19.96 47.92
N LEU A 354 -6.69 -20.99 47.61
CA LEU A 354 -6.43 -21.43 46.23
C LEU A 354 -7.15 -22.74 45.84
N GLY A 355 -7.63 -23.50 46.82
CA GLY A 355 -8.51 -24.64 46.62
C GLY A 355 -9.99 -24.26 46.60
N ASP A 356 -10.86 -25.26 46.73
CA ASP A 356 -12.31 -25.08 46.90
C ASP A 356 -12.82 -25.98 48.04
N PRO A 357 -12.51 -25.67 49.31
CA PRO A 357 -12.85 -26.52 50.43
C PRO A 357 -14.36 -26.58 50.73
N ILE A 358 -15.19 -25.86 49.96
CA ILE A 358 -16.65 -25.82 50.07
C ILE A 358 -17.28 -26.84 49.12
N ASN A 359 -16.91 -26.83 47.84
CA ASN A 359 -17.48 -27.74 46.84
C ASN A 359 -16.66 -29.03 46.67
N ASP A 360 -15.36 -28.99 46.97
CA ASP A 360 -14.46 -30.15 46.94
C ASP A 360 -13.58 -30.19 48.22
N PRO A 361 -14.14 -30.67 49.35
CA PRO A 361 -13.47 -30.63 50.65
C PRO A 361 -12.12 -31.37 50.66
N PRO A 362 -11.11 -30.91 51.43
CA PRO A 362 -9.74 -31.41 51.36
C PRO A 362 -9.60 -32.94 51.48
N HIS A 363 -9.21 -33.59 50.39
CA HIS A 363 -9.20 -35.06 50.27
C HIS A 363 -7.89 -35.58 49.64
N PRO A 364 -7.47 -36.83 49.91
CA PRO A 364 -6.36 -37.45 49.19
C PRO A 364 -6.79 -37.86 47.77
N ALA A 365 -5.90 -37.69 46.79
CA ALA A 365 -6.13 -38.08 45.39
C ALA A 365 -4.99 -38.95 44.85
N THR A 366 -5.11 -39.48 43.63
CA THR A 366 -4.06 -40.30 42.99
C THR A 366 -4.12 -40.17 41.47
N GLN A 367 -2.96 -39.91 40.86
CA GLN A 367 -2.80 -39.72 39.40
C GLN A 367 -1.95 -40.86 38.81
N GLU A 368 -2.12 -41.21 37.53
CA GLU A 368 -1.41 -42.34 36.91
C GLU A 368 -0.57 -41.92 35.70
N VAL A 369 0.74 -42.18 35.78
CA VAL A 369 1.75 -41.82 34.77
C VAL A 369 2.45 -43.08 34.28
N TRP A 370 2.16 -43.44 33.02
CA TRP A 370 2.75 -44.60 32.33
C TRP A 370 2.70 -45.90 33.15
N GLY A 371 1.55 -46.16 33.80
CA GLY A 371 1.32 -47.36 34.63
C GLY A 371 1.84 -47.27 36.08
N ARG A 372 2.39 -46.12 36.51
CA ARG A 372 2.79 -45.87 37.91
C ARG A 372 1.83 -44.87 38.55
N LYS A 373 1.44 -45.10 39.81
CA LYS A 373 0.49 -44.26 40.56
C LYS A 373 1.19 -43.30 41.51
N ILE A 374 0.84 -42.03 41.42
CA ILE A 374 1.37 -40.92 42.22
C ILE A 374 0.29 -40.51 43.21
N HIS A 375 0.58 -40.59 44.50
CA HIS A 375 -0.37 -40.19 45.53
C HIS A 375 -0.28 -38.69 45.84
N VAL A 376 -1.43 -38.02 45.92
CA VAL A 376 -1.56 -36.60 46.29
C VAL A 376 -2.13 -36.56 47.71
N PRO A 377 -1.35 -36.19 48.73
CA PRO A 377 -1.76 -36.31 50.13
C PRO A 377 -3.00 -35.48 50.49
N LEU A 378 -3.12 -34.28 49.91
CA LEU A 378 -4.26 -33.40 50.08
C LEU A 378 -4.49 -32.58 48.81
N ALA A 379 -5.71 -32.63 48.28
CA ALA A 379 -6.21 -31.88 47.14
C ALA A 379 -7.56 -31.23 47.50
N SER A 380 -7.86 -30.11 46.86
CA SER A 380 -9.16 -29.45 46.94
C SER A 380 -9.34 -28.55 45.71
N GLY A 381 -10.37 -28.83 44.91
CA GLY A 381 -10.60 -28.20 43.61
C GLY A 381 -9.40 -28.44 42.68
N LYS A 382 -8.65 -27.37 42.40
CA LYS A 382 -7.39 -27.43 41.63
C LYS A 382 -6.14 -27.06 42.44
N ALA A 383 -6.22 -27.03 43.76
CA ALA A 383 -5.06 -26.92 44.63
C ALA A 383 -4.59 -28.30 45.11
N ALA A 384 -3.28 -28.50 45.18
CA ALA A 384 -2.65 -29.67 45.80
C ALA A 384 -1.61 -29.24 46.84
N LYS A 385 -1.59 -29.91 48.00
CA LYS A 385 -0.67 -29.65 49.11
C LYS A 385 0.16 -30.90 49.43
N PHE A 386 1.45 -30.69 49.57
CA PHE A 386 2.46 -31.70 49.91
C PHE A 386 3.45 -31.11 50.91
N SER A 387 4.05 -31.92 51.77
CA SER A 387 5.36 -31.55 52.33
C SER A 387 6.47 -31.87 51.32
N PHE A 388 7.57 -31.13 51.39
CA PHE A 388 8.73 -31.30 50.52
C PHE A 388 9.17 -32.77 50.40
N GLN A 389 9.25 -33.48 51.53
CA GLN A 389 9.69 -34.88 51.57
C GLN A 389 8.71 -35.85 50.89
N GLN A 390 7.40 -35.55 50.86
CA GLN A 390 6.41 -36.38 50.16
C GLN A 390 6.57 -36.26 48.63
N LEU A 391 6.69 -35.03 48.14
CA LEU A 391 6.74 -34.73 46.70
C LEU A 391 8.11 -35.00 46.06
N ILE A 392 9.20 -34.68 46.78
CA ILE A 392 10.58 -34.66 46.27
C ILE A 392 11.43 -35.82 46.80
N GLY A 393 11.17 -36.24 48.05
CA GLY A 393 11.91 -37.33 48.71
C GLY A 393 11.44 -38.75 48.33
N SER A 394 10.28 -38.87 47.69
CA SER A 394 9.81 -40.13 47.07
C SER A 394 10.43 -40.32 45.67
N ALA A 395 10.24 -41.48 45.05
CA ALA A 395 10.86 -41.83 43.74
C ALA A 395 10.17 -41.19 42.51
N THR A 396 9.77 -39.93 42.64
CA THR A 396 9.13 -39.08 41.63
C THR A 396 10.14 -38.46 40.67
N GLY A 397 9.73 -38.29 39.41
CA GLY A 397 10.52 -37.64 38.36
C GLY A 397 9.74 -36.65 37.51
N ALA A 398 10.40 -36.08 36.48
CA ALA A 398 9.83 -35.01 35.65
C ALA A 398 8.47 -35.34 35.02
N ALA A 399 8.27 -36.58 34.55
CA ALA A 399 6.98 -37.02 34.00
C ALA A 399 5.85 -37.02 35.05
N ASP A 400 6.20 -37.30 36.29
CA ASP A 400 5.26 -37.37 37.41
C ASP A 400 4.83 -35.95 37.83
N TYR A 401 5.77 -35.00 37.88
CA TYR A 401 5.48 -33.57 38.07
C TYR A 401 4.67 -32.97 36.92
N LEU A 402 4.97 -33.35 35.66
CA LEU A 402 4.26 -32.86 34.48
C LEU A 402 2.79 -33.31 34.42
N GLU A 403 2.44 -34.45 35.02
CA GLU A 403 1.03 -34.85 35.13
C GLU A 403 0.32 -34.19 36.32
N LEU A 404 1.02 -33.97 37.43
CA LEU A 404 0.47 -33.18 38.54
C LEU A 404 0.07 -31.77 38.08
N VAL A 405 0.94 -31.05 37.36
CA VAL A 405 0.65 -29.68 36.86
C VAL A 405 -0.33 -29.61 35.68
N ARG A 406 -0.86 -30.75 35.20
CA ARG A 406 -2.02 -30.78 34.28
C ARG A 406 -3.34 -30.85 35.02
N ASN A 407 -3.34 -31.48 36.20
CA ASN A 407 -4.55 -31.76 36.98
C ASN A 407 -4.78 -30.69 38.07
N TYR A 408 -3.72 -30.04 38.55
CA TYR A 408 -3.78 -28.98 39.56
C TYR A 408 -3.12 -27.69 39.04
N GLU A 409 -3.72 -26.54 39.40
CA GLU A 409 -3.32 -25.19 38.97
C GLU A 409 -2.67 -24.37 40.11
N ALA A 410 -2.69 -24.89 41.34
CA ALA A 410 -2.02 -24.32 42.50
C ALA A 410 -1.32 -25.40 43.35
N PHE A 411 -0.10 -25.09 43.81
CA PHE A 411 0.73 -26.00 44.60
C PHE A 411 1.23 -25.32 45.87
N ILE A 412 0.94 -25.93 47.01
CA ILE A 412 1.37 -25.49 48.33
C ILE A 412 2.38 -26.52 48.85
N ILE A 413 3.67 -26.16 48.91
CA ILE A 413 4.73 -27.06 49.37
C ILE A 413 5.24 -26.58 50.74
N THR A 414 5.06 -27.41 51.75
CA THR A 414 5.53 -27.12 53.11
C THR A 414 6.91 -27.68 53.39
N ASP A 415 7.58 -27.11 54.40
CA ASP A 415 8.76 -27.69 55.04
C ASP A 415 9.96 -27.86 54.09
N VAL A 416 10.18 -26.87 53.22
CA VAL A 416 11.33 -26.86 52.30
C VAL A 416 12.60 -26.55 53.12
N PRO A 417 13.56 -27.49 53.24
CA PRO A 417 14.73 -27.32 54.09
C PRO A 417 15.82 -26.47 53.42
N GLY A 418 16.78 -25.99 54.20
CA GLY A 418 18.05 -25.46 53.69
C GLY A 418 18.94 -26.60 53.18
N MET A 419 19.01 -26.78 51.86
CA MET A 419 19.67 -27.95 51.26
C MET A 419 21.18 -27.78 51.13
N ASN A 420 21.94 -28.74 51.65
CA ASN A 420 23.40 -28.71 51.68
C ASN A 420 24.09 -29.73 50.75
N LEU A 421 25.42 -29.73 50.78
CA LEU A 421 26.36 -30.56 50.01
C LEU A 421 25.97 -32.04 49.85
N THR A 422 25.33 -32.62 50.87
CA THR A 422 24.96 -34.05 50.94
C THR A 422 23.58 -34.37 50.34
N GLN A 423 22.78 -33.35 50.02
CA GLN A 423 21.36 -33.47 49.63
C GLN A 423 21.09 -33.16 48.14
N ARG A 424 22.14 -33.18 47.30
CA ARG A 424 22.13 -32.84 45.86
C ARG A 424 20.90 -33.30 45.07
N ASP A 425 20.52 -34.56 45.19
CA ASP A 425 19.43 -35.11 44.37
C ASP A 425 18.04 -34.57 44.78
N LEU A 426 17.84 -34.19 46.05
CA LEU A 426 16.61 -33.53 46.49
C LEU A 426 16.52 -32.11 45.90
N ALA A 427 17.62 -31.35 45.95
CA ALA A 427 17.71 -30.02 45.34
C ALA A 427 17.39 -30.07 43.83
N ARG A 428 17.99 -31.02 43.10
CA ARG A 428 17.77 -31.18 41.66
C ARG A 428 16.32 -31.58 41.33
N ARG A 429 15.72 -32.50 42.10
CA ARG A 429 14.30 -32.88 41.95
C ARG A 429 13.36 -31.71 42.23
N PHE A 430 13.64 -30.89 43.24
CA PHE A 430 12.83 -29.71 43.55
C PHE A 430 12.92 -28.62 42.47
N ILE A 431 14.12 -28.37 41.92
CA ILE A 431 14.28 -27.48 40.75
C ILE A 431 13.45 -28.00 39.56
N THR A 432 13.44 -29.32 39.32
CA THR A 432 12.63 -29.96 38.26
C THR A 432 11.12 -29.76 38.49
N PHE A 433 10.66 -29.73 39.74
CA PHE A 433 9.26 -29.42 40.08
C PHE A 433 8.92 -27.93 39.91
N ILE A 434 9.78 -27.03 40.41
CA ILE A 434 9.67 -25.57 40.22
C ILE A 434 9.51 -25.23 38.72
N ASP A 435 10.30 -25.89 37.87
CA ASP A 435 10.25 -25.73 36.42
C ASP A 435 8.91 -26.14 35.80
N ALA A 436 8.33 -27.27 36.25
CA ALA A 436 7.03 -27.73 35.77
C ALA A 436 5.89 -26.78 36.17
N VAL A 437 5.91 -26.24 37.39
CA VAL A 437 4.92 -25.28 37.90
C VAL A 437 5.05 -23.92 37.21
N TYR A 438 6.28 -23.48 36.92
CA TYR A 438 6.54 -22.27 36.15
C TYR A 438 6.00 -22.37 34.72
N GLU A 439 6.25 -23.49 34.02
CA GLU A 439 5.92 -23.65 32.60
C GLU A 439 4.43 -23.94 32.35
N SER A 440 3.73 -24.58 33.30
CA SER A 440 2.26 -24.64 33.30
C SER A 440 1.61 -23.30 33.67
N ARG A 441 2.40 -22.34 34.18
CA ARG A 441 1.97 -21.06 34.78
C ARG A 441 1.10 -21.21 36.02
N ALA A 442 1.20 -22.33 36.73
CA ALA A 442 0.49 -22.56 37.98
C ALA A 442 0.99 -21.62 39.11
N LYS A 443 0.23 -21.59 40.21
CA LYS A 443 0.59 -20.81 41.42
C LYS A 443 1.43 -21.68 42.35
N LEU A 444 2.50 -21.12 42.92
CA LEU A 444 3.41 -21.81 43.83
C LEU A 444 3.52 -21.05 45.15
N VAL A 445 3.26 -21.74 46.26
CA VAL A 445 3.40 -21.24 47.63
C VAL A 445 4.38 -22.14 48.38
N LEU A 446 5.37 -21.54 49.05
CA LEU A 446 6.43 -22.27 49.76
C LEU A 446 6.57 -21.79 51.21
N THR A 447 6.79 -22.72 52.14
CA THR A 447 7.36 -22.41 53.46
C THR A 447 8.78 -22.96 53.55
N THR A 448 9.73 -22.13 53.99
CA THR A 448 11.17 -22.39 53.82
C THR A 448 11.97 -22.18 55.12
N GLU A 449 12.82 -23.16 55.45
CA GLU A 449 13.65 -23.16 56.66
C GLU A 449 14.61 -21.95 56.70
N VAL A 450 15.15 -21.59 55.54
CA VAL A 450 16.03 -20.44 55.29
C VAL A 450 15.35 -19.48 54.28
N PRO A 451 15.80 -18.22 54.13
CA PRO A 451 15.26 -17.31 53.11
C PRO A 451 15.37 -17.92 51.71
N LEU A 452 14.47 -17.55 50.78
CA LEU A 452 14.46 -18.06 49.39
C LEU A 452 15.84 -18.04 48.74
N THR A 453 16.52 -16.89 48.84
CA THR A 453 17.86 -16.61 48.33
C THR A 453 18.93 -17.57 48.87
N ASN A 454 18.65 -18.22 50.00
CA ASN A 454 19.57 -19.06 50.77
C ASN A 454 19.16 -20.54 50.75
N LEU A 455 18.05 -20.93 50.09
CA LEU A 455 17.48 -22.30 50.06
C LEU A 455 18.47 -23.42 49.69
N PHE A 456 19.55 -23.07 48.99
CA PHE A 456 20.56 -23.98 48.46
C PHE A 456 22.00 -23.53 48.84
N LEU A 457 22.15 -22.70 49.88
CA LEU A 457 23.43 -22.24 50.46
C LEU A 457 23.62 -22.85 51.85
N SER A 458 24.86 -22.99 52.36
CA SER A 458 25.10 -23.64 53.67
C SER A 458 25.37 -22.67 54.83
N ALA A 459 25.19 -23.17 56.05
CA ALA A 459 25.27 -22.38 57.28
C ALA A 459 26.67 -21.84 57.64
N ASP A 460 27.74 -22.40 57.05
CA ASP A 460 29.10 -21.90 57.26
C ASP A 460 29.49 -20.83 56.22
N ASP A 461 28.92 -20.89 55.01
CA ASP A 461 29.11 -19.87 53.96
C ASP A 461 28.63 -18.47 54.40
N VAL A 462 27.60 -18.44 55.25
CA VAL A 462 26.90 -17.24 55.74
C VAL A 462 27.63 -16.57 56.93
N LYS A 463 28.56 -17.26 57.62
CA LYS A 463 29.26 -16.69 58.79
C LYS A 463 30.43 -15.77 58.41
N GLY A 464 30.98 -15.89 57.20
CA GLY A 464 32.07 -15.04 56.72
C GLY A 464 31.65 -13.59 56.45
N THR A 465 30.35 -13.32 56.30
CA THR A 465 29.76 -12.06 55.80
C THR A 465 29.67 -10.94 56.84
N LEU A 466 30.14 -11.15 58.07
CA LEU A 466 29.87 -10.27 59.23
C LEU A 466 31.13 -9.70 59.90
N LYS A 467 32.29 -9.74 59.23
CA LYS A 467 33.53 -9.10 59.69
C LYS A 467 34.25 -8.40 58.55
N ASP A 468 35.02 -7.39 58.95
CA ASP A 468 35.88 -6.53 58.13
C ASP A 468 35.14 -5.72 57.05
N GLY A 469 34.90 -4.45 57.36
CA GLY A 469 34.34 -3.45 56.45
C GLY A 469 35.24 -2.23 56.33
N SER A 470 35.72 -1.97 55.12
CA SER A 470 36.34 -0.71 54.67
C SER A 470 36.35 -0.70 53.14
N ASP A 471 36.11 0.45 52.53
CA ASP A 471 35.95 0.64 51.09
C ASP A 471 37.25 0.30 50.31
N ASP A 472 37.24 -0.10 49.03
CA ASP A 472 36.59 0.61 47.91
C ASP A 472 36.21 -0.27 46.69
N ASN A 473 35.39 0.32 45.80
CA ASN A 473 35.06 -0.02 44.39
C ASN A 473 35.33 -1.44 43.84
N GLY A 474 34.27 -2.10 43.34
CA GLY A 474 34.36 -3.42 42.70
C GLY A 474 33.96 -3.47 41.22
N ALA A 475 34.59 -4.36 40.47
CA ALA A 475 34.19 -4.78 39.12
C ALA A 475 34.55 -6.27 38.92
N ASP A 476 33.56 -7.13 38.65
CA ASP A 476 33.63 -8.38 37.85
C ASP A 476 32.32 -9.21 37.85
N LEU A 477 31.20 -8.52 37.64
CA LEU A 477 29.92 -9.11 37.22
C LEU A 477 29.49 -8.37 35.95
N SER A 478 28.59 -8.93 35.13
CA SER A 478 27.91 -8.12 34.11
C SER A 478 26.99 -7.08 34.76
N ASP A 479 26.58 -6.06 34.04
CA ASP A 479 25.49 -5.20 34.52
C ASP A 479 24.14 -5.95 34.46
N ALA A 480 24.01 -6.96 33.57
CA ALA A 480 22.96 -7.97 33.64
C ALA A 480 23.03 -8.78 34.97
N MET A 481 24.16 -9.45 35.22
CA MET A 481 24.76 -9.72 36.55
C MET A 481 24.16 -8.96 37.74
N ARG A 482 24.64 -7.70 37.89
CA ARG A 482 24.31 -6.77 38.97
C ARG A 482 22.83 -6.47 39.05
N MET A 483 22.22 -6.04 37.95
CA MET A 483 20.77 -5.79 37.92
C MET A 483 19.96 -7.04 38.28
N MET A 484 20.49 -8.25 38.14
CA MET A 484 19.83 -9.47 38.63
C MET A 484 19.96 -9.64 40.14
N MET A 485 21.12 -9.32 40.72
CA MET A 485 21.33 -9.39 42.17
C MET A 485 20.64 -8.24 42.92
N ASP A 486 20.58 -7.06 42.30
CA ASP A 486 19.87 -5.88 42.80
C ASP A 486 18.33 -6.11 42.74
N ASP A 487 17.80 -6.62 41.62
CA ASP A 487 16.37 -7.01 41.49
C ASP A 487 15.97 -8.13 42.47
N LEU A 488 16.90 -9.02 42.84
CA LEU A 488 16.64 -10.19 43.69
C LEU A 488 17.06 -10.00 45.17
N GLY A 489 17.66 -8.85 45.53
CA GLY A 489 18.06 -8.53 46.91
C GLY A 489 19.22 -9.37 47.48
N LEU A 490 20.17 -9.81 46.65
CA LEU A 490 21.22 -10.77 47.02
C LEU A 490 22.60 -10.12 47.21
N SER A 491 23.30 -10.43 48.31
CA SER A 491 24.58 -9.78 48.64
C SER A 491 25.81 -10.46 47.98
N MET A 492 26.77 -9.63 47.53
CA MET A 492 27.95 -10.06 46.76
C MET A 492 28.89 -11.05 47.46
N GLN A 493 28.95 -11.05 48.79
CA GLN A 493 29.81 -11.96 49.55
C GLN A 493 29.18 -13.35 49.72
N ALA A 494 27.87 -13.46 49.85
CA ALA A 494 27.18 -14.73 50.15
C ALA A 494 27.31 -15.80 49.06
N LEU A 495 27.53 -15.38 47.81
CA LEU A 495 27.76 -16.26 46.65
C LEU A 495 29.24 -16.62 46.43
N LYS A 496 30.19 -15.88 47.02
CA LYS A 496 31.63 -16.17 46.87
C LYS A 496 32.12 -17.26 47.82
N THR A 497 31.46 -17.44 48.96
CA THR A 497 31.82 -18.48 49.94
C THR A 497 31.25 -19.86 49.62
N THR A 498 30.18 -19.97 48.81
CA THR A 498 29.38 -21.19 48.63
C THR A 498 30.13 -22.34 47.93
N SER A 499 30.93 -23.08 48.70
CA SER A 499 31.79 -24.18 48.23
C SER A 499 31.04 -25.52 48.13
N ILE A 500 29.77 -25.46 47.75
CA ILE A 500 28.82 -26.57 47.92
C ILE A 500 28.70 -27.46 46.67
N PHE A 501 28.66 -26.87 45.46
CA PHE A 501 28.56 -27.59 44.19
C PHE A 501 29.66 -27.20 43.20
N SER A 502 30.39 -28.21 42.72
CA SER A 502 31.57 -28.11 41.86
C SER A 502 31.20 -28.30 40.39
N GLY A 503 30.50 -27.31 39.83
CA GLY A 503 30.07 -27.29 38.43
C GLY A 503 29.05 -26.20 38.18
N ASP A 504 29.28 -25.37 37.17
CA ASP A 504 28.47 -24.18 36.95
C ASP A 504 27.07 -24.46 36.38
N GLU A 505 26.80 -25.68 35.89
CA GLU A 505 25.45 -26.14 35.56
C GLU A 505 24.51 -26.18 36.76
N GLU A 506 24.95 -26.71 37.92
CA GLU A 506 24.11 -26.80 39.12
C GLU A 506 23.85 -25.40 39.70
N ARG A 507 24.86 -24.52 39.63
CA ARG A 507 24.74 -23.09 39.97
C ARG A 507 23.76 -22.36 39.04
N PHE A 508 23.81 -22.61 37.73
CA PHE A 508 22.89 -21.98 36.78
C PHE A 508 21.47 -22.55 36.89
N ALA A 509 21.32 -23.84 37.22
CA ALA A 509 20.02 -24.45 37.53
C ALA A 509 19.39 -23.81 38.77
N PHE A 510 20.18 -23.55 39.83
CA PHE A 510 19.77 -22.84 41.04
C PHE A 510 19.44 -21.36 40.77
N ALA A 511 20.31 -20.60 40.11
CA ALA A 511 20.06 -19.19 39.78
C ALA A 511 18.80 -19.00 38.92
N ARG A 512 18.58 -19.91 37.96
CA ARG A 512 17.35 -19.99 37.15
C ARG A 512 16.12 -20.39 37.97
N ALA A 513 16.27 -21.28 38.96
CA ALA A 513 15.17 -21.63 39.87
C ALA A 513 14.80 -20.46 40.80
N LEU A 514 15.77 -19.72 41.34
CA LEU A 514 15.52 -18.48 42.10
C LEU A 514 14.85 -17.41 41.24
N SER A 515 15.32 -17.23 40.00
CA SER A 515 14.71 -16.37 38.98
C SER A 515 13.26 -16.75 38.69
N ARG A 516 12.97 -18.04 38.48
CA ARG A 516 11.61 -18.55 38.23
C ARG A 516 10.70 -18.46 39.46
N LEU A 517 11.20 -18.76 40.66
CA LEU A 517 10.51 -18.50 41.92
C LEU A 517 10.19 -17.01 42.05
N SER A 518 11.14 -16.14 41.72
CA SER A 518 10.92 -14.71 41.80
C SER A 518 9.85 -14.23 40.83
N GLU A 519 9.80 -14.68 39.58
CA GLU A 519 8.70 -14.26 38.68
C GLU A 519 7.35 -14.85 39.13
N MET A 520 7.32 -16.11 39.56
CA MET A 520 6.10 -16.75 40.08
C MET A 520 5.56 -16.07 41.33
N GLY A 521 6.44 -15.50 42.15
CA GLY A 521 6.03 -14.73 43.30
C GLY A 521 5.40 -13.39 42.93
N SER A 522 5.67 -12.85 41.73
CA SER A 522 5.32 -11.48 41.35
C SER A 522 3.82 -11.19 41.49
N LYS A 523 3.48 -9.96 41.87
CA LYS A 523 2.07 -9.54 42.06
C LYS A 523 1.23 -9.84 40.80
N MET A 524 1.79 -9.58 39.62
CA MET A 524 1.17 -9.85 38.32
C MET A 524 0.94 -11.36 38.05
N TRP A 525 1.80 -12.24 38.55
CA TRP A 525 1.64 -13.70 38.41
C TRP A 525 0.59 -14.25 39.38
N VAL A 526 0.62 -13.80 40.64
CA VAL A 526 -0.24 -14.30 41.72
C VAL A 526 -1.70 -13.84 41.56
N GLU A 527 -1.93 -12.56 41.24
CA GLU A 527 -3.27 -11.98 41.07
C GLU A 527 -3.97 -12.44 39.77
N ARG A 528 -3.23 -13.10 38.87
CA ARG A 528 -3.73 -13.55 37.57
C ARG A 528 -4.89 -14.54 37.75
N GLY A 529 -6.10 -14.09 37.40
CA GLY A 529 -7.33 -14.87 37.46
C GLY A 529 -7.98 -14.96 38.86
N LEU A 530 -7.66 -14.07 39.81
CA LEU A 530 -8.29 -14.08 41.15
C LEU A 530 -9.59 -13.26 41.28
N GLY A 531 -10.12 -12.68 40.19
CA GLY A 531 -11.51 -12.21 40.13
C GLY A 531 -11.90 -11.01 41.03
N VAL A 532 -10.93 -10.26 41.56
CA VAL A 532 -11.21 -9.14 42.48
C VAL A 532 -11.49 -7.85 41.69
N GLY A 533 -12.74 -7.36 41.71
CA GLY A 533 -13.07 -5.99 41.31
C GLY A 533 -13.89 -5.79 40.03
N MET A 534 -15.00 -6.52 39.87
CA MET A 534 -16.18 -6.02 39.13
C MET A 534 -17.44 -6.43 39.89
N ASP A 535 -18.28 -5.45 40.24
CA ASP A 535 -19.50 -5.68 41.00
C ASP A 535 -20.58 -6.35 40.14
N ALA A 536 -21.22 -7.38 40.72
CA ALA A 536 -22.15 -8.24 40.03
C ALA A 536 -23.59 -7.69 40.05
N ASP A 537 -23.86 -6.63 39.31
CA ASP A 537 -25.25 -6.18 39.08
C ASP A 537 -25.48 -5.63 37.66
N HIS A 538 -25.71 -6.55 36.72
CA HIS A 538 -26.48 -6.35 35.46
C HIS A 538 -26.73 -7.67 34.68
N GLY A 539 -26.25 -8.83 35.14
CA GLY A 539 -26.47 -10.12 34.49
C GLY A 539 -27.91 -10.66 34.59
N LYS A 540 -28.87 -10.01 33.91
CA LYS A 540 -30.27 -10.49 33.85
C LYS A 540 -31.14 -10.00 32.67
N SER A 541 -30.55 -9.74 31.49
CA SER A 541 -31.33 -9.47 30.27
C SER A 541 -30.72 -9.95 28.94
N GLU A 542 -29.73 -10.86 28.96
CA GLU A 542 -29.09 -11.40 27.76
C GLU A 542 -29.01 -12.94 27.82
N HIS A 543 -30.14 -13.62 27.59
CA HIS A 543 -30.13 -15.07 27.32
C HIS A 543 -31.23 -15.59 26.39
N ASP A 544 -32.22 -14.76 26.03
CA ASP A 544 -33.30 -15.06 25.06
C ASP A 544 -33.19 -14.19 23.79
N ALA A 545 -31.96 -13.77 23.43
CA ALA A 545 -31.68 -12.85 22.31
C ALA A 545 -30.64 -13.38 21.31
N GLU A 546 -30.28 -14.67 21.35
CA GLU A 546 -29.43 -15.31 20.33
C GLU A 546 -30.20 -15.58 19.02
N GLN A 547 -30.58 -14.49 18.34
CA GLN A 547 -30.81 -14.50 16.90
C GLN A 547 -29.66 -13.75 16.21
N PHE A 548 -29.22 -14.24 15.05
CA PHE A 548 -28.05 -13.73 14.33
C PHE A 548 -28.28 -12.32 13.77
N ASN A 549 -28.14 -11.31 14.62
CA ASN A 549 -28.13 -9.92 14.20
C ASN A 549 -26.76 -9.62 13.54
N MET A 550 -26.71 -9.69 12.21
CA MET A 550 -25.48 -9.40 11.45
C MET A 550 -25.03 -7.97 11.73
N ALA A 551 -23.84 -7.82 12.30
CA ALA A 551 -23.20 -6.51 12.45
C ALA A 551 -23.06 -5.85 11.07
N THR A 552 -23.61 -4.65 10.92
CA THR A 552 -23.59 -3.93 9.64
C THR A 552 -22.17 -3.50 9.30
N LYS A 553 -21.95 -3.08 8.05
CA LYS A 553 -20.63 -2.54 7.69
C LYS A 553 -20.28 -1.27 8.46
N HIS A 554 -21.27 -0.53 8.94
CA HIS A 554 -21.06 0.63 9.82
C HIS A 554 -20.53 0.20 11.20
N ASP A 555 -21.09 -0.85 11.80
CA ASP A 555 -20.67 -1.36 13.12
C ASP A 555 -19.24 -1.95 13.11
N ASP A 556 -18.82 -2.51 11.99
CA ASP A 556 -17.42 -2.91 11.80
C ASP A 556 -16.48 -1.71 11.71
N LEU A 557 -16.86 -0.66 10.97
CA LEU A 557 -16.05 0.56 10.81
C LEU A 557 -15.99 1.42 12.08
N ALA A 558 -17.05 1.41 12.89
CA ALA A 558 -17.12 2.17 14.14
C ALA A 558 -15.97 1.86 15.11
N ARG A 559 -15.42 0.64 15.05
CA ARG A 559 -14.28 0.16 15.85
C ARG A 559 -12.97 0.91 15.58
N ASP A 560 -12.81 1.44 14.37
CA ASP A 560 -11.62 2.17 13.91
C ASP A 560 -11.93 3.68 13.68
N THR A 561 -13.14 4.13 14.04
CA THR A 561 -13.61 5.51 13.79
C THR A 561 -13.50 6.38 15.04
N VAL A 562 -12.67 7.43 15.00
CA VAL A 562 -12.49 8.38 16.11
C VAL A 562 -13.30 9.64 15.87
N GLN A 563 -14.22 9.96 16.79
CA GLN A 563 -15.03 11.18 16.73
C GLN A 563 -14.34 12.35 17.45
N LEU A 564 -14.05 13.44 16.71
CA LEU A 564 -13.43 14.66 17.23
C LEU A 564 -14.46 15.57 17.93
N SER A 565 -15.00 15.11 19.05
CA SER A 565 -15.98 15.85 19.84
C SER A 565 -15.41 16.36 21.18
N GLY A 566 -15.38 17.68 21.37
CA GLY A 566 -15.08 18.33 22.64
C GLY A 566 -13.60 18.61 22.92
N VAL A 567 -13.29 18.98 24.17
CA VAL A 567 -11.96 19.47 24.60
C VAL A 567 -10.99 18.29 24.84
N GLN A 568 -10.66 17.55 23.79
CA GLN A 568 -9.58 16.57 23.82
C GLN A 568 -8.23 17.28 23.61
N PRO A 569 -7.21 17.05 24.47
CA PRO A 569 -5.90 17.63 24.26
C PRO A 569 -5.19 16.95 23.08
N MET A 570 -4.49 17.73 22.24
CA MET A 570 -3.66 17.17 21.17
C MET A 570 -2.56 16.28 21.77
N THR A 571 -2.31 15.12 21.16
CA THR A 571 -1.25 14.19 21.55
C THR A 571 -0.33 13.84 20.38
N THR A 572 0.83 13.25 20.69
CA THR A 572 1.55 12.37 19.76
C THR A 572 0.74 11.11 19.45
N ASP A 573 1.13 10.36 18.42
CA ASP A 573 0.54 9.06 18.07
C ASP A 573 0.70 8.03 19.20
N TYR A 574 1.76 8.16 20.00
CA TYR A 574 2.00 7.37 21.22
C TYR A 574 1.44 8.01 22.51
N GLY A 575 0.52 8.98 22.39
CA GLY A 575 -0.36 9.43 23.47
C GLY A 575 0.20 10.48 24.44
N ILE A 576 1.37 11.08 24.18
CA ILE A 576 1.87 12.19 25.02
C ILE A 576 1.18 13.50 24.61
N LYS A 577 0.59 14.20 25.59
CA LYS A 577 -0.06 15.51 25.38
C LYS A 577 0.94 16.58 24.95
N ILE A 578 0.59 17.35 23.92
CA ILE A 578 1.41 18.42 23.33
C ILE A 578 1.02 19.76 23.98
N SER A 579 2.00 20.52 24.46
CA SER A 579 1.79 21.84 25.08
C SER A 579 1.92 23.02 24.11
N ASP A 580 2.73 22.87 23.06
CA ASP A 580 2.92 23.84 21.98
C ASP A 580 2.99 23.04 20.66
N PRO A 581 2.01 23.18 19.75
CA PRO A 581 1.98 22.46 18.47
C PRO A 581 2.59 23.26 17.31
N ASP A 582 3.02 24.50 17.56
CA ASP A 582 3.38 25.51 16.55
C ASP A 582 4.90 25.73 16.47
N HIS A 583 5.64 25.49 17.56
CA HIS A 583 7.08 25.70 17.63
C HIS A 583 7.88 24.41 17.82
N TRP A 584 8.79 24.12 16.87
CA TRP A 584 9.88 23.16 17.07
C TRP A 584 10.80 23.63 18.20
N LEU A 585 11.10 22.73 19.15
CA LEU A 585 12.08 22.92 20.24
C LEU A 585 13.42 23.40 19.68
N ARG A 586 13.94 24.50 20.25
CA ARG A 586 15.12 25.21 19.74
C ARG A 586 15.89 25.88 20.85
N VAL A 587 17.14 26.26 20.57
CA VAL A 587 17.81 27.32 21.34
C VAL A 587 17.18 28.65 20.93
N VAL A 588 16.67 29.43 21.88
CA VAL A 588 16.06 30.75 21.63
C VAL A 588 16.12 31.61 22.89
N ASP A 589 16.29 32.91 22.70
CA ASP A 589 16.04 33.93 23.73
C ASP A 589 15.07 35.00 23.19
N ALA A 590 14.71 35.99 24.02
CA ALA A 590 13.72 37.02 23.65
C ALA A 590 14.21 38.04 22.59
N GLN A 591 15.43 37.89 22.07
CA GLN A 591 16.06 38.73 21.04
C GLN A 591 16.59 37.91 19.85
N HIS A 592 16.95 36.63 20.03
CA HIS A 592 17.65 35.81 19.03
C HIS A 592 17.01 34.42 18.85
N ASN A 593 16.73 34.05 17.59
CA ASN A 593 16.45 32.66 17.22
C ASN A 593 17.77 31.89 17.01
N GLY A 594 17.90 30.73 17.66
CA GLY A 594 18.91 29.72 17.40
C GLY A 594 18.33 28.49 16.68
N PRO A 595 19.12 27.40 16.55
CA PRO A 595 18.72 26.21 15.80
C PRO A 595 17.68 25.35 16.51
N SER A 596 16.81 24.71 15.73
CA SER A 596 15.96 23.59 16.16
C SER A 596 16.80 22.40 16.61
N LEU A 597 16.31 21.65 17.61
CA LEU A 597 16.99 20.50 18.18
C LEU A 597 16.47 19.18 17.60
N LEU A 598 17.38 18.24 17.32
CA LEU A 598 17.06 16.92 16.80
C LEU A 598 16.38 16.02 17.83
N GLU A 599 16.54 16.30 19.13
CA GLU A 599 15.93 15.52 20.20
C GLU A 599 14.39 15.60 20.21
N ASP A 600 13.79 16.67 19.70
CA ASP A 600 12.34 16.91 19.63
C ASP A 600 11.58 15.73 18.99
N PRO A 601 10.79 14.95 19.77
CA PRO A 601 10.05 13.83 19.22
C PRO A 601 8.73 14.25 18.59
N ILE A 602 8.13 15.35 19.04
CA ILE A 602 6.81 15.83 18.60
C ILE A 602 6.92 16.37 17.17
N ALA A 603 7.90 17.25 16.93
CA ALA A 603 8.13 17.80 15.61
C ALA A 603 8.60 16.73 14.61
N ARG A 604 9.47 15.80 15.03
CA ARG A 604 9.91 14.68 14.19
C ARG A 604 8.76 13.75 13.82
N GLU A 605 7.89 13.37 14.75
CA GLU A 605 6.73 12.52 14.45
C GLU A 605 5.76 13.22 13.49
N LYS A 606 5.38 14.46 13.78
CA LYS A 606 4.43 15.26 12.97
C LYS A 606 4.90 15.40 11.52
N ILE A 607 6.20 15.62 11.29
CA ILE A 607 6.79 15.67 9.95
C ILE A 607 6.91 14.26 9.32
N MET A 608 7.37 13.25 10.05
CA MET A 608 7.45 11.86 9.57
C MET A 608 6.08 11.31 9.11
N ARG A 609 5.00 11.66 9.82
CA ARG A 609 3.63 11.30 9.44
C ARG A 609 3.20 12.00 8.14
N PHE A 610 3.51 13.28 7.99
CA PHE A 610 3.23 14.06 6.78
C PHE A 610 4.00 13.55 5.55
N ASP A 611 5.31 13.34 5.70
CA ASP A 611 6.22 12.84 4.64
C ASP A 611 5.83 11.44 4.12
N HIS A 612 5.01 10.70 4.88
CA HIS A 612 4.58 9.33 4.57
C HIS A 612 3.05 9.19 4.39
N GLU A 613 2.30 10.28 4.21
CA GLU A 613 0.85 10.22 3.90
C GLU A 613 0.52 9.61 2.52
N ARG A 614 1.50 9.47 1.62
CA ARG A 614 1.26 9.10 0.21
C ARG A 614 1.61 7.64 -0.06
N ILE A 615 0.59 6.83 -0.31
CA ILE A 615 0.73 5.49 -0.90
C ILE A 615 0.69 5.58 -2.45
N PRO A 616 1.16 4.54 -3.18
CA PRO A 616 1.00 4.46 -4.62
C PRO A 616 -0.48 4.58 -5.05
N GLU A 617 -0.72 5.23 -6.20
CA GLU A 617 -2.05 5.23 -6.80
C GLU A 617 -2.38 3.88 -7.47
N ARG A 618 -3.65 3.67 -7.83
CA ARG A 618 -4.02 2.54 -8.70
C ARG A 618 -3.47 2.82 -10.10
N VAL A 619 -2.76 1.87 -10.71
CA VAL A 619 -2.14 2.03 -12.04
C VAL A 619 -3.14 2.49 -13.12
N VAL A 620 -4.37 2.03 -13.01
CA VAL A 620 -5.57 2.49 -13.74
C VAL A 620 -6.68 2.82 -12.75
N HIS A 621 -7.65 3.65 -13.15
CA HIS A 621 -8.76 4.10 -12.29
C HIS A 621 -8.28 4.86 -11.03
N ALA A 622 -7.18 5.60 -11.14
CA ALA A 622 -6.56 6.34 -10.04
C ALA A 622 -7.48 7.44 -9.49
N ARG A 623 -7.99 8.31 -10.37
CA ARG A 623 -9.02 9.31 -10.05
C ARG A 623 -10.39 8.63 -9.83
N GLY A 624 -11.11 9.04 -8.78
CA GLY A 624 -12.44 8.51 -8.48
C GLY A 624 -13.13 9.11 -7.25
N ALA A 625 -14.31 8.59 -6.96
CA ALA A 625 -15.16 8.93 -5.81
C ALA A 625 -15.88 7.67 -5.33
N GLY A 626 -16.19 7.56 -4.03
CA GLY A 626 -16.86 6.38 -3.48
C GLY A 626 -17.85 6.73 -2.37
N ALA A 627 -18.85 5.87 -2.20
CA ALA A 627 -19.93 6.02 -1.24
C ALA A 627 -20.42 4.65 -0.74
N PHE A 628 -21.04 4.64 0.43
CA PHE A 628 -21.74 3.48 0.98
C PHE A 628 -23.19 3.43 0.52
N GLY A 629 -23.77 2.25 0.59
CA GLY A 629 -25.15 2.02 0.22
C GLY A 629 -25.67 0.65 0.62
N ILE A 630 -26.79 0.28 0.01
CA ILE A 630 -27.47 -1.00 0.22
C ILE A 630 -27.80 -1.63 -1.14
N PHE A 631 -27.58 -2.94 -1.26
CA PHE A 631 -28.17 -3.78 -2.29
C PHE A 631 -29.35 -4.55 -1.71
N LYS A 632 -30.50 -4.50 -2.39
CA LYS A 632 -31.74 -5.20 -2.04
C LYS A 632 -32.18 -6.08 -3.20
N LEU A 633 -32.38 -7.36 -2.93
CA LEU A 633 -32.97 -8.28 -3.91
C LEU A 633 -34.51 -8.12 -3.91
N HIS A 634 -35.13 -8.27 -5.08
CA HIS A 634 -36.58 -8.19 -5.28
C HIS A 634 -37.16 -9.48 -5.85
N GLN A 635 -36.36 -10.23 -6.62
CA GLN A 635 -36.71 -11.54 -7.14
C GLN A 635 -35.57 -12.52 -6.82
N ALA A 636 -35.87 -13.53 -6.00
CA ALA A 636 -34.97 -14.66 -5.77
C ALA A 636 -34.86 -15.53 -7.04
N ILE A 637 -33.65 -16.01 -7.33
CA ILE A 637 -33.34 -16.86 -8.50
C ILE A 637 -32.65 -18.19 -8.12
N PRO A 638 -33.22 -19.00 -7.19
CA PRO A 638 -32.63 -20.27 -6.73
C PRO A 638 -32.49 -21.34 -7.82
N GLU A 639 -33.19 -21.18 -8.94
CA GLU A 639 -33.04 -21.99 -10.15
C GLU A 639 -31.76 -21.67 -10.94
N LEU A 640 -31.18 -20.47 -10.77
CA LEU A 640 -29.95 -20.03 -11.43
C LEU A 640 -28.72 -20.09 -10.53
N SER A 641 -28.84 -19.68 -9.26
CA SER A 641 -27.72 -19.53 -8.32
C SER A 641 -28.06 -20.07 -6.92
N SER A 642 -27.07 -20.60 -6.21
CA SER A 642 -27.16 -20.89 -4.76
C SER A 642 -26.59 -19.77 -3.88
N ALA A 643 -26.19 -18.62 -4.44
CA ALA A 643 -25.62 -17.52 -3.66
C ALA A 643 -26.72 -16.82 -2.86
N GLY A 644 -26.58 -16.74 -1.54
CA GLY A 644 -27.62 -16.20 -0.66
C GLY A 644 -28.07 -14.79 -1.03
N VAL A 645 -27.15 -13.94 -1.46
CA VAL A 645 -27.41 -12.58 -1.98
C VAL A 645 -28.30 -12.52 -3.23
N LEU A 646 -28.54 -13.66 -3.89
CA LEU A 646 -29.41 -13.84 -5.07
C LEU A 646 -30.60 -14.79 -4.81
N THR A 647 -30.79 -15.29 -3.58
CA THR A 647 -31.90 -16.21 -3.23
C THR A 647 -32.80 -15.73 -2.09
N ASP A 648 -32.50 -14.58 -1.50
CA ASP A 648 -33.12 -14.05 -0.28
C ASP A 648 -33.51 -12.58 -0.49
N THR A 649 -34.81 -12.30 -0.49
CA THR A 649 -35.39 -10.96 -0.68
C THR A 649 -35.46 -10.15 0.62
N GLU A 650 -35.36 -10.79 1.78
CA GLU A 650 -35.58 -10.14 3.06
C GLU A 650 -34.30 -9.48 3.58
N ARG A 651 -33.12 -10.04 3.26
CA ARG A 651 -31.85 -9.38 3.56
C ARG A 651 -31.71 -8.01 2.89
N GLU A 652 -30.97 -7.13 3.55
CA GLU A 652 -30.33 -5.96 2.96
C GLU A 652 -28.83 -6.20 3.03
N THR A 653 -28.14 -6.09 1.89
CA THR A 653 -26.69 -6.33 1.81
C THR A 653 -25.98 -4.99 1.79
N PRO A 654 -25.17 -4.64 2.80
CA PRO A 654 -24.37 -3.42 2.77
C PRO A 654 -23.43 -3.44 1.56
N VAL A 655 -23.23 -2.29 0.93
CA VAL A 655 -22.27 -2.14 -0.16
C VAL A 655 -21.35 -0.93 0.01
N PHE A 656 -20.21 -0.99 -0.67
CA PHE A 656 -19.41 0.18 -1.00
C PHE A 656 -19.19 0.23 -2.52
N VAL A 657 -19.44 1.38 -3.13
CA VAL A 657 -19.28 1.59 -4.57
C VAL A 657 -18.23 2.66 -4.82
N ARG A 658 -17.33 2.41 -5.78
CA ARG A 658 -16.35 3.39 -6.27
C ARG A 658 -16.51 3.62 -7.77
N PHE A 659 -16.79 4.87 -8.11
CA PHE A 659 -16.73 5.39 -9.48
C PHE A 659 -15.36 5.97 -9.79
N SER A 660 -14.96 5.98 -11.07
CA SER A 660 -13.64 6.42 -11.50
C SER A 660 -13.57 6.68 -12.99
N THR A 661 -12.58 7.45 -13.46
CA THR A 661 -12.07 7.39 -14.85
C THR A 661 -11.16 6.16 -15.00
N VAL A 662 -10.32 6.05 -16.04
CA VAL A 662 -9.33 4.96 -16.22
C VAL A 662 -7.92 5.50 -16.42
N GLN A 663 -7.74 6.42 -17.37
CA GLN A 663 -6.45 6.92 -17.84
C GLN A 663 -5.77 7.77 -16.75
N GLY A 664 -6.50 8.78 -16.26
CA GLY A 664 -5.91 9.86 -15.49
C GLY A 664 -5.47 9.46 -14.07
N SER A 665 -4.34 10.02 -13.65
CA SER A 665 -3.82 9.94 -12.28
C SER A 665 -4.73 10.63 -11.26
N ARG A 666 -4.51 10.42 -9.96
CA ARG A 666 -5.42 10.86 -8.86
C ARG A 666 -5.88 12.32 -8.93
N GLY A 667 -5.02 13.23 -9.42
CA GLY A 667 -5.28 14.66 -9.56
C GLY A 667 -5.96 15.09 -10.88
N SER A 668 -6.29 14.16 -11.78
CA SER A 668 -7.01 14.45 -13.03
C SER A 668 -8.48 14.86 -12.79
N ALA A 669 -9.12 15.40 -13.82
CA ALA A 669 -10.48 15.92 -13.77
C ALA A 669 -11.56 14.84 -13.99
N ASP A 670 -12.73 15.00 -13.35
CA ASP A 670 -13.84 14.05 -13.41
C ASP A 670 -14.58 13.97 -14.75
N THR A 671 -14.54 15.02 -15.59
CA THR A 671 -15.38 15.18 -16.80
C THR A 671 -14.69 14.84 -18.13
N VAL A 672 -13.46 14.33 -18.10
CA VAL A 672 -12.72 13.94 -19.32
C VAL A 672 -13.44 12.88 -20.18
N ARG A 673 -13.08 12.77 -21.47
CA ARG A 673 -13.50 11.64 -22.33
C ARG A 673 -12.70 10.40 -21.93
N ASP A 674 -13.38 9.46 -21.28
CA ASP A 674 -12.79 8.22 -20.79
C ASP A 674 -13.90 7.19 -20.49
N VAL A 675 -13.56 5.92 -20.42
CA VAL A 675 -14.42 4.92 -19.78
C VAL A 675 -14.60 5.32 -18.30
N ARG A 676 -15.74 5.00 -17.69
CA ARG A 676 -15.90 5.11 -16.23
C ARG A 676 -15.94 3.74 -15.58
N GLY A 677 -15.06 3.52 -14.60
CA GLY A 677 -15.12 2.34 -13.73
C GLY A 677 -16.30 2.44 -12.77
N PHE A 678 -17.01 1.33 -12.57
CA PHE A 678 -18.16 1.17 -11.68
C PHE A 678 -17.93 -0.11 -10.87
N ALA A 679 -17.15 0.01 -9.78
CA ALA A 679 -16.82 -1.12 -8.92
C ALA A 679 -17.75 -1.18 -7.70
N VAL A 680 -18.44 -2.30 -7.51
CA VAL A 680 -19.36 -2.56 -6.40
C VAL A 680 -18.76 -3.67 -5.52
N LYS A 681 -18.66 -3.42 -4.21
CA LYS A 681 -18.30 -4.41 -3.18
C LYS A 681 -19.53 -4.69 -2.34
N MET A 682 -20.00 -5.94 -2.32
CA MET A 682 -21.11 -6.40 -1.49
C MET A 682 -20.56 -7.17 -0.28
N TYR A 683 -20.89 -6.70 0.92
CA TYR A 683 -20.49 -7.34 2.18
C TYR A 683 -21.55 -8.38 2.58
N THR A 684 -21.52 -9.55 1.94
CA THR A 684 -22.53 -10.61 2.15
C THR A 684 -22.28 -11.42 3.43
N ALA A 685 -23.25 -12.24 3.85
CA ALA A 685 -23.07 -13.18 4.96
C ALA A 685 -22.11 -14.33 4.59
N GLU A 686 -21.95 -14.58 3.29
CA GLU A 686 -21.19 -15.66 2.68
C GLU A 686 -19.76 -15.24 2.26
N GLY A 687 -19.40 -13.96 2.46
CA GLY A 687 -18.12 -13.37 2.07
C GLY A 687 -18.25 -12.01 1.39
N ASN A 688 -17.13 -11.44 0.93
CA ASN A 688 -17.18 -10.27 0.05
C ASN A 688 -17.37 -10.72 -1.41
N TRP A 689 -18.32 -10.13 -2.13
CA TRP A 689 -18.48 -10.27 -3.57
C TRP A 689 -18.20 -8.93 -4.25
N ASP A 690 -17.28 -8.89 -5.22
CA ASP A 690 -16.98 -7.68 -5.99
C ASP A 690 -17.42 -7.80 -7.44
N ILE A 691 -18.30 -6.90 -7.90
CA ILE A 691 -18.57 -6.68 -9.33
C ILE A 691 -17.71 -5.50 -9.78
N VAL A 692 -16.58 -5.80 -10.42
CA VAL A 692 -15.59 -4.79 -10.86
C VAL A 692 -15.89 -4.36 -12.30
N GLY A 693 -16.95 -3.55 -12.46
CA GLY A 693 -17.51 -3.19 -13.77
C GLY A 693 -17.02 -1.87 -14.37
N ASN A 694 -17.55 -1.55 -15.56
CA ASN A 694 -17.40 -0.26 -16.26
C ASN A 694 -18.79 0.27 -16.69
N ASN A 695 -18.86 1.54 -17.11
CA ASN A 695 -20.08 2.16 -17.64
C ASN A 695 -20.38 1.85 -19.13
N ILE A 696 -19.55 1.01 -19.74
CA ILE A 696 -19.62 0.53 -21.12
C ILE A 696 -19.60 -1.02 -21.05
N PRO A 697 -20.44 -1.74 -21.82
CA PRO A 697 -20.66 -3.18 -21.63
C PRO A 697 -19.56 -4.08 -22.23
N VAL A 698 -18.54 -3.50 -22.87
CA VAL A 698 -17.44 -4.19 -23.55
C VAL A 698 -16.09 -3.59 -23.14
N PHE A 699 -15.00 -4.25 -23.55
CA PHE A 699 -13.64 -3.77 -23.36
C PHE A 699 -12.88 -3.64 -24.69
N PHE A 700 -11.70 -3.01 -24.64
CA PHE A 700 -10.85 -2.79 -25.82
C PHE A 700 -10.23 -4.07 -26.40
N ILE A 701 -9.97 -5.06 -25.55
CA ILE A 701 -9.10 -6.22 -25.84
C ILE A 701 -9.74 -7.52 -25.36
N GLN A 702 -9.39 -8.63 -26.03
CA GLN A 702 -9.91 -9.96 -25.78
C GLN A 702 -9.12 -10.71 -24.69
N ASP A 703 -7.78 -10.65 -24.74
CA ASP A 703 -6.87 -11.36 -23.82
C ASP A 703 -6.18 -10.37 -22.86
N ALA A 704 -6.22 -10.66 -21.56
CA ALA A 704 -5.58 -9.85 -20.53
C ALA A 704 -4.06 -9.63 -20.74
N ILE A 705 -3.37 -10.47 -21.52
CA ILE A 705 -1.96 -10.27 -21.89
C ILE A 705 -1.74 -9.02 -22.76
N LYS A 706 -2.79 -8.40 -23.30
CA LYS A 706 -2.74 -7.10 -24.01
C LYS A 706 -3.08 -5.91 -23.12
N PHE A 707 -3.42 -6.14 -21.84
CA PHE A 707 -3.79 -5.08 -20.91
C PHE A 707 -2.67 -4.05 -20.69
N PRO A 708 -1.38 -4.44 -20.50
CA PRO A 708 -0.30 -3.47 -20.42
C PRO A 708 -0.15 -2.64 -21.70
N ASP A 709 -0.31 -3.27 -22.88
CA ASP A 709 -0.11 -2.60 -24.17
C ASP A 709 -1.18 -1.53 -24.43
N VAL A 710 -2.47 -1.85 -24.25
CA VAL A 710 -3.54 -0.86 -24.43
C VAL A 710 -3.49 0.24 -23.37
N ILE A 711 -3.14 -0.08 -22.12
CA ILE A 711 -2.99 0.93 -21.06
C ILE A 711 -1.77 1.82 -21.29
N HIS A 712 -0.63 1.29 -21.75
CA HIS A 712 0.51 2.11 -22.16
C HIS A 712 0.19 2.98 -23.39
N SER A 713 -0.68 2.51 -24.30
CA SER A 713 -1.09 3.31 -25.47
C SER A 713 -1.96 4.52 -25.10
N VAL A 714 -2.83 4.39 -24.08
CA VAL A 714 -3.77 5.46 -23.68
C VAL A 714 -3.22 6.35 -22.57
N LYS A 715 -2.22 5.88 -21.81
CA LYS A 715 -1.54 6.66 -20.77
C LYS A 715 -0.69 7.79 -21.40
N PRO A 716 -0.34 8.84 -20.62
CA PRO A 716 0.53 9.90 -21.10
C PRO A 716 1.87 9.33 -21.61
N GLU A 717 2.39 9.86 -22.71
CA GLU A 717 3.44 9.18 -23.46
C GLU A 717 4.78 9.14 -22.70
N PRO A 718 5.52 8.02 -22.74
CA PRO A 718 6.60 7.74 -21.78
C PRO A 718 7.85 8.62 -21.93
N HIS A 719 7.88 9.52 -22.92
CA HIS A 719 8.99 10.43 -23.17
C HIS A 719 8.76 11.84 -22.61
N ASN A 720 7.52 12.21 -22.27
CA ASN A 720 7.12 13.57 -21.84
C ASN A 720 6.00 13.61 -20.77
N GLU A 721 5.34 12.49 -20.48
CA GLU A 721 4.15 12.38 -19.61
C GLU A 721 2.94 13.24 -20.06
N ILE A 722 2.72 13.34 -21.38
CA ILE A 722 1.60 14.07 -22.00
C ILE A 722 0.83 13.14 -22.96
N PRO A 723 -0.51 13.17 -23.03
CA PRO A 723 -1.44 14.03 -22.30
C PRO A 723 -2.06 13.36 -21.06
N GLN A 724 -2.38 14.18 -20.05
CA GLN A 724 -3.05 13.73 -18.82
C GLN A 724 -4.58 13.65 -19.05
N GLY A 725 -5.18 12.50 -18.72
CA GLY A 725 -6.63 12.28 -18.74
C GLY A 725 -7.29 12.26 -20.12
N GLN A 726 -6.56 11.95 -21.20
CA GLN A 726 -7.03 12.08 -22.58
C GLN A 726 -6.51 10.92 -23.45
N SER A 727 -7.31 10.47 -24.41
CA SER A 727 -6.94 9.53 -25.49
C SER A 727 -6.46 10.24 -26.78
N ALA A 728 -6.56 11.57 -26.82
CA ALA A 728 -6.27 12.42 -27.97
C ALA A 728 -4.75 12.60 -28.23
N HIS A 729 -4.06 11.53 -28.60
CA HIS A 729 -2.64 11.53 -28.96
C HIS A 729 -2.22 10.31 -29.80
N ASN A 730 -1.01 10.35 -30.37
CA ASN A 730 -0.51 9.40 -31.38
C ASN A 730 -0.54 7.93 -30.92
N ASN A 731 0.05 7.61 -29.76
CA ASN A 731 0.24 6.22 -29.33
C ASN A 731 -1.07 5.46 -29.16
N PHE A 732 -2.13 6.11 -28.66
CA PHE A 732 -3.43 5.47 -28.46
C PHE A 732 -4.02 5.04 -29.80
N TRP A 733 -4.07 5.98 -30.76
CA TRP A 733 -4.75 5.78 -32.03
C TRP A 733 -3.96 4.90 -33.01
N ASP A 734 -2.62 4.79 -32.91
CA ASP A 734 -1.89 3.72 -33.62
C ASP A 734 -2.26 2.34 -33.05
N PHE A 735 -2.31 2.16 -31.72
CA PHE A 735 -2.77 0.89 -31.12
C PHE A 735 -4.20 0.55 -31.55
N GLN A 736 -5.13 1.52 -31.52
CA GLN A 736 -6.51 1.35 -31.98
C GLN A 736 -6.59 0.93 -33.46
N TYR A 737 -5.71 1.44 -34.33
CA TYR A 737 -5.67 1.01 -35.73
C TYR A 737 -5.07 -0.40 -35.91
N MET A 738 -3.99 -0.69 -35.18
CA MET A 738 -3.19 -1.92 -35.32
C MET A 738 -3.88 -3.13 -34.68
N HIS A 739 -4.60 -2.97 -33.56
CA HIS A 739 -5.41 -4.01 -32.92
C HIS A 739 -6.90 -3.82 -33.24
N SER A 740 -7.37 -4.48 -34.30
CA SER A 740 -8.76 -4.31 -34.79
C SER A 740 -9.84 -4.75 -33.79
N GLU A 741 -9.53 -5.64 -32.84
CA GLU A 741 -10.42 -6.01 -31.71
C GLU A 741 -11.03 -4.81 -30.99
N THR A 742 -10.27 -3.71 -30.91
CA THR A 742 -10.69 -2.46 -30.27
C THR A 742 -11.83 -1.72 -30.98
N THR A 743 -12.13 -2.05 -32.25
CA THR A 743 -12.99 -1.22 -33.13
C THR A 743 -14.40 -0.98 -32.56
N HIS A 744 -14.98 -1.95 -31.85
CA HIS A 744 -16.27 -1.78 -31.16
C HIS A 744 -16.16 -0.81 -29.97
N MET A 745 -15.14 -0.97 -29.13
CA MET A 745 -14.90 -0.11 -27.97
C MET A 745 -14.63 1.35 -28.35
N GLN A 746 -13.93 1.58 -29.47
CA GLN A 746 -13.73 2.92 -30.03
C GLN A 746 -15.05 3.68 -30.22
N GLN A 747 -16.10 3.03 -30.73
CA GLN A 747 -17.40 3.69 -30.96
C GLN A 747 -18.05 4.10 -29.64
N TRP A 748 -17.98 3.26 -28.60
CA TRP A 748 -18.49 3.59 -27.27
C TRP A 748 -17.76 4.78 -26.65
N VAL A 749 -16.42 4.83 -26.74
CA VAL A 749 -15.62 5.90 -26.12
C VAL A 749 -15.69 7.22 -26.90
N MET A 750 -15.96 7.18 -28.20
CA MET A 750 -16.24 8.38 -29.00
C MET A 750 -17.69 8.87 -28.88
N SER A 751 -18.64 8.02 -28.46
CA SER A 751 -19.98 8.46 -28.09
C SER A 751 -19.98 9.26 -26.78
N ASP A 752 -21.10 9.90 -26.44
CA ASP A 752 -21.20 10.68 -25.19
C ASP A 752 -21.18 9.81 -23.93
N ARG A 753 -21.31 8.48 -24.06
CA ARG A 753 -21.17 7.51 -22.96
C ARG A 753 -19.85 7.67 -22.18
N ALA A 754 -18.81 8.25 -22.80
CA ALA A 754 -17.52 8.56 -22.18
C ALA A 754 -17.42 9.96 -21.55
N ILE A 755 -18.47 10.78 -21.61
CA ILE A 755 -18.60 12.08 -20.94
C ILE A 755 -19.94 12.19 -20.20
N PRO A 756 -20.27 11.26 -19.28
CA PRO A 756 -21.54 11.29 -18.54
C PRO A 756 -21.71 12.60 -17.77
N ARG A 757 -22.96 13.05 -17.57
CA ARG A 757 -23.31 14.25 -16.79
C ARG A 757 -23.13 14.03 -15.28
N SER A 758 -23.23 12.79 -14.84
CA SER A 758 -23.03 12.37 -13.46
C SER A 758 -22.78 10.86 -13.41
N TYR A 759 -22.01 10.39 -12.42
CA TYR A 759 -21.97 8.97 -12.10
C TYR A 759 -23.37 8.41 -11.82
N ARG A 760 -24.29 9.24 -11.30
CA ARG A 760 -25.70 8.91 -11.00
C ARG A 760 -26.59 8.76 -12.25
N MET A 761 -26.07 9.08 -13.43
CA MET A 761 -26.78 9.12 -14.72
C MET A 761 -26.06 8.30 -15.81
N MET A 762 -25.37 7.22 -15.41
CA MET A 762 -24.75 6.26 -16.32
C MET A 762 -25.09 4.82 -15.90
N GLN A 763 -25.06 3.90 -16.86
CA GLN A 763 -25.14 2.46 -16.59
C GLN A 763 -23.85 1.92 -15.96
N GLY A 764 -23.92 0.71 -15.43
CA GLY A 764 -22.77 -0.12 -15.05
C GLY A 764 -22.94 -1.53 -15.60
N PHE A 765 -21.83 -2.17 -15.95
CA PHE A 765 -21.81 -3.50 -16.55
C PHE A 765 -20.65 -4.32 -15.99
N GLY A 766 -20.87 -5.62 -15.74
CA GLY A 766 -19.80 -6.55 -15.37
C GLY A 766 -18.74 -6.77 -16.47
N VAL A 767 -19.08 -6.41 -17.72
CA VAL A 767 -18.31 -6.58 -18.97
C VAL A 767 -18.04 -8.04 -19.34
N ASN A 768 -17.32 -8.75 -18.47
CA ASN A 768 -16.97 -10.15 -18.65
C ASN A 768 -18.18 -11.08 -18.45
N THR A 769 -18.08 -12.28 -19.02
CA THR A 769 -19.06 -13.35 -18.78
C THR A 769 -18.68 -14.12 -17.51
N TYR A 770 -19.63 -14.20 -16.57
CA TYR A 770 -19.53 -15.00 -15.36
C TYR A 770 -20.44 -16.23 -15.45
N CYS A 771 -20.42 -17.07 -14.42
CA CYS A 771 -21.31 -18.20 -14.28
C CYS A 771 -22.14 -18.09 -12.98
N LEU A 772 -23.42 -18.46 -13.05
CA LEU A 772 -24.23 -18.78 -11.88
C LEU A 772 -24.35 -20.31 -11.79
N VAL A 773 -24.24 -20.84 -10.57
CA VAL A 773 -24.36 -22.27 -10.29
C VAL A 773 -25.45 -22.47 -9.23
N ASN A 774 -26.49 -23.22 -9.58
CA ASN A 774 -27.63 -23.46 -8.69
C ASN A 774 -27.36 -24.58 -7.68
N ALA A 775 -28.27 -24.77 -6.71
CA ALA A 775 -28.14 -25.79 -5.65
C ALA A 775 -28.18 -27.25 -6.17
N LYS A 776 -28.47 -27.48 -7.45
CA LYS A 776 -28.40 -28.79 -8.13
C LYS A 776 -27.08 -28.98 -8.90
N GLY A 777 -26.17 -27.99 -8.85
CA GLY A 777 -24.93 -27.98 -9.60
C GLY A 777 -25.09 -27.68 -11.09
N GLN A 778 -26.20 -27.05 -11.52
CA GLN A 778 -26.40 -26.66 -12.92
C GLN A 778 -25.82 -25.26 -13.17
N ARG A 779 -25.08 -25.10 -14.27
CA ARG A 779 -24.43 -23.84 -14.67
C ARG A 779 -25.27 -23.04 -15.67
N HIS A 780 -25.27 -21.73 -15.50
CA HIS A 780 -25.78 -20.75 -16.47
C HIS A 780 -24.74 -19.64 -16.66
N PHE A 781 -24.51 -19.19 -17.89
CA PHE A 781 -23.66 -18.03 -18.17
C PHE A 781 -24.43 -16.74 -17.91
N VAL A 782 -23.77 -15.73 -17.33
CA VAL A 782 -24.40 -14.46 -16.92
C VAL A 782 -23.55 -13.25 -17.28
N LYS A 783 -24.20 -12.14 -17.68
CA LYS A 783 -23.64 -10.78 -17.63
C LYS A 783 -24.47 -9.89 -16.70
N PHE A 784 -23.79 -9.10 -15.87
CA PHE A 784 -24.39 -8.23 -14.85
C PHE A 784 -24.58 -6.80 -15.37
N HIS A 785 -25.72 -6.18 -15.03
CA HIS A 785 -26.16 -4.86 -15.48
C HIS A 785 -26.65 -4.00 -14.32
N PHE A 786 -26.38 -2.69 -14.36
CA PHE A 786 -26.90 -1.66 -13.48
C PHE A 786 -27.49 -0.53 -14.32
N THR A 787 -28.81 -0.33 -14.25
CA THR A 787 -29.52 0.69 -15.05
C THR A 787 -30.04 1.82 -14.16
N PRO A 788 -29.59 3.08 -14.35
CA PRO A 788 -29.91 4.19 -13.44
C PRO A 788 -31.37 4.60 -13.52
N GLU A 789 -31.99 4.88 -12.37
CA GLU A 789 -33.38 5.34 -12.28
C GLU A 789 -33.57 6.83 -12.64
N LEU A 790 -32.47 7.56 -12.81
CA LEU A 790 -32.46 8.93 -13.36
C LEU A 790 -32.35 8.96 -14.90
N GLY A 791 -32.24 7.80 -15.55
CA GLY A 791 -31.92 7.67 -16.98
C GLY A 791 -30.44 7.87 -17.28
N VAL A 792 -30.06 7.74 -18.56
CA VAL A 792 -28.67 7.91 -19.01
C VAL A 792 -28.50 9.29 -19.65
N HIS A 793 -27.57 10.10 -19.13
CA HIS A 793 -27.37 11.49 -19.56
C HIS A 793 -25.90 11.90 -19.59
N SER A 794 -25.51 12.67 -20.61
CA SER A 794 -24.11 13.01 -20.88
C SER A 794 -23.91 14.49 -21.23
N LEU A 795 -22.72 15.02 -20.97
CA LEU A 795 -22.30 16.38 -21.32
C LEU A 795 -22.11 16.51 -22.85
N VAL A 796 -21.94 17.74 -23.33
CA VAL A 796 -21.33 17.98 -24.67
C VAL A 796 -19.82 18.25 -24.54
N TRP A 797 -19.04 18.11 -25.61
CA TRP A 797 -17.57 18.04 -25.47
C TRP A 797 -16.91 19.34 -25.00
N ASP A 798 -17.30 20.49 -25.54
CA ASP A 798 -16.80 21.81 -25.08
C ASP A 798 -17.17 22.08 -23.61
N GLU A 799 -18.37 21.70 -23.19
CA GLU A 799 -18.81 21.76 -21.79
C GLU A 799 -17.93 20.85 -20.90
N ALA A 800 -17.69 19.61 -21.31
CA ALA A 800 -16.90 18.65 -20.56
C ALA A 800 -15.43 19.11 -20.36
N LEU A 801 -14.83 19.70 -21.39
CA LEU A 801 -13.50 20.34 -21.34
C LEU A 801 -13.51 21.61 -20.47
N LYS A 802 -14.50 22.50 -20.64
CA LYS A 802 -14.64 23.71 -19.81
C LYS A 802 -14.81 23.35 -18.33
N ILE A 803 -15.61 22.33 -17.99
CA ILE A 803 -15.74 21.84 -16.60
C ILE A 803 -14.41 21.28 -16.08
N ALA A 804 -13.64 20.54 -16.89
CA ALA A 804 -12.37 19.96 -16.43
C ALA A 804 -11.36 21.01 -15.91
N GLY A 805 -11.43 22.25 -16.41
CA GLY A 805 -10.66 23.39 -15.89
C GLY A 805 -11.39 24.24 -14.83
N GLN A 806 -12.73 24.28 -14.84
CA GLN A 806 -13.53 25.13 -13.94
C GLN A 806 -13.88 24.44 -12.61
N ASP A 807 -14.16 23.13 -12.64
CA ASP A 807 -14.36 22.27 -11.47
C ASP A 807 -13.93 20.81 -11.79
N PRO A 808 -12.64 20.45 -11.60
CA PRO A 808 -12.17 19.09 -11.82
C PRO A 808 -12.77 18.05 -10.86
N ASP A 809 -13.49 18.46 -9.81
CA ASP A 809 -14.19 17.62 -8.85
C ASP A 809 -15.71 17.54 -9.09
N PHE A 810 -16.18 17.95 -10.27
CA PHE A 810 -17.61 18.07 -10.58
C PHE A 810 -18.44 16.80 -10.30
N HIS A 811 -17.97 15.60 -10.68
CA HIS A 811 -18.71 14.36 -10.44
C HIS A 811 -18.58 13.84 -9.00
N ARG A 812 -17.42 14.05 -8.36
CA ARG A 812 -17.23 13.78 -6.92
C ARG A 812 -18.21 14.61 -6.09
N LYS A 813 -18.34 15.91 -6.38
CA LYS A 813 -19.30 16.82 -5.74
C LYS A 813 -20.74 16.46 -6.07
N ASP A 814 -21.08 16.24 -7.34
CA ASP A 814 -22.45 15.87 -7.75
C ASP A 814 -22.95 14.56 -7.12
N LEU A 815 -22.06 13.62 -6.77
CA LEU A 815 -22.40 12.45 -5.96
C LEU A 815 -22.57 12.80 -4.46
N MET A 816 -21.61 13.54 -3.90
CA MET A 816 -21.58 13.94 -2.49
C MET A 816 -22.80 14.79 -2.10
N ASP A 817 -23.06 15.87 -2.85
CA ASP A 817 -24.19 16.79 -2.70
C ASP A 817 -25.53 16.04 -2.75
N ALA A 818 -25.66 15.07 -3.67
CA ALA A 818 -26.92 14.34 -3.87
C ALA A 818 -27.24 13.43 -2.68
N ILE A 819 -26.23 12.78 -2.10
CA ILE A 819 -26.39 11.94 -0.91
C ILE A 819 -26.68 12.81 0.32
N GLU A 820 -25.97 13.93 0.50
CA GLU A 820 -26.23 14.87 1.61
C GLU A 820 -27.60 15.54 1.53
N ALA A 821 -28.15 15.75 0.32
CA ALA A 821 -29.51 16.24 0.11
C ALA A 821 -30.61 15.16 0.24
N GLY A 822 -30.26 13.92 0.62
CA GLY A 822 -31.20 12.79 0.70
C GLY A 822 -31.73 12.30 -0.66
N GLN A 823 -31.11 12.73 -1.77
CA GLN A 823 -31.48 12.37 -3.13
C GLN A 823 -30.65 11.17 -3.62
N TYR A 824 -30.77 10.06 -2.89
CA TYR A 824 -29.95 8.86 -3.07
C TYR A 824 -30.04 8.30 -4.50
N PRO A 825 -28.92 8.18 -5.23
CA PRO A 825 -28.94 7.61 -6.57
C PRO A 825 -29.19 6.10 -6.52
N ARG A 826 -29.99 5.64 -7.47
CA ARG A 826 -30.45 4.25 -7.57
C ARG A 826 -30.21 3.65 -8.95
N TRP A 827 -29.90 2.36 -8.97
CA TRP A 827 -29.80 1.54 -10.17
C TRP A 827 -30.58 0.25 -9.98
N LYS A 828 -31.38 -0.11 -10.98
CA LYS A 828 -31.93 -1.46 -11.09
C LYS A 828 -30.79 -2.42 -11.43
N PHE A 829 -30.59 -3.44 -10.60
CA PHE A 829 -29.66 -4.53 -10.87
C PHE A 829 -30.35 -5.58 -11.74
N GLY A 830 -29.71 -6.00 -12.82
CA GLY A 830 -30.24 -6.98 -13.75
C GLY A 830 -29.20 -7.94 -14.30
N ILE A 831 -29.69 -9.06 -14.83
CA ILE A 831 -28.89 -10.13 -15.40
C ILE A 831 -29.38 -10.49 -16.82
N GLN A 832 -28.44 -10.73 -17.73
CA GLN A 832 -28.69 -11.51 -18.93
C GLN A 832 -28.21 -12.94 -18.67
N VAL A 833 -28.97 -13.95 -19.11
CA VAL A 833 -28.72 -15.36 -18.76
C VAL A 833 -28.76 -16.24 -20.01
N ILE A 834 -27.73 -17.06 -20.20
CA ILE A 834 -27.63 -18.05 -21.29
C ILE A 834 -27.46 -19.45 -20.65
N PRO A 835 -28.34 -20.43 -20.93
CA PRO A 835 -28.16 -21.83 -20.51
C PRO A 835 -26.87 -22.44 -21.06
N GLU A 836 -26.23 -23.34 -20.32
CA GLU A 836 -24.93 -23.91 -20.72
C GLU A 836 -24.98 -24.61 -22.10
N GLU A 837 -26.09 -25.28 -22.43
CA GLU A 837 -26.29 -25.94 -23.71
C GLU A 837 -26.39 -24.99 -24.92
N LYS A 838 -26.49 -23.67 -24.68
CA LYS A 838 -26.58 -22.62 -25.71
C LYS A 838 -25.32 -21.78 -25.86
N LYS A 839 -24.19 -22.18 -25.26
CA LYS A 839 -22.89 -21.47 -25.33
C LYS A 839 -22.50 -21.08 -26.75
N ASP A 840 -22.78 -21.97 -27.72
CA ASP A 840 -22.35 -21.85 -29.11
C ASP A 840 -23.40 -21.32 -30.10
N ASP A 841 -24.65 -21.10 -29.68
CA ASP A 841 -25.80 -20.71 -30.53
C ASP A 841 -25.63 -19.34 -31.23
N PHE A 842 -24.65 -18.53 -30.81
CA PHE A 842 -24.48 -17.13 -31.20
C PHE A 842 -23.38 -16.94 -32.27
N GLU A 843 -23.53 -15.94 -33.14
CA GLU A 843 -22.53 -15.56 -34.16
C GLU A 843 -21.18 -15.11 -33.55
N PHE A 844 -21.21 -14.64 -32.30
CA PHE A 844 -20.05 -14.26 -31.49
C PHE A 844 -19.77 -15.32 -30.41
N ASP A 845 -18.54 -15.36 -29.86
CA ASP A 845 -18.28 -16.13 -28.64
C ASP A 845 -18.87 -15.38 -27.45
N ILE A 846 -19.69 -16.05 -26.63
CA ILE A 846 -20.35 -15.39 -25.49
C ILE A 846 -19.35 -14.97 -24.40
N GLN A 847 -18.12 -15.48 -24.43
CA GLN A 847 -17.02 -15.17 -23.48
C GLN A 847 -16.05 -14.10 -24.03
N ASP A 848 -16.32 -13.51 -25.19
CA ASP A 848 -15.52 -12.42 -25.75
C ASP A 848 -15.90 -11.08 -25.07
N ALA A 849 -14.95 -10.50 -24.33
CA ALA A 849 -15.12 -9.23 -23.62
C ALA A 849 -15.29 -8.00 -24.55
N THR A 850 -14.96 -8.12 -25.84
CA THR A 850 -15.26 -7.09 -26.85
C THR A 850 -16.70 -7.15 -27.36
N LYS A 851 -17.52 -8.12 -26.89
CA LYS A 851 -18.87 -8.38 -27.39
C LYS A 851 -19.98 -8.16 -26.35
N ILE A 852 -21.01 -7.41 -26.74
CA ILE A 852 -22.30 -7.38 -26.06
C ILE A 852 -23.09 -8.65 -26.38
N TRP A 853 -24.04 -8.98 -25.50
CA TRP A 853 -25.17 -9.84 -25.86
C TRP A 853 -26.35 -8.92 -26.17
N PRO A 854 -26.83 -8.81 -27.42
CA PRO A 854 -27.93 -7.90 -27.77
C PRO A 854 -29.21 -8.24 -27.01
N GLU A 855 -29.93 -7.22 -26.53
CA GLU A 855 -31.06 -7.41 -25.61
C GLU A 855 -32.32 -8.00 -26.25
N GLU A 856 -32.39 -8.02 -27.58
CA GLU A 856 -33.40 -8.74 -28.36
C GLU A 856 -33.11 -10.26 -28.47
N LEU A 857 -31.85 -10.67 -28.28
CA LEU A 857 -31.44 -12.08 -28.24
C LEU A 857 -31.43 -12.63 -26.81
N VAL A 858 -30.95 -11.83 -25.85
CA VAL A 858 -30.90 -12.18 -24.42
C VAL A 858 -31.42 -11.00 -23.59
N PRO A 859 -32.69 -10.99 -23.16
CA PRO A 859 -33.27 -9.85 -22.43
C PRO A 859 -32.68 -9.72 -21.02
N ILE A 860 -32.54 -8.47 -20.55
CA ILE A 860 -32.16 -8.16 -19.17
C ILE A 860 -33.34 -8.46 -18.23
N GLN A 861 -33.11 -9.32 -17.24
CA GLN A 861 -34.03 -9.60 -16.14
C GLN A 861 -33.61 -8.74 -14.94
N TYR A 862 -34.44 -7.77 -14.53
CA TYR A 862 -34.16 -6.92 -13.36
C TYR A 862 -34.64 -7.62 -12.09
N ILE A 863 -33.71 -7.95 -11.18
CA ILE A 863 -33.96 -8.81 -10.01
C ILE A 863 -33.71 -8.12 -8.66
N GLY A 864 -33.16 -6.91 -8.65
CA GLY A 864 -32.89 -6.14 -7.42
C GLY A 864 -32.55 -4.69 -7.69
N GLN A 865 -32.13 -3.98 -6.65
CA GLN A 865 -31.80 -2.55 -6.67
C GLN A 865 -30.54 -2.26 -5.85
N LEU A 866 -29.76 -1.30 -6.34
CA LEU A 866 -28.61 -0.70 -5.68
C LEU A 866 -28.96 0.76 -5.34
N GLU A 867 -28.89 1.15 -4.08
CA GLU A 867 -29.00 2.54 -3.61
C GLU A 867 -27.69 2.98 -2.92
N LEU A 868 -27.24 4.22 -3.13
CA LEU A 868 -26.15 4.82 -2.36
C LEU A 868 -26.68 5.94 -1.46
N ASN A 869 -26.51 5.81 -0.15
CA ASN A 869 -27.21 6.62 0.84
C ASN A 869 -26.34 7.17 1.98
N ARG A 870 -25.01 6.92 1.97
CA ARG A 870 -24.08 7.52 2.94
C ARG A 870 -22.72 7.83 2.29
N ASN A 871 -22.26 9.07 2.46
CA ASN A 871 -20.91 9.49 2.03
C ASN A 871 -19.82 8.82 2.88
N VAL A 872 -18.56 8.96 2.45
CA VAL A 872 -17.40 8.53 3.24
C VAL A 872 -17.14 9.48 4.42
N ASP A 873 -16.75 8.92 5.55
CA ASP A 873 -16.34 9.67 6.74
C ASP A 873 -14.96 10.32 6.53
N GLU A 874 -14.06 9.60 5.85
CA GLU A 874 -12.77 10.12 5.40
C GLU A 874 -12.36 9.47 4.06
N TYR A 875 -12.01 10.28 3.06
CA TYR A 875 -11.72 9.80 1.70
C TYR A 875 -10.55 8.80 1.65
N PHE A 876 -9.50 8.96 2.45
CA PHE A 876 -8.29 8.16 2.32
C PHE A 876 -8.44 6.71 2.83
N PRO A 877 -8.78 6.44 4.11
CA PRO A 877 -8.93 5.08 4.63
C PRO A 877 -10.13 4.33 4.03
N GLN A 878 -11.08 5.04 3.40
CA GLN A 878 -12.26 4.43 2.76
C GLN A 878 -12.11 4.39 1.22
N THR A 879 -12.19 5.53 0.51
CA THR A 879 -12.15 5.55 -0.97
C THR A 879 -10.76 5.27 -1.57
N GLU A 880 -9.66 5.69 -0.92
CA GLU A 880 -8.32 5.41 -1.44
C GLU A 880 -7.86 3.98 -1.14
N GLN A 881 -8.07 3.51 0.10
CA GLN A 881 -7.60 2.20 0.55
C GLN A 881 -8.51 1.02 0.20
N VAL A 882 -9.74 1.25 -0.30
CA VAL A 882 -10.57 0.13 -0.80
C VAL A 882 -9.88 -0.63 -1.94
N ALA A 883 -9.96 -1.96 -1.88
CA ALA A 883 -9.49 -2.89 -2.89
C ALA A 883 -10.65 -3.73 -3.41
N PHE A 884 -10.85 -3.68 -4.73
CA PHE A 884 -11.81 -4.52 -5.44
C PHE A 884 -11.05 -5.58 -6.24
N CYS A 885 -11.58 -6.80 -6.33
CA CYS A 885 -10.95 -7.90 -7.03
C CYS A 885 -11.98 -8.79 -7.72
N THR A 886 -11.85 -9.04 -9.03
CA THR A 886 -12.78 -9.93 -9.75
C THR A 886 -12.80 -11.36 -9.19
N SER A 887 -11.73 -11.78 -8.51
CA SER A 887 -11.65 -13.07 -7.81
C SER A 887 -12.47 -13.15 -6.51
N HIS A 888 -13.03 -12.04 -6.03
CA HIS A 888 -13.96 -12.06 -4.90
C HIS A 888 -15.37 -12.46 -5.39
N ILE A 889 -15.60 -13.77 -5.43
CA ILE A 889 -16.91 -14.39 -5.67
C ILE A 889 -17.37 -15.16 -4.44
N VAL A 890 -18.67 -15.43 -4.35
CA VAL A 890 -19.30 -16.22 -3.26
C VAL A 890 -19.90 -17.52 -3.82
N PRO A 891 -20.07 -18.57 -3.00
CA PRO A 891 -20.64 -19.86 -3.45
C PRO A 891 -21.96 -19.69 -4.20
N GLY A 892 -22.07 -20.29 -5.39
CA GLY A 892 -23.20 -20.11 -6.31
C GLY A 892 -22.96 -19.10 -7.44
N ILE A 893 -21.82 -18.42 -7.43
CA ILE A 893 -21.24 -17.67 -8.55
C ILE A 893 -19.88 -18.32 -8.88
N ASP A 894 -19.51 -18.38 -10.15
CA ASP A 894 -18.22 -18.91 -10.62
C ASP A 894 -17.73 -18.14 -11.88
N PHE A 895 -16.54 -18.47 -12.40
CA PHE A 895 -15.96 -17.86 -13.59
C PHE A 895 -16.34 -18.59 -14.89
N SER A 896 -16.13 -17.94 -16.03
CA SER A 896 -16.08 -18.57 -17.36
C SER A 896 -14.66 -18.53 -17.93
N ASP A 897 -14.42 -19.15 -19.09
CA ASP A 897 -13.14 -19.11 -19.80
C ASP A 897 -12.87 -17.79 -20.54
N ASP A 898 -13.56 -16.70 -20.18
CA ASP A 898 -13.32 -15.34 -20.69
C ASP A 898 -11.84 -14.95 -20.47
N PRO A 899 -11.04 -14.80 -21.54
CA PRO A 899 -9.58 -14.68 -21.42
C PRO A 899 -9.12 -13.32 -20.86
N LEU A 900 -10.01 -12.32 -20.83
CA LEU A 900 -9.76 -11.08 -20.09
C LEU A 900 -10.03 -11.29 -18.59
N LEU A 901 -11.14 -11.95 -18.22
CA LEU A 901 -11.50 -12.23 -16.83
C LEU A 901 -10.44 -13.08 -16.11
N VAL A 902 -9.93 -14.12 -16.76
CA VAL A 902 -8.92 -15.03 -16.19
C VAL A 902 -7.64 -14.28 -15.78
N GLY A 903 -7.16 -13.33 -16.59
CA GLY A 903 -5.99 -12.52 -16.23
C GLY A 903 -6.28 -11.42 -15.21
N ARG A 904 -7.50 -10.83 -15.24
CA ARG A 904 -7.96 -9.88 -14.21
C ARG A 904 -7.93 -10.51 -12.81
N ASN A 905 -8.35 -11.77 -12.69
CA ASN A 905 -8.36 -12.53 -11.44
C ASN A 905 -6.98 -12.63 -10.76
N PHE A 906 -5.90 -12.68 -11.53
CA PHE A 906 -4.53 -12.57 -11.01
C PHE A 906 -4.20 -11.13 -10.59
N SER A 907 -4.36 -10.17 -11.51
CA SER A 907 -3.84 -8.80 -11.37
C SER A 907 -4.39 -8.05 -10.15
N TYR A 908 -5.68 -8.21 -9.84
CA TYR A 908 -6.29 -7.50 -8.71
C TYR A 908 -5.83 -7.96 -7.33
N PHE A 909 -5.23 -9.16 -7.19
CA PHE A 909 -4.54 -9.55 -5.95
C PHE A 909 -3.13 -8.98 -5.90
N ASP A 910 -2.36 -9.17 -6.97
CA ASP A 910 -0.95 -8.78 -7.08
C ASP A 910 -0.73 -7.28 -6.83
N THR A 911 -1.51 -6.42 -7.50
CA THR A 911 -1.33 -4.96 -7.41
C THR A 911 -1.54 -4.37 -6.01
N GLN A 912 -2.25 -5.07 -5.10
CA GLN A 912 -2.42 -4.59 -3.72
C GLN A 912 -1.15 -4.77 -2.88
N ILE A 913 -0.24 -5.68 -3.25
CA ILE A 913 0.98 -5.98 -2.47
C ILE A 913 1.87 -4.73 -2.38
N SER A 914 2.04 -4.01 -3.49
CA SER A 914 2.80 -2.74 -3.53
C SER A 914 1.96 -1.52 -3.15
N ARG A 915 0.65 -1.53 -3.42
CA ARG A 915 -0.25 -0.39 -3.15
C ARG A 915 -0.67 -0.25 -1.68
N LEU A 916 -0.84 -1.38 -0.97
CA LEU A 916 -1.42 -1.46 0.37
C LEU A 916 -0.69 -2.43 1.32
N GLY A 917 0.17 -3.31 0.81
CA GLY A 917 0.81 -4.38 1.58
C GLY A 917 -0.04 -5.67 1.65
N PRO A 918 0.55 -6.81 2.07
CA PRO A 918 -0.08 -8.12 1.99
C PRO A 918 -1.31 -8.33 2.89
N ASN A 919 -1.44 -7.59 4.00
CA ASN A 919 -2.61 -7.65 4.91
C ASN A 919 -3.73 -6.67 4.52
N TRP A 920 -3.82 -6.21 3.26
CA TRP A 920 -4.82 -5.23 2.80
C TRP A 920 -6.29 -5.58 3.09
N GLN A 921 -6.60 -6.86 3.29
CA GLN A 921 -7.92 -7.38 3.71
C GLN A 921 -8.27 -7.04 5.18
N GLU A 922 -7.30 -6.64 6.00
CA GLU A 922 -7.52 -6.22 7.40
C GLU A 922 -7.82 -4.72 7.55
N LEU A 923 -7.57 -3.93 6.49
CA LEU A 923 -7.91 -2.51 6.43
C LEU A 923 -9.43 -2.34 6.57
N PRO A 924 -9.94 -1.40 7.39
CA PRO A 924 -11.35 -1.40 7.82
C PRO A 924 -12.36 -1.46 6.68
N ILE A 925 -12.15 -0.72 5.58
CA ILE A 925 -13.06 -0.73 4.42
C ILE A 925 -13.08 -2.08 3.66
N ASN A 926 -12.01 -2.87 3.72
CA ASN A 926 -11.89 -4.13 2.99
C ASN A 926 -12.41 -5.34 3.79
N ARG A 927 -12.41 -5.28 5.13
CA ARG A 927 -12.86 -6.40 5.98
C ARG A 927 -14.26 -6.89 5.61
N PRO A 928 -14.51 -8.20 5.48
CA PRO A 928 -15.87 -8.74 5.37
C PRO A 928 -16.60 -8.61 6.71
N VAL A 929 -17.93 -8.58 6.66
CA VAL A 929 -18.80 -8.54 7.86
C VAL A 929 -19.09 -9.94 8.43
N CYS A 930 -18.95 -10.99 7.60
CA CYS A 930 -19.08 -12.37 8.03
C CYS A 930 -17.92 -12.83 8.93
N PRO A 931 -18.07 -13.92 9.72
CA PRO A 931 -16.94 -14.59 10.34
C PRO A 931 -15.91 -15.02 9.27
N TYR A 932 -14.65 -14.61 9.44
CA TYR A 932 -13.57 -14.97 8.52
C TYR A 932 -12.34 -15.47 9.28
N MET A 933 -11.84 -16.67 8.95
CA MET A 933 -10.73 -17.30 9.66
C MET A 933 -9.94 -18.22 8.72
N SER A 934 -8.75 -17.79 8.29
CA SER A 934 -7.74 -18.71 7.75
C SER A 934 -6.78 -19.10 8.86
N LEU A 935 -6.54 -20.41 9.01
CA LEU A 935 -5.54 -20.90 9.95
C LEU A 935 -4.13 -20.94 9.33
N VAL A 936 -4.03 -20.86 8.00
CA VAL A 936 -2.74 -20.92 7.28
C VAL A 936 -2.17 -19.55 6.91
N ASN A 937 -3.01 -18.53 6.69
CA ASN A 937 -2.55 -17.18 6.37
C ASN A 937 -2.06 -16.49 7.66
N ARG A 938 -0.80 -16.05 7.68
CA ARG A 938 -0.11 -15.48 8.85
C ARG A 938 0.83 -14.34 8.43
N ASP A 939 1.30 -13.62 9.45
CA ASP A 939 2.39 -12.66 9.38
C ASP A 939 2.16 -11.56 8.32
N GLY A 940 3.20 -11.14 7.59
CA GLY A 940 3.14 -10.03 6.64
C GLY A 940 3.20 -8.64 7.29
N GLN A 941 3.44 -7.63 6.46
CA GLN A 941 3.50 -6.22 6.89
C GLN A 941 2.13 -5.74 7.43
N MET A 942 2.13 -4.87 8.45
CA MET A 942 0.93 -4.33 9.11
C MET A 942 -0.10 -5.40 9.51
N ARG A 943 0.36 -6.48 10.15
CA ARG A 943 -0.52 -7.54 10.67
C ARG A 943 -1.25 -7.07 11.93
N HIS A 944 -2.52 -6.72 11.81
CA HIS A 944 -3.33 -6.26 12.96
C HIS A 944 -3.91 -7.44 13.74
N ARG A 945 -4.36 -8.50 13.05
CA ARG A 945 -5.02 -9.64 13.72
C ARG A 945 -4.04 -10.63 14.35
N ILE A 946 -3.91 -10.52 15.67
CA ILE A 946 -3.31 -11.56 16.54
C ILE A 946 -4.21 -12.81 16.54
N THR A 947 -3.63 -13.98 16.25
CA THR A 947 -4.37 -15.26 16.19
C THR A 947 -3.83 -16.24 17.22
N LYS A 948 -4.62 -16.53 18.27
CA LYS A 948 -4.23 -17.46 19.34
C LYS A 948 -4.21 -18.91 18.82
N GLY A 949 -3.14 -19.67 19.07
CA GLY A 949 -3.05 -21.08 18.73
C GLY A 949 -1.62 -21.65 18.79
N LYS A 950 -1.49 -22.98 18.70
CA LYS A 950 -0.21 -23.72 18.59
C LYS A 950 0.00 -24.36 17.21
N VAL A 951 -0.85 -24.02 16.22
CA VAL A 951 -0.82 -24.54 14.84
C VAL A 951 -1.25 -23.46 13.85
N ASN A 952 -0.67 -23.54 12.64
CA ASN A 952 -0.89 -22.64 11.51
C ASN A 952 -0.89 -23.39 10.17
N TYR A 953 -1.28 -24.67 10.18
CA TYR A 953 -1.28 -25.56 9.01
C TYR A 953 -2.51 -26.47 9.02
N TRP A 954 -2.85 -27.04 7.87
CA TRP A 954 -3.93 -28.02 7.69
C TRP A 954 -3.45 -29.19 6.80
N PRO A 955 -3.83 -30.46 7.09
CA PRO A 955 -4.52 -30.93 8.29
C PRO A 955 -3.63 -30.84 9.54
N ASN A 956 -4.24 -30.72 10.72
CA ASN A 956 -3.51 -30.65 11.98
C ASN A 956 -4.12 -31.53 13.08
N ARG A 957 -3.29 -31.92 14.05
CA ARG A 957 -3.60 -32.87 15.15
C ARG A 957 -4.68 -32.41 16.14
N PHE A 958 -5.26 -31.23 15.97
CA PHE A 958 -6.32 -30.68 16.80
C PHE A 958 -7.62 -30.48 16.03
N ASP A 959 -7.66 -30.88 14.75
CA ASP A 959 -8.73 -30.59 13.78
C ASP A 959 -9.10 -29.09 13.70
N ALA A 960 -8.14 -28.22 14.02
CA ALA A 960 -8.40 -26.80 14.20
C ALA A 960 -8.59 -26.10 12.85
N ASN A 961 -9.75 -25.44 12.69
CA ASN A 961 -10.23 -24.81 11.46
C ASN A 961 -10.34 -25.78 10.27
N PRO A 962 -11.28 -26.75 10.31
CA PRO A 962 -11.50 -27.71 9.25
C PRO A 962 -12.21 -27.08 8.04
N PRO A 963 -12.02 -27.62 6.83
CA PRO A 963 -12.64 -27.09 5.62
C PRO A 963 -14.15 -27.38 5.57
N THR A 964 -14.95 -26.35 5.29
CA THR A 964 -16.38 -26.48 5.06
C THR A 964 -16.67 -27.27 3.77
N SER A 965 -17.55 -28.28 3.84
CA SER A 965 -17.97 -29.02 2.65
C SER A 965 -18.97 -28.20 1.79
N PRO A 966 -19.13 -28.47 0.49
CA PRO A 966 -20.08 -27.72 -0.35
C PRO A 966 -21.54 -27.84 0.12
N ALA A 967 -21.91 -28.97 0.71
CA ALA A 967 -23.23 -29.18 1.32
C ALA A 967 -23.50 -28.30 2.57
N HIS A 968 -22.48 -27.60 3.07
CA HIS A 968 -22.56 -26.65 4.19
C HIS A 968 -22.06 -25.25 3.79
N GLY A 969 -22.11 -24.90 2.49
CA GLY A 969 -21.74 -23.57 1.99
C GLY A 969 -20.25 -23.39 1.66
N GLY A 970 -19.44 -24.46 1.64
CA GLY A 970 -18.09 -24.41 1.11
C GLY A 970 -18.07 -24.09 -0.39
N PHE A 971 -17.18 -23.21 -0.84
CA PHE A 971 -17.02 -22.94 -2.28
C PHE A 971 -16.51 -24.18 -3.03
N ALA A 972 -17.09 -24.46 -4.20
CA ALA A 972 -16.63 -25.48 -5.12
C ALA A 972 -16.77 -24.99 -6.57
N THR A 973 -15.68 -25.04 -7.32
CA THR A 973 -15.65 -24.72 -8.76
C THR A 973 -16.49 -25.72 -9.55
N TYR A 974 -17.23 -25.24 -10.55
CA TYR A 974 -17.98 -26.09 -11.48
C TYR A 974 -17.04 -27.06 -12.24
N PRO A 975 -17.34 -28.37 -12.32
CA PRO A 975 -16.47 -29.35 -12.96
C PRO A 975 -16.55 -29.32 -14.51
N GLU A 976 -16.12 -28.20 -15.11
CA GLU A 976 -16.13 -28.02 -16.57
C GLU A 976 -15.22 -29.02 -17.30
N LYS A 977 -15.72 -29.56 -18.41
CA LYS A 977 -15.05 -30.59 -19.23
C LYS A 977 -14.06 -29.97 -20.21
N GLN A 978 -12.98 -29.41 -19.66
CA GLN A 978 -11.89 -28.83 -20.46
C GLN A 978 -11.29 -29.84 -21.46
N ARG A 979 -11.25 -29.45 -22.74
CA ARG A 979 -10.73 -30.25 -23.86
C ARG A 979 -10.04 -29.32 -24.86
N GLY A 980 -8.74 -29.54 -25.10
CA GLY A 980 -7.98 -28.74 -26.06
C GLY A 980 -6.49 -29.05 -26.03
N VAL A 981 -5.69 -28.15 -26.60
CA VAL A 981 -4.22 -28.20 -26.59
C VAL A 981 -3.66 -26.98 -25.84
N LYS A 982 -2.48 -27.11 -25.24
CA LYS A 982 -1.79 -25.98 -24.60
C LYS A 982 -1.20 -25.06 -25.68
N ALA A 983 -1.94 -24.02 -26.04
CA ALA A 983 -1.57 -23.03 -27.06
C ALA A 983 -1.68 -21.59 -26.53
N ARG A 984 -1.14 -20.64 -27.29
CA ARG A 984 -1.37 -19.19 -27.12
C ARG A 984 -2.21 -18.72 -28.31
N ALA A 985 -3.53 -18.95 -28.24
CA ALA A 985 -4.48 -18.67 -29.32
C ALA A 985 -5.89 -18.50 -28.75
N LEU A 986 -6.75 -17.79 -29.49
CA LEU A 986 -8.19 -17.66 -29.25
C LEU A 986 -8.95 -18.55 -30.25
N SER A 987 -10.27 -18.73 -30.07
CA SER A 987 -11.11 -19.46 -31.02
C SER A 987 -11.45 -18.60 -32.25
N ASP A 988 -11.80 -19.22 -33.38
CA ASP A 988 -12.10 -18.49 -34.62
C ASP A 988 -13.22 -17.45 -34.46
N LYS A 989 -14.18 -17.67 -33.53
CA LYS A 989 -15.26 -16.72 -33.22
C LYS A 989 -14.76 -15.36 -32.68
N PHE A 990 -13.57 -15.31 -32.06
CA PHE A 990 -12.97 -14.05 -31.61
C PHE A 990 -12.49 -13.19 -32.78
N SER A 991 -12.24 -13.76 -33.97
CA SER A 991 -11.66 -13.03 -35.12
C SER A 991 -12.61 -12.02 -35.79
N GLU A 992 -13.89 -11.98 -35.41
CA GLU A 992 -14.81 -10.92 -35.84
C GLU A 992 -14.66 -9.70 -34.92
N HIS A 993 -14.41 -8.52 -35.52
CA HIS A 993 -14.12 -7.29 -34.78
C HIS A 993 -15.02 -6.09 -35.18
N PHE A 994 -15.97 -6.28 -36.11
CA PHE A 994 -16.61 -5.17 -36.83
C PHE A 994 -18.15 -5.21 -36.81
N ASN A 995 -18.80 -6.37 -36.75
CA ASN A 995 -20.27 -6.49 -36.75
C ASN A 995 -20.89 -5.68 -35.61
N GLN A 996 -20.35 -5.78 -34.40
CA GLN A 996 -20.91 -5.05 -33.26
C GLN A 996 -20.50 -3.57 -33.22
N ALA A 997 -19.38 -3.20 -33.85
CA ALA A 997 -19.03 -1.79 -34.08
C ALA A 997 -20.04 -1.11 -35.02
N GLN A 998 -20.41 -1.80 -36.12
CA GLN A 998 -21.48 -1.40 -37.03
C GLN A 998 -22.82 -1.33 -36.27
N LEU A 999 -23.23 -2.40 -35.58
CA LEU A 999 -24.48 -2.49 -34.80
C LEU A 999 -24.63 -1.33 -33.81
N PHE A 1000 -23.59 -1.03 -33.02
CA PHE A 1000 -23.62 0.10 -32.09
C PHE A 1000 -23.78 1.42 -32.82
N TYR A 1001 -22.91 1.73 -33.80
CA TYR A 1001 -22.98 2.99 -34.54
C TYR A 1001 -24.33 3.17 -35.24
N ASN A 1002 -24.86 2.12 -35.87
CA ASN A 1002 -26.17 2.13 -36.52
C ASN A 1002 -27.31 2.48 -35.55
N SER A 1003 -27.24 1.97 -34.31
CA SER A 1003 -28.27 2.13 -33.27
C SER A 1003 -28.30 3.53 -32.65
N LEU A 1004 -27.25 4.34 -32.84
CA LEU A 1004 -27.20 5.71 -32.35
C LEU A 1004 -28.22 6.63 -33.04
N SER A 1005 -28.77 7.58 -32.28
CA SER A 1005 -29.58 8.67 -32.80
C SER A 1005 -28.78 9.60 -33.72
N PRO A 1006 -29.43 10.46 -34.55
CA PRO A 1006 -28.71 11.39 -35.44
C PRO A 1006 -27.74 12.33 -34.71
N ILE A 1007 -28.09 12.77 -33.50
CA ILE A 1007 -27.24 13.64 -32.68
C ILE A 1007 -26.05 12.88 -32.07
N GLU A 1008 -26.26 11.66 -31.58
CA GLU A 1008 -25.17 10.80 -31.09
C GLU A 1008 -24.18 10.44 -32.22
N LYS A 1009 -24.66 10.23 -33.45
CA LYS A 1009 -23.81 10.03 -34.64
C LYS A 1009 -22.99 11.28 -34.98
N LEU A 1010 -23.59 12.46 -34.88
CA LEU A 1010 -22.88 13.74 -35.05
C LEU A 1010 -21.81 13.92 -33.97
N HIS A 1011 -22.11 13.63 -32.71
CA HIS A 1011 -21.15 13.71 -31.61
C HIS A 1011 -20.00 12.70 -31.76
N VAL A 1012 -20.27 11.45 -32.16
CA VAL A 1012 -19.22 10.47 -32.51
C VAL A 1012 -18.31 11.01 -33.62
N SER A 1013 -18.88 11.62 -34.67
CA SER A 1013 -18.08 12.23 -35.73
C SER A 1013 -17.28 13.45 -35.26
N LYS A 1014 -17.82 14.28 -34.36
CA LYS A 1014 -17.09 15.41 -33.73
C LYS A 1014 -15.98 14.91 -32.81
N ALA A 1015 -16.20 13.85 -32.04
CA ALA A 1015 -15.23 13.24 -31.14
C ALA A 1015 -14.04 12.62 -31.89
N PHE A 1016 -14.30 11.75 -32.88
CA PHE A 1016 -13.22 11.20 -33.73
C PHE A 1016 -12.45 12.30 -34.47
N SER A 1017 -13.12 13.40 -34.87
CA SER A 1017 -12.43 14.54 -35.50
C SER A 1017 -11.50 15.24 -34.51
N PHE A 1018 -11.98 15.56 -33.30
CA PHE A 1018 -11.19 16.22 -32.26
C PHE A 1018 -9.99 15.38 -31.82
N GLU A 1019 -10.20 14.09 -31.55
CA GLU A 1019 -9.17 13.19 -31.01
C GLU A 1019 -8.05 12.90 -32.01
N LEU A 1020 -8.37 12.85 -33.32
CA LEU A 1020 -7.38 12.69 -34.39
C LEU A 1020 -6.72 14.00 -34.84
N ASP A 1021 -7.36 15.16 -34.65
CA ASP A 1021 -6.75 16.48 -34.87
C ASP A 1021 -5.56 16.72 -33.90
N HIS A 1022 -5.60 16.09 -32.72
CA HIS A 1022 -4.52 16.09 -31.73
C HIS A 1022 -3.46 14.97 -31.95
N CYS A 1023 -3.47 14.29 -33.10
CA CYS A 1023 -2.42 13.36 -33.51
C CYS A 1023 -1.44 14.04 -34.48
N ASP A 1024 -0.26 14.46 -34.00
CA ASP A 1024 0.78 15.06 -34.85
C ASP A 1024 1.23 14.17 -36.02
N GLU A 1025 1.17 12.85 -35.87
CA GLU A 1025 1.68 11.91 -36.87
C GLU A 1025 0.65 11.58 -37.97
N GLU A 1026 0.93 12.07 -39.19
CA GLU A 1026 0.11 11.87 -40.40
C GLU A 1026 -0.25 10.40 -40.68
N ILE A 1027 0.62 9.45 -40.28
CA ILE A 1027 0.36 8.03 -40.43
C ILE A 1027 -0.82 7.54 -39.57
N VAL A 1028 -1.02 8.13 -38.39
CA VAL A 1028 -2.04 7.71 -37.40
C VAL A 1028 -3.44 8.13 -37.86
N TYR A 1029 -3.68 9.43 -38.06
CA TYR A 1029 -5.03 9.91 -38.39
C TYR A 1029 -5.49 9.48 -39.78
N LYS A 1030 -4.59 9.32 -40.77
CA LYS A 1030 -4.95 8.74 -42.08
C LYS A 1030 -5.40 7.29 -41.94
N ARG A 1031 -4.61 6.46 -41.25
CA ARG A 1031 -4.93 5.05 -41.01
C ARG A 1031 -6.26 4.86 -40.28
N LEU A 1032 -6.51 5.63 -39.22
CA LEU A 1032 -7.77 5.47 -38.48
C LEU A 1032 -8.98 6.03 -39.24
N SER A 1033 -8.86 7.19 -39.89
CA SER A 1033 -9.98 7.71 -40.71
C SER A 1033 -10.32 6.81 -41.91
N GLU A 1034 -9.33 6.09 -42.47
CA GLU A 1034 -9.58 4.99 -43.41
C GLU A 1034 -10.23 3.76 -42.74
N ARG A 1035 -9.77 3.35 -41.55
CA ARG A 1035 -10.35 2.22 -40.77
C ARG A 1035 -11.82 2.42 -40.45
N LEU A 1036 -12.26 3.66 -40.17
CA LEU A 1036 -13.66 3.97 -39.90
C LEU A 1036 -14.60 3.57 -41.04
N ALA A 1037 -14.12 3.46 -42.28
CA ALA A 1037 -14.93 3.02 -43.43
C ALA A 1037 -15.36 1.55 -43.35
N VAL A 1038 -14.84 0.77 -42.38
CA VAL A 1038 -15.32 -0.57 -42.02
C VAL A 1038 -16.56 -0.51 -41.12
N VAL A 1039 -16.74 0.59 -40.37
CA VAL A 1039 -17.92 0.84 -39.51
C VAL A 1039 -18.99 1.59 -40.29
N ASP A 1040 -18.68 2.78 -40.79
CA ASP A 1040 -19.56 3.54 -41.69
C ASP A 1040 -18.76 4.42 -42.66
N LEU A 1041 -19.19 4.44 -43.92
CA LEU A 1041 -18.53 5.17 -44.99
C LEU A 1041 -18.75 6.69 -44.87
N GLN A 1042 -19.87 7.15 -44.31
CA GLN A 1042 -20.14 8.59 -44.18
C GLN A 1042 -19.46 9.20 -42.96
N LEU A 1043 -19.39 8.47 -41.84
CA LEU A 1043 -18.52 8.78 -40.69
C LEU A 1043 -17.07 8.93 -41.16
N ALA A 1044 -16.55 7.93 -41.85
CA ALA A 1044 -15.17 7.92 -42.33
C ALA A 1044 -14.84 9.09 -43.27
N LYS A 1045 -15.73 9.40 -44.22
CA LYS A 1045 -15.61 10.59 -45.09
C LYS A 1045 -15.61 11.90 -44.31
N THR A 1046 -16.45 12.00 -43.28
CA THR A 1046 -16.59 13.23 -42.48
C THR A 1046 -15.37 13.46 -41.62
N VAL A 1047 -14.91 12.43 -40.89
CA VAL A 1047 -13.68 12.49 -40.08
C VAL A 1047 -12.46 12.73 -40.97
N ALA A 1048 -12.28 11.98 -42.06
CA ALA A 1048 -11.17 12.17 -42.98
C ALA A 1048 -11.09 13.60 -43.54
N LYS A 1049 -12.23 14.18 -43.94
CA LYS A 1049 -12.29 15.58 -44.40
C LYS A 1049 -11.82 16.57 -43.32
N ASN A 1050 -12.19 16.34 -42.06
CA ASN A 1050 -11.88 17.26 -40.96
C ASN A 1050 -10.41 17.21 -40.57
N VAL A 1051 -9.78 16.02 -40.55
CA VAL A 1051 -8.41 15.81 -40.01
C VAL A 1051 -7.31 15.67 -41.09
N GLY A 1052 -7.61 16.00 -42.35
CA GLY A 1052 -6.63 15.82 -43.45
C GLY A 1052 -6.40 14.36 -43.87
N GLY A 1053 -7.32 13.47 -43.52
CA GLY A 1053 -7.35 12.07 -43.91
C GLY A 1053 -7.63 11.85 -45.40
N ASN A 1054 -7.20 10.71 -45.94
CA ASN A 1054 -7.59 10.29 -47.29
C ASN A 1054 -9.10 9.98 -47.29
N THR A 1055 -9.91 10.68 -48.09
CA THR A 1055 -11.36 10.47 -48.11
C THR A 1055 -11.73 9.11 -48.76
N PRO A 1056 -12.32 8.15 -48.03
CA PRO A 1056 -12.61 6.82 -48.57
C PRO A 1056 -13.77 6.85 -49.56
N THR A 1057 -13.58 6.22 -50.72
CA THR A 1057 -14.59 6.16 -51.79
C THR A 1057 -15.53 4.95 -51.69
N LYS A 1058 -15.10 3.88 -51.01
CA LYS A 1058 -15.84 2.63 -50.78
C LYS A 1058 -15.57 2.10 -49.37
N ALA A 1059 -16.53 1.36 -48.81
CA ALA A 1059 -16.33 0.61 -47.57
C ALA A 1059 -15.51 -0.68 -47.85
N PRO A 1060 -14.57 -1.10 -46.98
CA PRO A 1060 -13.86 -2.37 -47.12
C PRO A 1060 -14.71 -3.59 -46.71
N LYS A 1061 -15.73 -3.37 -45.87
CA LYS A 1061 -16.76 -4.32 -45.44
C LYS A 1061 -18.11 -3.60 -45.56
N GLU A 1062 -19.14 -4.28 -46.06
CA GLU A 1062 -20.49 -3.71 -46.11
C GLU A 1062 -21.06 -3.58 -44.68
N ASN A 1063 -21.81 -2.52 -44.43
CA ASN A 1063 -22.58 -2.35 -43.19
C ASN A 1063 -24.03 -2.69 -43.51
N ASP A 1064 -24.59 -3.70 -42.84
CA ASP A 1064 -25.92 -4.25 -43.11
C ASP A 1064 -27.08 -3.43 -42.52
N GLY A 1065 -26.77 -2.35 -41.80
CA GLY A 1065 -27.76 -1.42 -41.25
C GLY A 1065 -28.51 -1.93 -40.01
N LYS A 1066 -28.16 -3.10 -39.46
CA LYS A 1066 -28.82 -3.65 -38.25
C LYS A 1066 -28.68 -2.70 -37.05
N THR A 1067 -29.70 -2.69 -36.20
CA THR A 1067 -29.75 -1.95 -34.93
C THR A 1067 -30.20 -2.85 -33.77
N SER A 1068 -29.73 -2.54 -32.56
CA SER A 1068 -30.10 -3.19 -31.29
C SER A 1068 -30.61 -2.12 -30.33
N LYS A 1069 -31.64 -2.46 -29.54
CA LYS A 1069 -32.11 -1.59 -28.45
C LYS A 1069 -31.10 -1.56 -27.30
N GLY A 1070 -31.24 -0.58 -26.40
CA GLY A 1070 -30.44 -0.45 -25.19
C GLY A 1070 -29.04 0.13 -25.42
N LEU A 1071 -28.71 0.52 -26.66
CA LEU A 1071 -27.40 1.03 -27.04
C LEU A 1071 -27.37 2.56 -27.09
N SER A 1072 -28.42 3.19 -27.66
CA SER A 1072 -28.60 4.64 -27.59
C SER A 1072 -28.89 5.06 -26.15
N GLN A 1073 -28.51 6.28 -25.78
CA GLN A 1073 -28.88 6.85 -24.48
C GLN A 1073 -30.38 7.22 -24.43
N PHE A 1074 -30.99 7.47 -25.60
CA PHE A 1074 -32.41 7.79 -25.72
C PHE A 1074 -33.32 6.61 -25.36
N ASP A 1075 -32.83 5.36 -25.45
CA ASP A 1075 -33.51 4.16 -24.96
C ASP A 1075 -33.75 4.18 -23.43
N TYR A 1076 -33.08 5.10 -22.72
CA TYR A 1076 -33.15 5.27 -21.25
C TYR A 1076 -33.70 6.64 -20.84
N LEU A 1077 -34.32 7.39 -21.75
CA LEU A 1077 -34.98 8.66 -21.45
C LEU A 1077 -36.42 8.40 -20.98
N SER A 1078 -36.78 8.86 -19.79
CA SER A 1078 -38.16 8.69 -19.27
C SER A 1078 -39.16 9.55 -20.04
N ASP A 1079 -40.32 9.00 -20.40
CA ASP A 1079 -41.46 9.77 -20.92
C ASP A 1079 -42.02 10.78 -19.90
N SER A 1080 -41.84 10.52 -18.60
CA SER A 1080 -42.27 11.43 -17.52
C SER A 1080 -41.31 12.61 -17.33
N ALA A 1081 -41.86 13.74 -16.87
CA ALA A 1081 -41.10 14.96 -16.61
C ALA A 1081 -40.31 14.90 -15.29
N GLN A 1082 -39.15 14.24 -15.29
CA GLN A 1082 -38.28 14.09 -14.12
C GLN A 1082 -37.12 15.10 -14.13
N ILE A 1083 -37.02 15.94 -13.09
CA ILE A 1083 -35.93 16.93 -12.93
C ILE A 1083 -35.21 16.87 -11.57
N ALA A 1084 -35.46 15.82 -10.78
CA ALA A 1084 -34.81 15.61 -9.49
C ALA A 1084 -33.27 15.64 -9.63
N THR A 1085 -32.59 16.27 -8.67
CA THR A 1085 -31.13 16.51 -8.63
C THR A 1085 -30.52 17.36 -9.75
N ARG A 1086 -31.31 17.86 -10.70
CA ARG A 1086 -30.81 18.79 -11.73
C ARG A 1086 -30.46 20.12 -11.09
N ARG A 1087 -29.29 20.68 -11.43
CA ARG A 1087 -28.81 21.97 -10.92
C ARG A 1087 -29.35 23.08 -11.82
N VAL A 1088 -30.12 24.02 -11.28
CA VAL A 1088 -30.68 25.15 -12.06
C VAL A 1088 -30.16 26.48 -11.50
N ALA A 1089 -29.58 27.30 -12.36
CA ALA A 1089 -29.11 28.64 -12.00
C ALA A 1089 -30.23 29.67 -12.16
N ILE A 1090 -30.41 30.55 -11.17
CA ILE A 1090 -31.23 31.77 -11.29
C ILE A 1090 -30.31 33.00 -11.22
N LEU A 1091 -30.26 33.79 -12.29
CA LEU A 1091 -29.39 34.96 -12.37
C LEU A 1091 -30.10 36.20 -11.79
N ILE A 1092 -29.49 36.92 -10.85
CA ILE A 1092 -30.04 38.17 -10.28
C ILE A 1092 -29.00 39.27 -10.11
N ALA A 1093 -29.46 40.52 -10.16
CA ALA A 1093 -28.71 41.72 -9.77
C ALA A 1093 -29.69 42.72 -9.11
N ASP A 1094 -29.21 43.87 -8.62
CA ASP A 1094 -30.06 44.79 -7.89
C ASP A 1094 -31.21 45.34 -8.76
N GLY A 1095 -32.43 45.32 -8.21
CA GLY A 1095 -33.67 45.61 -8.92
C GLY A 1095 -34.33 44.39 -9.58
N PHE A 1096 -34.23 43.19 -9.00
CA PHE A 1096 -34.93 42.00 -9.53
C PHE A 1096 -36.35 41.86 -8.98
N ASP A 1097 -37.26 41.28 -9.77
CA ASP A 1097 -38.59 40.91 -9.27
C ASP A 1097 -38.49 39.74 -8.28
N LEU A 1098 -38.86 40.03 -7.03
CA LEU A 1098 -38.82 39.09 -5.91
C LEU A 1098 -39.79 37.92 -6.09
N ASN A 1099 -40.95 38.16 -6.71
CA ASN A 1099 -41.98 37.14 -6.88
C ASN A 1099 -41.55 36.14 -7.96
N SER A 1100 -41.14 36.61 -9.14
CA SER A 1100 -40.57 35.75 -10.20
C SER A 1100 -39.41 34.90 -9.72
N TYR A 1101 -38.53 35.45 -8.87
CA TYR A 1101 -37.44 34.69 -8.26
C TYR A 1101 -37.95 33.62 -7.27
N ARG A 1102 -38.81 33.98 -6.32
CA ARG A 1102 -39.31 33.08 -5.27
C ARG A 1102 -40.16 31.94 -5.83
N ASP A 1103 -41.11 32.25 -6.70
CA ASP A 1103 -42.10 31.29 -7.17
C ASP A 1103 -41.45 30.25 -8.09
N MET A 1104 -40.52 30.67 -8.98
CA MET A 1104 -39.71 29.74 -9.76
C MET A 1104 -38.78 28.89 -8.88
N LYS A 1105 -38.11 29.48 -7.88
CA LYS A 1105 -37.26 28.71 -6.95
C LYS A 1105 -38.08 27.66 -6.19
N SER A 1106 -39.27 28.02 -5.70
CA SER A 1106 -40.20 27.10 -5.04
C SER A 1106 -40.71 26.02 -5.99
N ALA A 1107 -41.07 26.35 -7.23
CA ALA A 1107 -41.55 25.40 -8.22
C ALA A 1107 -40.53 24.32 -8.57
N LEU A 1108 -39.27 24.71 -8.80
CA LEU A 1108 -38.18 23.80 -9.11
C LEU A 1108 -37.79 22.94 -7.88
N GLN A 1109 -37.75 23.53 -6.68
CA GLN A 1109 -37.48 22.79 -5.44
C GLN A 1109 -38.56 21.75 -5.12
N LYS A 1110 -39.85 22.01 -5.44
CA LYS A 1110 -40.94 21.02 -5.31
C LYS A 1110 -40.77 19.80 -6.22
N GLN A 1111 -39.95 19.90 -7.26
CA GLN A 1111 -39.57 18.80 -8.16
C GLN A 1111 -38.19 18.20 -7.83
N ASN A 1112 -37.68 18.47 -6.61
CA ASN A 1112 -36.38 18.04 -6.11
C ASN A 1112 -35.16 18.51 -6.94
N ALA A 1113 -35.29 19.62 -7.69
CA ALA A 1113 -34.15 20.23 -8.38
C ALA A 1113 -33.32 21.11 -7.41
N PHE A 1114 -32.01 21.13 -7.60
CA PHE A 1114 -31.09 21.95 -6.82
C PHE A 1114 -31.00 23.37 -7.42
N VAL A 1115 -31.58 24.36 -6.74
CA VAL A 1115 -31.73 25.72 -7.29
C VAL A 1115 -30.72 26.70 -6.68
N PHE A 1116 -29.77 27.16 -7.50
CA PHE A 1116 -28.68 28.03 -7.11
C PHE A 1116 -28.91 29.47 -7.59
N THR A 1117 -28.69 30.42 -6.70
CA THR A 1117 -28.88 31.85 -6.93
C THR A 1117 -27.53 32.46 -7.29
N ILE A 1118 -27.38 32.96 -8.52
CA ILE A 1118 -26.13 33.53 -9.00
C ILE A 1118 -26.29 35.05 -9.13
N GLY A 1119 -25.56 35.79 -8.30
CA GLY A 1119 -25.71 37.22 -8.16
C GLY A 1119 -24.65 38.07 -8.87
N SER A 1120 -24.91 39.38 -8.94
CA SER A 1120 -23.85 40.39 -9.11
C SER A 1120 -22.80 40.32 -7.99
N GLN A 1121 -23.19 39.97 -6.77
CA GLN A 1121 -22.34 39.96 -5.58
C GLN A 1121 -22.82 38.97 -4.51
N ARG A 1122 -21.90 38.37 -3.75
CA ARG A 1122 -22.22 37.43 -2.64
C ARG A 1122 -22.61 38.13 -1.32
N GLN A 1123 -22.43 39.44 -1.19
CA GLN A 1123 -22.85 40.22 -0.01
C GLN A 1123 -24.37 40.49 0.07
N GLY A 1124 -25.14 39.90 -0.85
CA GLY A 1124 -26.58 40.07 -1.00
C GLY A 1124 -26.98 41.12 -2.03
N VAL A 1125 -28.12 40.89 -2.67
CA VAL A 1125 -28.68 41.62 -3.81
C VAL A 1125 -30.10 42.06 -3.47
N THR A 1126 -30.46 43.27 -3.86
CA THR A 1126 -31.71 43.94 -3.45
C THR A 1126 -32.78 43.78 -4.55
N SER A 1127 -33.97 43.33 -4.18
CA SER A 1127 -35.14 43.25 -5.06
C SER A 1127 -35.78 44.62 -5.31
N GLU A 1128 -36.68 44.72 -6.29
CA GLU A 1128 -37.45 45.96 -6.54
C GLU A 1128 -38.32 46.39 -5.37
N SER A 1129 -38.77 45.44 -4.55
CA SER A 1129 -39.52 45.66 -3.29
C SER A 1129 -38.61 45.97 -2.09
N GLY A 1130 -37.29 46.13 -2.29
CA GLY A 1130 -36.34 46.48 -1.24
C GLY A 1130 -35.85 45.33 -0.36
N GLU A 1131 -36.36 44.11 -0.52
CA GLU A 1131 -35.89 42.94 0.22
C GLU A 1131 -34.56 42.44 -0.34
N LYS A 1132 -33.64 42.06 0.55
CA LYS A 1132 -32.28 41.61 0.21
C LYS A 1132 -32.16 40.08 0.27
N VAL A 1133 -31.90 39.45 -0.86
CA VAL A 1133 -31.59 38.01 -0.98
C VAL A 1133 -30.06 37.83 -1.00
N ILE A 1134 -29.54 36.78 -0.35
CA ILE A 1134 -28.11 36.43 -0.43
C ILE A 1134 -27.92 35.39 -1.56
N PRO A 1135 -27.16 35.69 -2.62
CA PRO A 1135 -26.87 34.71 -3.66
C PRO A 1135 -25.89 33.64 -3.18
N ASP A 1136 -26.17 32.39 -3.57
CA ASP A 1136 -25.33 31.23 -3.32
C ASP A 1136 -23.93 31.41 -3.94
N HIS A 1137 -23.83 32.05 -5.13
CA HIS A 1137 -22.57 32.43 -5.79
C HIS A 1137 -22.67 33.79 -6.51
N HIS A 1138 -21.55 34.33 -7.00
CA HIS A 1138 -21.50 35.53 -7.85
C HIS A 1138 -21.04 35.19 -9.28
N PHE A 1139 -21.42 35.96 -10.30
CA PHE A 1139 -21.16 35.62 -11.72
C PHE A 1139 -19.70 35.21 -12.02
N PRO A 1140 -18.64 35.90 -11.53
CA PRO A 1140 -17.26 35.44 -11.77
C PRO A 1140 -16.91 34.04 -11.24
N GLY A 1141 -17.57 33.56 -10.18
CA GLY A 1141 -17.19 32.34 -9.45
C GLY A 1141 -17.94 31.08 -9.87
N MET A 1142 -18.82 31.16 -10.87
CA MET A 1142 -19.55 30.03 -11.47
C MET A 1142 -19.70 30.25 -12.98
N ARG A 1143 -20.05 29.22 -13.75
CA ARG A 1143 -20.36 29.29 -15.18
C ARG A 1143 -21.56 28.40 -15.50
N SER A 1144 -22.19 28.57 -16.67
CA SER A 1144 -23.42 27.83 -17.01
C SER A 1144 -23.17 26.35 -17.22
N THR A 1145 -21.95 25.97 -17.62
CA THR A 1145 -21.37 24.62 -17.58
C THR A 1145 -21.79 23.80 -16.35
N LEU A 1146 -21.73 24.39 -15.15
CA LEU A 1146 -21.93 23.69 -13.87
C LEU A 1146 -23.42 23.43 -13.52
N PHE A 1147 -24.35 23.86 -14.39
CA PHE A 1147 -25.81 23.75 -14.22
C PHE A 1147 -26.45 23.04 -15.41
N ASP A 1148 -27.59 22.41 -15.21
CA ASP A 1148 -28.40 21.78 -16.27
C ASP A 1148 -29.25 22.81 -17.05
N ALA A 1149 -29.64 23.93 -16.41
CA ALA A 1149 -30.46 24.99 -17.01
C ALA A 1149 -30.29 26.37 -16.31
N THR A 1150 -30.75 27.43 -17.00
CA THR A 1150 -30.66 28.82 -16.53
C THR A 1150 -32.04 29.52 -16.58
N PHE A 1151 -32.42 30.22 -15.51
CA PHE A 1151 -33.58 31.12 -15.44
C PHE A 1151 -33.16 32.57 -15.14
N VAL A 1152 -33.87 33.54 -15.71
CA VAL A 1152 -33.71 34.97 -15.44
C VAL A 1152 -35.07 35.61 -15.14
N PRO A 1153 -35.32 36.13 -13.91
CA PRO A 1153 -36.57 36.80 -13.56
C PRO A 1153 -36.69 38.20 -14.20
N GLY A 1154 -37.82 38.88 -13.99
CA GLY A 1154 -38.02 40.26 -14.45
C GLY A 1154 -37.36 41.33 -13.58
N GLY A 1155 -37.69 42.59 -13.86
CA GLY A 1155 -37.27 43.78 -13.12
C GLY A 1155 -36.07 44.53 -13.69
N LYS A 1156 -35.83 45.75 -13.18
CA LYS A 1156 -34.80 46.70 -13.62
C LYS A 1156 -33.37 46.12 -13.65
N HIS A 1157 -33.10 45.05 -12.88
CA HIS A 1157 -31.79 44.39 -12.83
C HIS A 1157 -31.29 43.89 -14.19
N VAL A 1158 -32.19 43.62 -15.13
CA VAL A 1158 -31.83 43.19 -16.49
C VAL A 1158 -30.95 44.24 -17.20
N SER A 1159 -31.10 45.53 -16.86
CA SER A 1159 -30.22 46.61 -17.33
C SER A 1159 -28.78 46.55 -16.78
N VAL A 1160 -28.56 45.83 -15.67
CA VAL A 1160 -27.26 45.51 -15.09
C VAL A 1160 -26.68 44.25 -15.74
N LEU A 1161 -27.49 43.20 -15.94
CA LEU A 1161 -27.06 41.98 -16.64
C LEU A 1161 -26.61 42.28 -18.08
N ALA A 1162 -27.35 43.11 -18.81
CA ALA A 1162 -26.99 43.54 -20.17
C ALA A 1162 -25.64 44.27 -20.27
N LYS A 1163 -25.14 44.83 -19.15
CA LYS A 1163 -23.82 45.49 -19.06
C LYS A 1163 -22.73 44.55 -18.53
N ASN A 1164 -23.07 43.40 -17.96
CA ASN A 1164 -22.12 42.45 -17.40
C ASN A 1164 -21.70 41.41 -18.47
N GLY A 1165 -20.40 41.35 -18.78
CA GLY A 1165 -19.87 40.43 -19.80
C GLY A 1165 -20.14 38.95 -19.48
N ILE A 1166 -20.04 38.56 -18.22
CA ILE A 1166 -20.21 37.16 -17.78
C ILE A 1166 -21.69 36.78 -17.79
N ALA A 1167 -22.59 37.66 -17.32
CA ALA A 1167 -24.03 37.39 -17.37
C ALA A 1167 -24.54 37.24 -18.82
N LYS A 1168 -23.99 38.02 -19.77
CA LYS A 1168 -24.29 37.84 -21.20
C LYS A 1168 -23.80 36.49 -21.72
N HIS A 1169 -22.50 36.21 -21.53
CA HIS A 1169 -21.86 34.96 -21.95
C HIS A 1169 -22.53 33.72 -21.35
N TRP A 1170 -23.04 33.79 -20.11
CA TRP A 1170 -23.82 32.71 -19.48
C TRP A 1170 -25.01 32.25 -20.32
N ILE A 1171 -25.71 33.17 -21.00
CA ILE A 1171 -26.87 32.85 -21.85
C ILE A 1171 -26.40 32.21 -23.17
N SER A 1172 -25.33 32.74 -23.78
CA SER A 1172 -24.76 32.19 -25.03
C SER A 1172 -24.13 30.80 -24.81
N GLU A 1173 -23.36 30.62 -23.73
CA GLU A 1173 -22.81 29.34 -23.25
C GLU A 1173 -23.94 28.35 -22.94
N SER A 1174 -24.99 28.76 -22.21
CA SER A 1174 -26.19 27.93 -21.99
C SER A 1174 -26.86 27.53 -23.31
N PHE A 1175 -26.86 28.39 -24.32
CA PHE A 1175 -27.52 28.11 -25.60
C PHE A 1175 -26.73 27.08 -26.41
N ALA A 1176 -25.43 27.31 -26.59
CA ALA A 1176 -24.53 26.43 -27.33
C ALA A 1176 -24.35 25.07 -26.65
N HIS A 1177 -24.32 25.01 -25.31
CA HIS A 1177 -24.36 23.74 -24.56
C HIS A 1177 -25.75 23.08 -24.52
N LEU A 1178 -26.68 23.51 -25.39
CA LEU A 1178 -28.00 22.91 -25.60
C LEU A 1178 -28.94 22.96 -24.38
N LYS A 1179 -28.63 23.79 -23.38
CA LYS A 1179 -29.34 23.83 -22.09
C LYS A 1179 -30.68 24.58 -22.20
N PRO A 1180 -31.72 24.19 -21.45
CA PRO A 1180 -32.93 24.99 -21.33
C PRO A 1180 -32.63 26.37 -20.73
N ILE A 1181 -33.22 27.40 -21.33
CA ILE A 1181 -33.10 28.80 -20.89
C ILE A 1181 -34.51 29.34 -20.69
N ALA A 1182 -34.80 29.92 -19.53
CA ALA A 1182 -36.09 30.55 -19.26
C ALA A 1182 -35.96 32.01 -18.84
N GLY A 1183 -36.94 32.84 -19.21
CA GLY A 1183 -37.03 34.20 -18.69
C GLY A 1183 -38.37 34.88 -18.90
N VAL A 1184 -38.70 35.81 -18.01
CA VAL A 1184 -39.98 36.54 -17.99
C VAL A 1184 -39.79 38.04 -18.12
N ASN A 1185 -40.78 38.71 -18.69
CA ASN A 1185 -40.88 40.17 -18.78
C ASN A 1185 -39.61 40.80 -19.41
N GLU A 1186 -38.86 41.63 -18.67
CA GLU A 1186 -37.65 42.30 -19.17
C GLU A 1186 -36.57 41.32 -19.63
N ALA A 1187 -36.48 40.14 -19.01
CA ALA A 1187 -35.47 39.14 -19.33
C ALA A 1187 -35.62 38.54 -20.74
N VAL A 1188 -36.83 38.55 -21.29
CA VAL A 1188 -37.10 38.06 -22.66
C VAL A 1188 -36.23 38.81 -23.68
N ASP A 1189 -36.13 40.13 -23.54
CA ASP A 1189 -35.33 40.97 -24.43
C ASP A 1189 -33.82 40.83 -24.21
N PHE A 1190 -33.39 40.52 -22.98
CA PHE A 1190 -31.98 40.25 -22.69
C PHE A 1190 -31.53 38.91 -23.31
N ILE A 1191 -32.33 37.86 -23.14
CA ILE A 1191 -32.09 36.54 -23.73
C ILE A 1191 -32.10 36.63 -25.26
N ARG A 1192 -33.13 37.26 -25.83
CA ARG A 1192 -33.25 37.55 -27.28
C ARG A 1192 -32.00 38.21 -27.85
N LYS A 1193 -31.41 39.18 -27.13
CA LYS A 1193 -30.20 39.91 -27.54
C LYS A 1193 -28.88 39.14 -27.35
N GLN A 1194 -28.84 38.06 -26.57
CA GLN A 1194 -27.62 37.25 -26.37
C GLN A 1194 -27.57 36.03 -27.30
N ILE A 1195 -28.74 35.56 -27.75
CA ILE A 1195 -28.87 34.48 -28.74
C ILE A 1195 -28.87 35.09 -30.15
N ASN A 1196 -29.69 36.11 -30.40
CA ASN A 1196 -29.70 36.91 -31.64
C ASN A 1196 -29.83 36.10 -32.96
N LEU A 1197 -30.49 34.93 -32.92
CA LEU A 1197 -30.79 34.13 -34.12
C LEU A 1197 -32.26 34.28 -34.53
N ASP A 1198 -32.50 34.54 -35.81
CA ASP A 1198 -33.85 34.66 -36.38
C ASP A 1198 -34.65 33.35 -36.29
N ALA A 1199 -34.00 32.18 -36.26
CA ALA A 1199 -34.67 30.89 -36.12
C ALA A 1199 -35.38 30.74 -34.75
N VAL A 1200 -34.79 31.28 -33.69
CA VAL A 1200 -35.32 31.17 -32.32
C VAL A 1200 -36.44 32.19 -32.12
N LYS A 1201 -37.61 31.73 -31.68
CA LYS A 1201 -38.78 32.59 -31.47
C LYS A 1201 -39.04 32.81 -29.98
N TYR A 1202 -39.47 34.02 -29.64
CA TYR A 1202 -39.62 34.50 -28.27
C TYR A 1202 -41.03 35.06 -28.06
N ALA A 1203 -41.43 35.23 -26.80
CA ALA A 1203 -42.72 35.79 -26.42
C ALA A 1203 -42.98 37.19 -26.98
N SER A 1204 -44.27 37.46 -27.18
CA SER A 1204 -44.83 38.80 -27.42
C SER A 1204 -46.23 38.87 -26.79
N ASN A 1205 -46.61 40.05 -26.29
CA ASN A 1205 -47.96 40.40 -25.85
C ASN A 1205 -48.73 39.32 -25.05
N GLY A 1206 -48.19 38.92 -23.89
CA GLY A 1206 -48.91 38.09 -22.92
C GLY A 1206 -48.89 36.58 -23.16
N GLN A 1207 -48.25 36.10 -24.23
CA GLN A 1207 -48.21 34.66 -24.54
C GLN A 1207 -46.91 33.99 -24.07
N VAL A 1208 -47.03 32.77 -23.54
CA VAL A 1208 -45.90 31.85 -23.31
C VAL A 1208 -45.40 31.34 -24.66
N LYS A 1209 -44.08 31.34 -24.87
CA LYS A 1209 -43.44 30.85 -26.08
C LYS A 1209 -42.18 30.05 -25.77
N GLU A 1210 -42.25 28.74 -26.03
CA GLU A 1210 -41.09 27.87 -26.20
C GLU A 1210 -40.60 27.91 -27.67
N SER A 1211 -39.28 27.89 -27.87
CA SER A 1211 -38.63 27.64 -29.14
C SER A 1211 -37.21 27.10 -28.89
N TYR A 1212 -36.89 25.91 -29.39
CA TYR A 1212 -35.59 25.27 -29.16
C TYR A 1212 -35.18 25.20 -27.68
N GLY A 1213 -36.11 24.93 -26.77
CA GLY A 1213 -35.86 24.90 -25.32
C GLY A 1213 -35.54 26.25 -24.70
N VAL A 1214 -35.71 27.35 -25.44
CA VAL A 1214 -35.77 28.71 -24.90
C VAL A 1214 -37.24 29.01 -24.59
N VAL A 1215 -37.57 29.16 -23.31
CA VAL A 1215 -38.94 29.36 -22.82
C VAL A 1215 -39.09 30.80 -22.34
N THR A 1216 -40.00 31.56 -22.92
CA THR A 1216 -40.18 32.98 -22.61
C THR A 1216 -41.65 33.33 -22.39
N ALA A 1217 -41.92 34.35 -21.58
CA ALA A 1217 -43.28 34.85 -21.37
C ALA A 1217 -43.30 36.32 -20.93
N HIS A 1218 -44.44 36.98 -21.15
CA HIS A 1218 -44.77 38.28 -20.56
C HIS A 1218 -46.07 38.13 -19.76
N GLY A 1219 -46.18 38.73 -18.57
CA GLY A 1219 -47.36 38.59 -17.72
C GLY A 1219 -47.07 38.76 -16.22
N ALA A 1220 -48.10 38.62 -15.39
CA ALA A 1220 -47.95 38.67 -13.94
C ALA A 1220 -47.32 37.36 -13.40
N PRO A 1221 -46.41 37.40 -12.41
CA PRO A 1221 -45.79 36.20 -11.84
C PRO A 1221 -46.81 35.14 -11.38
N ALA A 1222 -47.90 35.57 -10.72
CA ALA A 1222 -48.97 34.69 -10.23
C ALA A 1222 -49.78 33.96 -11.33
N GLU A 1223 -49.71 34.44 -12.57
CA GLU A 1223 -50.34 33.78 -13.74
C GLU A 1223 -49.33 32.86 -14.45
N LEU A 1224 -48.07 33.31 -14.58
CA LEU A 1224 -47.03 32.59 -15.29
C LEU A 1224 -46.41 31.43 -14.50
N LEU A 1225 -46.40 31.51 -13.17
CA LEU A 1225 -45.61 30.63 -12.29
C LEU A 1225 -46.42 29.54 -11.60
N GLN A 1226 -47.60 29.25 -12.14
CA GLN A 1226 -48.39 28.07 -11.78
C GLN A 1226 -47.71 26.81 -12.35
N VAL A 1227 -47.81 25.71 -11.59
CA VAL A 1227 -47.21 24.41 -11.93
C VAL A 1227 -48.33 23.38 -12.01
N SER A 1228 -48.45 22.69 -13.14
CA SER A 1228 -49.38 21.58 -13.32
C SER A 1228 -48.93 20.35 -12.53
N SER A 1229 -49.87 19.57 -12.00
CA SER A 1229 -49.56 18.29 -11.35
C SER A 1229 -49.00 17.25 -12.34
N ASN A 1230 -49.45 17.31 -13.59
CA ASN A 1230 -48.95 16.49 -14.70
C ASN A 1230 -48.27 17.41 -15.71
N ILE A 1231 -46.95 17.28 -15.85
CA ILE A 1231 -46.13 18.04 -16.81
C ILE A 1231 -45.83 17.14 -18.00
N SER A 1232 -46.12 17.60 -19.21
CA SER A 1232 -45.96 16.86 -20.46
C SER A 1232 -45.47 17.76 -21.60
N ARG A 1233 -45.24 17.19 -22.79
CA ARG A 1233 -44.88 17.93 -24.01
C ARG A 1233 -45.98 18.92 -24.44
N GLU A 1234 -47.23 18.61 -24.12
CA GLU A 1234 -48.43 19.36 -24.49
C GLU A 1234 -48.73 20.51 -23.51
N SER A 1235 -48.04 20.56 -22.37
CA SER A 1235 -48.21 21.60 -21.34
C SER A 1235 -47.95 23.01 -21.91
N LYS A 1236 -48.78 23.97 -21.48
CA LYS A 1236 -48.76 25.37 -21.98
C LYS A 1236 -48.36 26.41 -20.93
N GLY A 1237 -48.25 26.00 -19.65
CA GLY A 1237 -47.72 26.84 -18.59
C GLY A 1237 -46.22 27.11 -18.80
N PHE A 1238 -45.76 28.32 -18.45
CA PHE A 1238 -44.35 28.71 -18.61
C PHE A 1238 -43.40 27.82 -17.79
N VAL A 1239 -43.75 27.52 -16.54
CA VAL A 1239 -42.93 26.66 -15.68
C VAL A 1239 -43.00 25.20 -16.14
N ASP A 1240 -44.19 24.70 -16.51
CA ASP A 1240 -44.35 23.35 -17.05
C ASP A 1240 -43.47 23.11 -18.28
N GLN A 1241 -43.44 24.07 -19.22
CA GLN A 1241 -42.59 24.00 -20.41
C GLN A 1241 -41.10 24.04 -20.06
N PHE A 1242 -40.69 24.83 -19.07
CA PHE A 1242 -39.29 24.86 -18.62
C PHE A 1242 -38.88 23.54 -17.95
N ILE A 1243 -39.71 23.01 -17.04
CA ILE A 1243 -39.50 21.71 -16.38
C ILE A 1243 -39.47 20.58 -17.43
N TRP A 1244 -40.38 20.60 -18.42
CA TRP A 1244 -40.37 19.64 -19.52
C TRP A 1244 -39.03 19.65 -20.27
N GLN A 1245 -38.55 20.83 -20.68
CA GLN A 1245 -37.27 20.95 -21.41
C GLN A 1245 -36.07 20.52 -20.54
N ILE A 1246 -36.07 20.77 -19.22
CA ILE A 1246 -35.07 20.24 -18.29
C ILE A 1246 -35.14 18.71 -18.21
N SER A 1247 -36.33 18.11 -18.21
CA SER A 1247 -36.48 16.65 -18.19
C SER A 1247 -36.00 15.96 -19.48
N ARG A 1248 -35.97 16.70 -20.62
CA ARG A 1248 -35.36 16.23 -21.88
C ARG A 1248 -33.83 16.37 -21.88
N HIS A 1249 -33.23 16.85 -20.78
CA HIS A 1249 -31.81 17.11 -20.55
C HIS A 1249 -31.19 18.21 -21.44
N ARG A 1250 -31.34 18.13 -22.76
CA ARG A 1250 -30.83 19.10 -23.75
C ARG A 1250 -31.77 19.27 -24.93
N ASN A 1251 -31.70 20.42 -25.60
CA ASN A 1251 -32.42 20.67 -26.85
C ASN A 1251 -31.52 20.37 -28.06
N TRP A 1252 -31.39 19.08 -28.39
CA TRP A 1252 -30.55 18.56 -29.47
C TRP A 1252 -30.82 19.17 -30.87
N GLN A 1253 -32.04 19.65 -31.11
CA GLN A 1253 -32.41 20.25 -32.39
C GLN A 1253 -31.60 21.52 -32.72
N ARG A 1254 -31.12 22.28 -31.71
CA ARG A 1254 -30.23 23.43 -31.95
C ARG A 1254 -28.96 23.05 -32.71
N GLU A 1255 -28.39 21.87 -32.43
CA GLU A 1255 -27.16 21.42 -33.06
C GLU A 1255 -27.42 20.70 -34.38
N LEU A 1256 -28.52 19.94 -34.48
CA LEU A 1256 -28.96 19.34 -35.75
C LEU A 1256 -29.30 20.39 -36.83
N ASP A 1257 -29.82 21.55 -36.42
CA ASP A 1257 -30.12 22.69 -37.30
C ASP A 1257 -28.95 23.69 -37.42
N GLY A 1258 -27.78 23.39 -36.84
CA GLY A 1258 -26.55 24.22 -36.94
C GLY A 1258 -26.53 25.51 -36.10
N LEU A 1259 -27.60 25.82 -35.38
CA LEU A 1259 -27.78 27.08 -34.62
C LEU A 1259 -26.73 27.32 -33.51
N VAL A 1260 -26.02 26.27 -33.06
CA VAL A 1260 -24.93 26.42 -32.09
C VAL A 1260 -23.65 26.97 -32.71
N ASP A 1261 -23.38 26.67 -33.98
CA ASP A 1261 -22.18 27.11 -34.69
C ASP A 1261 -22.26 28.62 -35.09
N GLU A 1262 -23.46 29.22 -34.99
CA GLU A 1262 -23.70 30.66 -35.19
C GLU A 1262 -23.44 31.53 -33.94
N ILE A 1263 -23.16 30.93 -32.76
CA ILE A 1263 -23.04 31.65 -31.48
C ILE A 1263 -21.66 31.48 -30.85
N ALA A 1264 -21.06 32.59 -30.42
CA ALA A 1264 -19.83 32.60 -29.63
C ALA A 1264 -20.11 32.24 -28.16
N ALA A 1265 -19.49 31.18 -27.65
CA ALA A 1265 -19.85 30.50 -26.39
C ALA A 1265 -18.65 29.96 -25.58
#